data_AF-A0A976HRH3-F1
#
_entry.id   AF-A0A976HRH3-F1
#
_cell.length_a   1.000
_cell.length_b   1.000
_cell.length_c   1.000
_cell.angle_alpha   90.00
_cell.angle_beta   90.00
_cell.angle_gamma   90.00
#
_symmetry.space_group_name_H-M   'P 1'
#
loop_
_entity.id
_entity.type
_entity.pdbx_description
1 polymer ?
#
loop_
_entity_poly.entity_id
_entity_poly.type
_entity_poly.pdbx_seq_one_letter_code
_entity_poly.pdbx_strand_id
1 'polypeptide(L)'
;MAIVRENFLSKYLKDRADGTVLSKGKAVYIQGGGYSVVRLDLSGRGFAEFKMKGDSYGSTYRTLVEDFNTSGVKSSCTCSEGRGGVCKHRVAAILHILDRMPNAVEPTYFSMSSSTVPLPLLQDDLLRPLVTPETWQNRHSMKTVRVESAKDGMAECKVVFKKEEYNVSFKFFANTKQLYTSCSCNARLTSPLCAHKLAALLAIKTQMSERAFELMRDFSDEKNALLAEYGFSLQDEIKNKFDFKIDNKGILQLLKLDSSIQKIGTYQNWGNVRDKLLMPAAAVGFQASTNAEPVLEDDERVVLYVLSQGGASNLLDTNFGVFSAKISAKTGKLTFIKSITGDYVQPSEMPELAAEDWRLIKLAKRLSSDGLQAFVKKQNWQTGWYWSMSDLTAPQKREVQIWVGRQIERIFQDLKEERLFVSDSDYVSTQNDLRAIALHRAPVKPFFILKEEKDFVSLEPYVEIEPNKPVELEHVSAFKSFWTGTYRGQKFFKWANINDAEMVAYFRENGFKMRVRKAFADGFLTDWVIPMTEQFDVLFQTRHAVQNQTLPFQKARIYLKEDDASLLIVPTYVYEGETADDEVEFMNDQRRTKARYENGEIVLMERNRAAEAEAWEWAKTLHPDFERQSDQPFFSVLFTEVMKDGWLFKMVEAVQEKGVQLLGFKELKKMRFNPNKGKFNIKASSGIDWFDMKVEISFGDQHISLADAKKALLKKQNYVELKDGTLGMIPEEWIKKLDNVLKFGTVKGDDIKLSKLHFSLIDDLIDNIDDLQIQRELFEKKQKLLHFKEMAAVPKPKNVRAELRHYQEEGFKWLNFLDEFKWGGCLADDMGLGKTVQMLTFLQHQKNQIPDAVNLVIVPTTLIFNWQAESEKFTPELKLHVHRGNMRQRDINFFKDFDIVLTTYGTMRSDIDVLRHFHFHYIVLDESQAIKNPDSLTAKASRLLNAHNRLTMTGTPVENNTFDLYSQMEFLNPGLLGSVEFFKSEYATPIDKLQDKTKAQELRRIIYPFMLKRTKEEVAPDLPDKTETILYCEMGAKQRKVYETFREKYRQQIADKLATEGLNKSSFLVLEALMKLRQICDSPALLSDDADYGNESAKLEEIVREIEENASNHKILIFSQFLKMLDLVRTYLEKANIPYEYLDGQTDDRASRVNRFQNDQNCRVFLMSLKAGGVGLNLTEADYVYLVDPWWNPAVERQAIDRTHRIGQTKKVFAYKMICKDSIEEKILLLQARKKELAEDLISTEQGFIKKLTQDDIMALFS
;
A
#
# COMPACT_ATOMS: atom_id res chain seq x y z
N MET A 1 -5.70 -27.14 -24.07
CA MET A 1 -6.61 -26.04 -24.46
C MET A 1 -6.12 -24.65 -24.04
N ALA A 2 -5.29 -24.49 -23.00
CA ALA A 2 -4.65 -23.20 -22.65
C ALA A 2 -3.81 -22.60 -23.82
N ILE A 3 -3.06 -23.45 -24.53
CA ILE A 3 -2.18 -23.08 -25.67
C ILE A 3 -2.94 -22.48 -26.88
N VAL A 4 -4.22 -22.82 -27.07
CA VAL A 4 -5.02 -22.32 -28.21
C VAL A 4 -5.56 -20.92 -27.96
N ARG A 5 -5.86 -20.57 -26.70
CA ARG A 5 -6.41 -19.27 -26.30
C ARG A 5 -5.32 -18.20 -26.17
N GLU A 6 -4.18 -18.58 -25.60
CA GLU A 6 -2.97 -17.75 -25.53
C GLU A 6 -2.50 -17.32 -26.94
N ASN A 7 -2.75 -18.18 -27.95
CA ASN A 7 -2.44 -17.92 -29.34
C ASN A 7 -3.25 -16.77 -29.97
N PHE A 8 -4.49 -16.48 -29.56
CA PHE A 8 -5.28 -15.40 -30.20
C PHE A 8 -4.84 -14.01 -29.74
N LEU A 9 -4.66 -13.80 -28.43
CA LEU A 9 -4.16 -12.52 -27.89
C LEU A 9 -2.69 -12.30 -28.25
N SER A 10 -1.86 -13.36 -28.20
CA SER A 10 -0.45 -13.27 -28.61
C SER A 10 -0.31 -13.02 -30.12
N LYS A 11 -1.14 -13.65 -30.96
CA LYS A 11 -1.17 -13.39 -32.40
C LYS A 11 -1.70 -11.98 -32.70
N TYR A 12 -2.73 -11.52 -32.00
CA TYR A 12 -3.25 -10.15 -32.13
C TYR A 12 -2.19 -9.09 -31.83
N LEU A 13 -1.37 -9.30 -30.79
CA LEU A 13 -0.25 -8.41 -30.48
C LEU A 13 0.87 -8.49 -31.54
N LYS A 14 1.22 -9.69 -32.02
CA LYS A 14 2.23 -9.87 -33.07
C LYS A 14 1.82 -9.24 -34.41
N ASP A 15 0.53 -9.30 -34.75
CA ASP A 15 0.02 -8.82 -36.04
C ASP A 15 -0.22 -7.30 -36.05
N ARG A 16 -0.35 -6.64 -34.89
CA ARG A 16 -0.81 -5.23 -34.80
C ARG A 16 0.01 -4.30 -33.89
N ALA A 17 1.03 -4.77 -33.18
CA ALA A 17 1.87 -3.94 -32.32
C ALA A 17 3.35 -4.00 -32.75
N ASP A 18 3.94 -2.84 -33.02
CA ASP A 18 5.37 -2.70 -33.33
C ASP A 18 6.24 -2.97 -32.10
N GLY A 19 7.49 -3.42 -32.32
CA GLY A 19 8.41 -3.80 -31.24
C GLY A 19 8.67 -2.70 -30.19
N THR A 20 8.63 -1.43 -30.61
CA THR A 20 8.76 -0.26 -29.73
C THR A 20 7.53 -0.05 -28.85
N VAL A 21 6.32 -0.24 -29.40
CA VAL A 21 5.05 -0.15 -28.66
C VAL A 21 4.92 -1.31 -27.68
N LEU A 22 5.38 -2.49 -28.07
CA LEU A 22 5.34 -3.70 -27.25
C LEU A 22 6.28 -3.59 -26.04
N SER A 23 7.47 -3.01 -26.22
CA SER A 23 8.41 -2.65 -25.15
C SER A 23 7.80 -1.63 -24.17
N LYS A 24 7.20 -0.54 -24.69
CA LYS A 24 6.55 0.48 -23.86
C LYS A 24 5.34 -0.07 -23.10
N GLY A 25 4.53 -0.93 -23.73
CA GLY A 25 3.40 -1.59 -23.08
C GLY A 25 3.82 -2.54 -21.96
N LYS A 26 4.93 -3.28 -22.14
CA LYS A 26 5.52 -4.11 -21.07
C LYS A 26 6.02 -3.27 -19.90
N ALA A 27 6.63 -2.12 -20.16
CA ALA A 27 7.07 -1.21 -19.10
C ALA A 27 5.89 -0.69 -18.26
N VAL A 28 4.79 -0.30 -18.91
CA VAL A 28 3.55 0.14 -18.24
C VAL A 28 2.92 -0.98 -17.40
N TYR A 29 2.97 -2.22 -17.90
CA TYR A 29 2.53 -3.40 -17.16
C TYR A 29 3.39 -3.67 -15.91
N ILE A 30 4.71 -3.74 -16.06
CA ILE A 30 5.67 -4.09 -14.98
C ILE A 30 5.67 -3.05 -13.86
N GLN A 31 5.41 -1.77 -14.16
CA GLN A 31 5.40 -0.71 -13.15
C GLN A 31 4.24 -0.79 -12.14
N GLY A 32 3.26 -1.68 -12.33
CA GLY A 32 2.28 -2.11 -11.30
C GLY A 32 1.30 -1.05 -10.74
N GLY A 33 1.49 0.24 -11.04
CA GLY A 33 0.68 1.36 -10.51
C GLY A 33 0.03 2.25 -11.59
N GLY A 34 0.16 1.89 -12.86
CA GLY A 34 -0.29 2.65 -14.02
C GLY A 34 -1.70 2.33 -14.52
N TYR A 35 -2.43 1.38 -13.91
CA TYR A 35 -3.74 0.96 -14.40
C TYR A 35 -4.66 0.39 -13.31
N SER A 36 -5.97 0.43 -13.54
CA SER A 36 -7.02 -0.10 -12.68
C SER A 36 -8.05 -0.86 -13.52
N VAL A 37 -8.49 -2.01 -13.03
CA VAL A 37 -9.49 -2.85 -13.72
C VAL A 37 -10.88 -2.33 -13.37
N VAL A 38 -11.64 -1.93 -14.38
CA VAL A 38 -13.03 -1.46 -14.21
C VAL A 38 -13.99 -2.65 -14.30
N ARG A 39 -13.74 -3.55 -15.26
CA ARG A 39 -14.53 -4.79 -15.48
C ARG A 39 -13.65 -5.85 -16.13
N LEU A 40 -13.74 -7.10 -15.68
CA LEU A 40 -13.03 -8.23 -16.29
C LEU A 40 -13.94 -9.47 -16.24
N ASP A 41 -14.42 -9.90 -17.41
CA ASP A 41 -15.22 -11.11 -17.59
C ASP A 41 -14.42 -12.09 -18.46
N LEU A 42 -13.97 -13.17 -17.82
CA LEU A 42 -13.18 -14.23 -18.46
C LEU A 42 -14.07 -15.32 -19.09
N SER A 43 -15.39 -15.27 -18.86
CA SER A 43 -16.35 -16.26 -19.34
C SER A 43 -16.93 -15.89 -20.72
N GLY A 44 -17.49 -16.86 -21.44
CA GLY A 44 -18.07 -16.63 -22.77
C GLY A 44 -17.04 -16.14 -23.80
N ARG A 45 -17.37 -15.06 -24.54
CA ARG A 45 -16.48 -14.48 -25.56
C ARG A 45 -15.31 -13.66 -24.99
N GLY A 46 -15.32 -13.32 -23.69
CA GLY A 46 -14.29 -12.55 -23.02
C GLY A 46 -14.45 -11.03 -23.21
N PHE A 47 -14.53 -10.28 -22.12
CA PHE A 47 -14.64 -8.81 -22.12
C PHE A 47 -13.83 -8.19 -20.98
N ALA A 48 -13.08 -7.13 -21.25
CA ALA A 48 -12.30 -6.42 -20.25
C ALA A 48 -12.27 -4.91 -20.48
N GLU A 49 -12.42 -4.15 -19.40
CA GLU A 49 -12.33 -2.70 -19.35
C GLU A 49 -11.30 -2.27 -18.30
N PHE A 50 -10.38 -1.41 -18.72
CA PHE A 50 -9.31 -0.88 -17.90
C PHE A 50 -9.29 0.65 -17.93
N LYS A 51 -8.87 1.24 -16.82
CA LYS A 51 -8.55 2.66 -16.70
C LYS A 51 -7.05 2.81 -16.47
N MET A 52 -6.36 3.40 -17.43
CA MET A 52 -4.90 3.54 -17.54
C MET A 52 -4.50 4.98 -17.20
N LYS A 53 -3.41 5.21 -16.47
CA LYS A 53 -2.83 6.54 -16.24
C LYS A 53 -1.99 6.95 -17.45
N GLY A 54 -2.08 8.22 -17.85
CA GLY A 54 -1.23 8.79 -18.89
C GLY A 54 0.15 9.20 -18.38
N ASP A 55 1.05 9.59 -19.30
CA ASP A 55 2.42 10.00 -18.97
C ASP A 55 2.48 11.39 -18.28
N SER A 56 1.41 12.18 -18.38
CA SER A 56 1.29 13.51 -17.77
C SER A 56 0.54 13.40 -16.43
N TYR A 57 0.95 14.18 -15.42
CA TYR A 57 0.28 14.24 -14.13
C TYR A 57 -1.23 14.53 -14.30
N GLY A 58 -2.07 13.53 -14.00
CA GLY A 58 -3.54 13.68 -13.90
C GLY A 58 -4.39 13.12 -15.05
N SER A 59 -3.83 12.68 -16.19
CA SER A 59 -4.63 12.13 -17.30
C SER A 59 -4.94 10.64 -17.10
N THR A 60 -6.18 10.21 -17.42
CA THR A 60 -6.57 8.79 -17.41
C THR A 60 -7.28 8.41 -18.70
N TYR A 61 -6.88 7.29 -19.30
CA TYR A 61 -7.42 6.74 -20.52
C TYR A 61 -8.22 5.47 -20.23
N ARG A 62 -9.33 5.25 -20.95
CA ARG A 62 -10.09 4.00 -20.89
C ARG A 62 -9.67 3.09 -22.03
N THR A 63 -9.51 1.81 -21.72
CA THR A 63 -9.12 0.77 -22.67
C THR A 63 -10.10 -0.39 -22.59
N LEU A 64 -10.64 -0.78 -23.74
CA LEU A 64 -11.60 -1.88 -23.90
C LEU A 64 -10.93 -3.02 -24.67
N VAL A 65 -11.16 -4.26 -24.26
CA VAL A 65 -10.76 -5.47 -24.98
C VAL A 65 -11.95 -6.44 -25.02
N GLU A 66 -12.42 -6.78 -26.22
CA GLU A 66 -13.61 -7.60 -26.46
C GLU A 66 -13.26 -8.84 -27.27
N ASP A 67 -14.09 -9.89 -27.14
CA ASP A 67 -14.04 -11.13 -27.91
C ASP A 67 -12.69 -11.89 -27.80
N PHE A 68 -11.95 -11.68 -26.70
CA PHE A 68 -10.58 -12.18 -26.56
C PHE A 68 -10.43 -13.70 -26.37
N ASN A 69 -11.54 -14.42 -26.20
CA ASN A 69 -11.56 -15.89 -26.20
C ASN A 69 -11.78 -16.48 -27.62
N THR A 70 -11.90 -15.64 -28.65
CA THR A 70 -12.14 -16.04 -30.04
C THR A 70 -11.08 -15.43 -30.98
N SER A 71 -11.05 -15.85 -32.25
CA SER A 71 -10.16 -15.26 -33.27
C SER A 71 -10.51 -13.82 -33.66
N GLY A 72 -11.61 -13.26 -33.12
CA GLY A 72 -12.14 -11.92 -33.44
C GLY A 72 -11.77 -10.82 -32.44
N VAL A 73 -10.60 -10.89 -31.79
CA VAL A 73 -10.16 -9.93 -30.76
C VAL A 73 -10.32 -8.47 -31.24
N LYS A 74 -11.05 -7.65 -30.48
CA LYS A 74 -11.16 -6.20 -30.69
C LYS A 74 -10.60 -5.47 -29.49
N SER A 75 -9.93 -4.34 -29.73
CA SER A 75 -9.56 -3.44 -28.64
C SER A 75 -9.66 -1.99 -29.06
N SER A 76 -10.00 -1.13 -28.10
CA SER A 76 -10.13 0.32 -28.29
C SER A 76 -9.53 1.06 -27.10
N CYS A 77 -9.07 2.29 -27.30
CA CYS A 77 -8.51 3.12 -26.23
C CYS A 77 -8.76 4.60 -26.52
N THR A 78 -9.01 5.39 -25.48
CA THR A 78 -9.31 6.83 -25.58
C THR A 78 -8.07 7.73 -25.72
N CYS A 79 -6.89 7.19 -26.06
CA CYS A 79 -5.66 7.96 -26.20
C CYS A 79 -5.46 8.44 -27.66
N SER A 80 -4.85 9.62 -27.84
CA SER A 80 -4.62 10.25 -29.15
C SER A 80 -3.60 9.53 -30.04
N GLU A 81 -2.69 8.73 -29.46
CA GLU A 81 -1.64 7.98 -30.19
C GLU A 81 -2.17 6.84 -31.09
N GLY A 82 -3.49 6.58 -31.13
CA GLY A 82 -4.08 5.36 -31.67
C GLY A 82 -4.76 5.44 -33.04
N ARG A 83 -4.50 6.44 -33.89
CA ARG A 83 -5.08 6.47 -35.25
C ARG A 83 -4.31 5.54 -36.20
N GLY A 84 -4.54 4.24 -36.08
CA GLY A 84 -4.09 3.22 -37.04
C GLY A 84 -3.54 1.92 -36.45
N GLY A 85 -3.10 1.90 -35.18
CA GLY A 85 -2.44 0.75 -34.55
C GLY A 85 -2.83 0.51 -33.08
N VAL A 86 -2.28 -0.54 -32.47
CA VAL A 86 -2.45 -0.82 -31.02
C VAL A 86 -1.53 0.13 -30.24
N CYS A 87 -2.05 0.83 -29.23
CA CYS A 87 -1.25 1.73 -28.38
C CYS A 87 -0.66 0.99 -27.16
N LYS A 88 0.32 1.58 -26.48
CA LYS A 88 0.95 0.99 -25.27
C LYS A 88 -0.05 0.62 -24.17
N HIS A 89 -1.13 1.39 -24.01
CA HIS A 89 -2.20 1.11 -23.04
C HIS A 89 -2.99 -0.16 -23.39
N ARG A 90 -3.29 -0.36 -24.68
CA ARG A 90 -3.94 -1.59 -25.18
C ARG A 90 -3.03 -2.81 -25.01
N VAL A 91 -1.73 -2.65 -25.22
CA VAL A 91 -0.74 -3.71 -24.97
C VAL A 91 -0.71 -4.09 -23.49
N ALA A 92 -0.63 -3.10 -22.59
CA ALA A 92 -0.63 -3.34 -21.14
C ALA A 92 -1.93 -4.04 -20.66
N ALA A 93 -3.09 -3.65 -21.19
CA ALA A 93 -4.37 -4.33 -20.92
C ALA A 93 -4.35 -5.80 -21.35
N ILE A 94 -3.85 -6.09 -22.56
CA ILE A 94 -3.79 -7.46 -23.09
C ILE A 94 -2.78 -8.32 -22.31
N LEU A 95 -1.63 -7.76 -21.91
CA LEU A 95 -0.66 -8.46 -21.07
C LEU A 95 -1.23 -8.80 -19.68
N HIS A 96 -2.01 -7.89 -19.10
CA HIS A 96 -2.71 -8.16 -17.83
C HIS A 96 -3.77 -9.25 -17.95
N ILE A 97 -4.47 -9.33 -19.08
CA ILE A 97 -5.40 -10.43 -19.35
C ILE A 97 -4.63 -11.75 -19.47
N LEU A 98 -3.52 -11.77 -20.21
CA LEU A 98 -2.68 -12.97 -20.39
C LEU A 98 -2.13 -13.51 -19.05
N ASP A 99 -1.69 -12.64 -18.15
CA ASP A 99 -1.11 -13.04 -16.85
C ASP A 99 -2.18 -13.53 -15.85
N ARG A 100 -3.42 -13.04 -15.96
CA ARG A 100 -4.53 -13.42 -15.08
C ARG A 100 -5.43 -14.55 -15.61
N MET A 101 -5.17 -15.09 -16.79
CA MET A 101 -5.92 -16.25 -17.28
C MET A 101 -5.48 -17.52 -16.54
N PRO A 102 -6.35 -18.20 -15.76
CA PRO A 102 -6.00 -19.49 -15.19
C PRO A 102 -5.89 -20.55 -16.30
N ASN A 103 -4.91 -21.47 -16.17
CA ASN A 103 -4.64 -22.56 -17.13
C ASN A 103 -5.77 -23.59 -17.29
N ALA A 104 -6.87 -23.47 -16.55
CA ALA A 104 -8.01 -24.37 -16.62
C ALA A 104 -9.32 -23.58 -16.48
N VAL A 105 -9.93 -23.23 -17.61
CA VAL A 105 -11.39 -23.04 -17.70
C VAL A 105 -11.86 -24.03 -18.76
N GLU A 106 -12.34 -25.19 -18.30
CA GLU A 106 -13.02 -26.14 -19.16
C GLU A 106 -14.26 -25.47 -19.78
N PRO A 107 -14.54 -25.69 -21.07
CA PRO A 107 -15.77 -25.20 -21.67
C PRO A 107 -16.96 -25.82 -20.92
N THR A 108 -17.84 -24.99 -20.36
CA THR A 108 -19.09 -25.43 -19.76
C THR A 108 -19.99 -26.02 -20.86
N TYR A 109 -20.20 -27.32 -20.82
CA TYR A 109 -21.14 -28.02 -21.70
C TYR A 109 -22.52 -28.06 -21.05
N PHE A 110 -23.55 -27.62 -21.77
CA PHE A 110 -24.93 -27.74 -21.35
C PHE A 110 -25.47 -29.12 -21.72
N SER A 111 -26.07 -29.81 -20.76
CA SER A 111 -26.86 -31.01 -21.05
C SER A 111 -28.20 -30.60 -21.66
N MET A 112 -28.54 -31.11 -22.83
CA MET A 112 -29.82 -30.79 -23.46
C MET A 112 -31.02 -31.42 -22.76
N SER A 113 -30.80 -32.39 -21.86
CA SER A 113 -31.83 -32.99 -21.00
C SER A 113 -32.50 -31.98 -20.07
N SER A 114 -31.77 -30.96 -19.61
CA SER A 114 -32.30 -29.87 -18.78
C SER A 114 -31.37 -28.66 -18.84
N SER A 115 -31.86 -27.54 -19.38
CA SER A 115 -31.12 -26.26 -19.40
C SER A 115 -32.04 -25.08 -19.12
N THR A 116 -31.56 -24.15 -18.30
CA THR A 116 -32.29 -22.94 -17.89
C THR A 116 -31.72 -21.72 -18.59
N VAL A 117 -32.57 -20.88 -19.16
CA VAL A 117 -32.15 -19.77 -20.01
C VAL A 117 -32.95 -18.50 -19.69
N PRO A 118 -32.30 -17.33 -19.51
CA PRO A 118 -33.03 -16.08 -19.32
C PRO A 118 -33.63 -15.62 -20.65
N LEU A 119 -34.95 -15.79 -20.82
CA LEU A 119 -35.66 -15.43 -22.04
C LEU A 119 -37.02 -14.81 -21.69
N PRO A 120 -37.10 -13.47 -21.57
CA PRO A 120 -38.34 -12.78 -21.20
C PRO A 120 -39.35 -12.69 -22.35
N LEU A 121 -38.90 -12.70 -23.61
CA LEU A 121 -39.72 -12.57 -24.82
C LEU A 121 -39.14 -13.43 -25.95
N LEU A 122 -39.98 -13.89 -26.88
CA LEU A 122 -39.58 -14.67 -28.05
C LEU A 122 -39.11 -13.77 -29.21
N GLN A 123 -38.05 -12.98 -28.99
CA GLN A 123 -37.44 -12.11 -30.00
C GLN A 123 -36.16 -12.71 -30.59
N ASP A 124 -35.92 -12.46 -31.87
CA ASP A 124 -34.78 -13.04 -32.60
C ASP A 124 -33.43 -12.57 -32.03
N ASP A 125 -33.35 -11.31 -31.58
CA ASP A 125 -32.14 -10.74 -30.95
C ASP A 125 -31.81 -11.39 -29.61
N LEU A 126 -32.83 -11.90 -28.90
CA LEU A 126 -32.67 -12.60 -27.62
C LEU A 126 -32.38 -14.10 -27.83
N LEU A 127 -32.87 -14.70 -28.92
CA LEU A 127 -32.64 -16.11 -29.25
C LEU A 127 -31.27 -16.36 -29.90
N ARG A 128 -30.77 -15.42 -30.71
CA ARG A 128 -29.49 -15.54 -31.42
C ARG A 128 -28.26 -15.81 -30.55
N PRO A 129 -28.05 -15.16 -29.38
CA PRO A 129 -26.90 -15.45 -28.52
C PRO A 129 -26.99 -16.79 -27.78
N LEU A 130 -28.15 -17.47 -27.80
CA LEU A 130 -28.41 -18.70 -27.05
C LEU A 130 -28.14 -19.99 -27.85
N VAL A 131 -27.77 -19.88 -29.12
CA VAL A 131 -27.48 -21.00 -30.04
C VAL A 131 -26.14 -20.83 -30.75
N THR A 132 -25.59 -21.91 -31.32
CA THR A 132 -24.36 -21.82 -32.12
C THR A 132 -24.61 -21.09 -33.47
N PRO A 133 -23.59 -20.41 -34.05
CA PRO A 133 -23.73 -19.72 -35.33
C PRO A 133 -24.24 -20.61 -36.47
N GLU A 134 -23.78 -21.86 -36.52
CA GLU A 134 -24.22 -22.86 -37.51
C GLU A 134 -25.70 -23.23 -37.33
N THR A 135 -26.16 -23.37 -36.09
CA THR A 135 -27.57 -23.67 -35.78
C THR A 135 -28.48 -22.50 -36.15
N TRP A 136 -28.03 -21.27 -35.91
CA TRP A 136 -28.79 -20.07 -36.28
C TRP A 136 -28.91 -19.87 -37.80
N GLN A 137 -27.83 -20.17 -38.55
CA GLN A 137 -27.86 -20.13 -40.01
C GLN A 137 -28.80 -21.20 -40.59
N ASN A 138 -28.83 -22.39 -40.00
CA ASN A 138 -29.67 -23.51 -40.43
C ASN A 138 -31.09 -23.53 -39.81
N ARG A 139 -31.54 -22.45 -39.16
CA ARG A 139 -32.83 -22.41 -38.42
C ARG A 139 -34.07 -22.76 -39.25
N HIS A 140 -34.00 -22.57 -40.58
CA HIS A 140 -35.09 -22.85 -41.53
C HIS A 140 -35.04 -24.26 -42.14
N SER A 141 -34.04 -25.08 -41.78
CA SER A 141 -33.84 -26.41 -42.35
C SER A 141 -34.75 -27.50 -41.75
N MET A 142 -35.33 -27.25 -40.57
CA MET A 142 -36.24 -28.16 -39.88
C MET A 142 -37.69 -27.84 -40.25
N LYS A 143 -38.39 -28.77 -40.93
CA LYS A 143 -39.71 -28.49 -41.55
C LYS A 143 -40.94 -29.01 -40.80
N THR A 144 -40.79 -29.84 -39.77
CA THR A 144 -41.94 -30.47 -39.08
C THR A 144 -41.80 -30.43 -37.57
N VAL A 145 -42.50 -29.49 -36.94
CA VAL A 145 -42.67 -29.35 -35.48
C VAL A 145 -44.16 -29.42 -35.16
N ARG A 146 -44.55 -30.30 -34.24
CA ARG A 146 -45.93 -30.41 -33.74
C ARG A 146 -45.97 -30.01 -32.27
N VAL A 147 -46.71 -28.95 -31.94
CA VAL A 147 -46.96 -28.55 -30.55
C VAL A 147 -48.12 -29.41 -30.03
N GLU A 148 -47.87 -30.24 -29.02
CA GLU A 148 -48.87 -31.17 -28.48
C GLU A 148 -49.70 -30.52 -27.36
N SER A 149 -49.07 -29.67 -26.54
CA SER A 149 -49.71 -28.96 -25.42
C SER A 149 -49.01 -27.63 -25.17
N ALA A 150 -49.77 -26.57 -24.88
CA ALA A 150 -49.27 -25.26 -24.48
C ALA A 150 -50.29 -24.58 -23.55
N LYS A 151 -50.27 -24.94 -22.25
CA LYS A 151 -51.18 -24.45 -21.20
C LYS A 151 -50.43 -24.34 -19.86
N ASP A 152 -50.91 -23.47 -18.96
CA ASP A 152 -50.46 -23.35 -17.56
C ASP A 152 -48.94 -23.13 -17.39
N GLY A 153 -48.34 -22.32 -18.27
CA GLY A 153 -46.91 -22.06 -18.24
C GLY A 153 -46.04 -23.27 -18.60
N MET A 154 -46.58 -24.31 -19.25
CA MET A 154 -45.83 -25.43 -19.82
C MET A 154 -46.14 -25.62 -21.30
N ALA A 155 -45.13 -25.96 -22.10
CA ALA A 155 -45.30 -26.32 -23.50
C ALA A 155 -44.53 -27.60 -23.85
N GLU A 156 -45.20 -28.53 -24.54
CA GLU A 156 -44.63 -29.80 -25.02
C GLU A 156 -44.72 -29.86 -26.54
N CYS A 157 -43.60 -30.16 -27.19
CA CYS A 157 -43.43 -30.14 -28.63
C CYS A 157 -42.70 -31.40 -29.11
N LYS A 158 -43.15 -31.96 -30.23
CA LYS A 158 -42.43 -33.00 -30.99
C LYS A 158 -41.77 -32.40 -32.22
N VAL A 159 -40.48 -32.60 -32.35
CA VAL A 159 -39.66 -32.11 -33.47
C VAL A 159 -39.14 -33.30 -34.26
N VAL A 160 -39.46 -33.39 -35.56
CA VAL A 160 -38.96 -34.45 -36.43
C VAL A 160 -37.74 -33.94 -37.20
N PHE A 161 -36.59 -34.57 -37.00
CA PHE A 161 -35.34 -34.22 -37.70
C PHE A 161 -34.61 -35.48 -38.18
N LYS A 162 -34.23 -35.53 -39.46
CA LYS A 162 -33.53 -36.68 -40.08
C LYS A 162 -34.20 -38.06 -39.88
N LYS A 163 -35.54 -38.11 -39.90
CA LYS A 163 -36.39 -39.31 -39.67
C LYS A 163 -36.44 -39.84 -38.22
N GLU A 164 -35.97 -39.07 -37.24
CA GLU A 164 -36.13 -39.36 -35.81
C GLU A 164 -37.00 -38.30 -35.12
N GLU A 165 -37.76 -38.69 -34.10
CA GLU A 165 -38.63 -37.80 -33.31
C GLU A 165 -37.97 -37.42 -31.98
N TYR A 166 -37.94 -36.11 -31.68
CA TYR A 166 -37.41 -35.58 -30.43
C TYR A 166 -38.50 -34.85 -29.64
N ASN A 167 -38.63 -35.20 -28.36
CA ASN A 167 -39.53 -34.55 -27.42
C ASN A 167 -38.82 -33.34 -26.80
N VAL A 168 -39.47 -32.18 -26.86
CA VAL A 168 -38.98 -30.93 -26.30
C VAL A 168 -40.05 -30.36 -25.37
N SER A 169 -39.67 -30.03 -24.13
CA SER A 169 -40.58 -29.40 -23.18
C SER A 169 -40.00 -28.12 -22.58
N PHE A 170 -40.91 -27.20 -22.26
CA PHE A 170 -40.62 -25.87 -21.74
C PHE A 170 -41.48 -25.61 -20.50
N LYS A 171 -40.88 -25.01 -19.47
CA LYS A 171 -41.58 -24.54 -18.27
C LYS A 171 -41.23 -23.08 -17.98
N PHE A 172 -42.27 -22.26 -17.88
CA PHE A 172 -42.22 -20.83 -17.63
C PHE A 172 -42.53 -20.55 -16.15
N PHE A 173 -41.61 -19.90 -15.44
CA PHE A 173 -41.84 -19.50 -14.05
C PHE A 173 -42.22 -18.01 -13.98
N ALA A 174 -43.40 -17.71 -13.45
CA ALA A 174 -43.84 -16.35 -13.19
C ALA A 174 -42.83 -15.64 -12.25
N ASN A 175 -42.47 -14.40 -12.59
CA ASN A 175 -41.56 -13.49 -11.86
C ASN A 175 -40.04 -13.69 -12.02
N THR A 176 -39.54 -14.76 -12.66
CA THR A 176 -38.08 -14.98 -12.75
C THR A 176 -37.46 -14.61 -14.10
N LYS A 177 -38.27 -14.35 -15.15
CA LYS A 177 -37.81 -14.16 -16.54
C LYS A 177 -36.89 -15.31 -17.03
N GLN A 178 -36.96 -16.48 -16.39
CA GLN A 178 -36.17 -17.67 -16.70
C GLN A 178 -37.07 -18.75 -17.31
N LEU A 179 -36.54 -19.40 -18.33
CA LEU A 179 -37.17 -20.46 -19.08
C LEU A 179 -36.41 -21.77 -18.86
N TYR A 180 -37.09 -22.77 -18.30
CA TYR A 180 -36.54 -24.13 -18.20
C TYR A 180 -36.87 -24.91 -19.48
N THR A 181 -35.85 -25.56 -20.05
CA THR A 181 -35.96 -26.27 -21.33
C THR A 181 -35.40 -27.68 -21.23
N SER A 182 -36.08 -28.66 -21.82
CA SER A 182 -35.66 -30.07 -21.87
C SER A 182 -35.83 -30.62 -23.28
N CYS A 183 -34.89 -31.46 -23.74
CA CYS A 183 -34.93 -32.09 -25.05
C CYS A 183 -34.33 -33.50 -25.01
N SER A 184 -34.95 -34.44 -25.71
CA SER A 184 -34.52 -35.84 -25.75
C SER A 184 -33.31 -36.13 -26.66
N CYS A 185 -32.65 -35.12 -27.24
CA CYS A 185 -31.53 -35.35 -28.17
C CYS A 185 -30.20 -35.74 -27.51
N ASN A 186 -30.10 -35.71 -26.18
CA ASN A 186 -28.91 -36.04 -25.37
C ASN A 186 -27.58 -35.39 -25.81
N ALA A 187 -27.61 -34.36 -26.65
CA ALA A 187 -26.43 -33.65 -27.10
C ALA A 187 -25.79 -32.84 -25.96
N ARG A 188 -24.45 -32.77 -25.93
CA ARG A 188 -23.68 -31.84 -25.08
C ARG A 188 -23.13 -30.73 -25.97
N LEU A 189 -23.65 -29.51 -25.80
CA LEU A 189 -23.27 -28.36 -26.62
C LEU A 189 -22.72 -27.24 -25.73
N THR A 190 -21.90 -26.37 -26.32
CA THR A 190 -21.39 -25.15 -25.66
C THR A 190 -22.42 -24.02 -25.61
N SER A 191 -23.60 -24.22 -26.21
CA SER A 191 -24.76 -23.30 -26.15
C SER A 191 -25.94 -23.94 -25.41
N PRO A 192 -26.77 -23.16 -24.70
CA PRO A 192 -27.85 -23.70 -23.86
C PRO A 192 -29.05 -24.24 -24.65
N LEU A 193 -29.23 -23.84 -25.92
CA LEU A 193 -30.28 -24.33 -26.80
C LEU A 193 -29.69 -25.16 -27.96
N CYS A 194 -30.29 -26.32 -28.25
CA CYS A 194 -30.01 -27.13 -29.43
C CYS A 194 -30.93 -26.72 -30.60
N ALA A 195 -30.64 -27.24 -31.79
CA ALA A 195 -31.43 -26.96 -32.99
C ALA A 195 -32.93 -27.34 -32.84
N HIS A 196 -33.24 -28.44 -32.13
CA HIS A 196 -34.63 -28.85 -31.87
C HIS A 196 -35.36 -27.89 -30.91
N LYS A 197 -34.68 -27.43 -29.84
CA LYS A 197 -35.24 -26.43 -28.92
C LYS A 197 -35.51 -25.11 -29.63
N LEU A 198 -34.59 -24.68 -30.49
CA LEU A 198 -34.78 -23.47 -31.30
C LEU A 198 -35.97 -23.61 -32.26
N ALA A 199 -36.10 -24.73 -32.96
CA ALA A 199 -37.22 -24.98 -33.87
C ALA A 199 -38.56 -24.99 -33.13
N ALA A 200 -38.62 -25.59 -31.94
CA ALA A 200 -39.82 -25.59 -31.11
C ALA A 200 -40.20 -24.18 -30.60
N LEU A 201 -39.24 -23.36 -30.16
CA LEU A 201 -39.50 -21.97 -29.75
C LEU A 201 -39.94 -21.08 -30.93
N LEU A 202 -39.39 -21.29 -32.12
CA LEU A 202 -39.83 -20.58 -33.33
C LEU A 202 -41.24 -20.99 -33.77
N ALA A 203 -41.61 -22.26 -33.61
CA ALA A 203 -42.97 -22.75 -33.86
C ALA A 203 -44.00 -22.19 -32.86
N ILE A 204 -43.63 -22.10 -31.57
CA ILE A 204 -44.46 -21.44 -30.55
C ILE A 204 -44.63 -19.95 -30.87
N LYS A 205 -43.55 -19.27 -31.31
CA LYS A 205 -43.60 -17.85 -31.73
C LYS A 205 -44.56 -17.64 -32.90
N THR A 206 -44.56 -18.51 -33.91
CA THR A 206 -45.47 -18.38 -35.06
C THR A 206 -46.92 -18.69 -34.71
N GLN A 207 -47.18 -19.56 -33.72
CA GLN A 207 -48.54 -19.93 -33.32
C GLN A 207 -49.16 -19.00 -32.27
N MET A 208 -48.37 -18.42 -31.35
CA MET A 208 -48.86 -17.67 -30.17
C MET A 208 -48.28 -16.25 -30.04
N SER A 209 -47.60 -15.74 -31.07
CA SER A 209 -46.94 -14.42 -31.13
C SER A 209 -45.73 -14.24 -30.19
N GLU A 210 -45.07 -13.08 -30.23
CA GLU A 210 -43.87 -12.78 -29.42
C GLU A 210 -44.13 -12.75 -27.91
N ARG A 211 -45.41 -12.62 -27.50
CA ARG A 211 -45.88 -12.58 -26.10
C ARG A 211 -46.53 -13.89 -25.64
N ALA A 212 -46.16 -15.02 -26.23
CA ALA A 212 -46.72 -16.33 -25.89
C ALA A 212 -46.69 -16.63 -24.36
N PHE A 213 -45.70 -16.12 -23.63
CA PHE A 213 -45.57 -16.31 -22.18
C PHE A 213 -46.62 -15.57 -21.34
N GLU A 214 -47.17 -14.45 -21.84
CA GLU A 214 -48.21 -13.68 -21.15
C GLU A 214 -49.61 -14.29 -21.37
N LEU A 215 -49.81 -14.97 -22.51
CA LEU A 215 -51.08 -15.59 -22.89
C LEU A 215 -51.35 -16.94 -22.21
N MET A 216 -50.33 -17.57 -21.59
CA MET A 216 -50.42 -18.88 -20.94
C MET A 216 -50.60 -18.80 -19.40
N ARG A 217 -51.00 -17.64 -18.86
CA ARG A 217 -51.14 -17.38 -17.41
C ARG A 217 -52.51 -17.84 -16.89
N ASP A 218 -52.53 -18.53 -15.74
CA ASP A 218 -53.77 -18.84 -15.01
C ASP A 218 -54.28 -17.59 -14.26
N PHE A 219 -55.54 -17.23 -14.47
CA PHE A 219 -56.18 -16.04 -13.93
C PHE A 219 -57.20 -16.35 -12.82
N SER A 220 -57.25 -17.59 -12.34
CA SER A 220 -58.28 -18.06 -11.39
C SER A 220 -58.29 -17.25 -10.08
N ASP A 221 -57.13 -16.93 -9.51
CA ASP A 221 -57.04 -16.15 -8.26
C ASP A 221 -57.40 -14.67 -8.46
N GLU A 222 -56.97 -14.06 -9.56
CA GLU A 222 -57.27 -12.66 -9.90
C GLU A 222 -58.76 -12.47 -10.22
N LYS A 223 -59.40 -13.46 -10.89
CA LYS A 223 -60.85 -13.49 -11.12
C LYS A 223 -61.64 -13.59 -9.80
N ASN A 224 -61.19 -14.45 -8.88
CA ASN A 224 -61.79 -14.56 -7.54
C ASN A 224 -61.66 -13.27 -6.74
N ALA A 225 -60.50 -12.61 -6.76
CA ALA A 225 -60.30 -11.35 -6.05
C ALA A 225 -61.20 -10.22 -6.58
N LEU A 226 -61.38 -10.14 -7.90
CA LEU A 226 -62.27 -9.14 -8.52
C LEU A 226 -63.76 -9.42 -8.24
N LEU A 227 -64.17 -10.69 -8.18
CA LEU A 227 -65.53 -11.07 -7.78
C LEU A 227 -65.80 -10.83 -6.30
N ALA A 228 -64.78 -10.97 -5.44
CA ALA A 228 -64.89 -10.77 -4.00
C ALA A 228 -65.25 -9.34 -3.60
N GLU A 229 -64.86 -8.33 -4.40
CA GLU A 229 -65.29 -6.93 -4.19
C GLU A 229 -66.82 -6.74 -4.29
N TYR A 230 -67.51 -7.70 -4.90
CA TYR A 230 -68.96 -7.75 -5.06
C TYR A 230 -69.60 -8.90 -4.27
N GLY A 231 -68.81 -9.64 -3.47
CA GLY A 231 -69.28 -10.76 -2.64
C GLY A 231 -69.48 -12.09 -3.37
N PHE A 232 -68.87 -12.29 -4.54
CA PHE A 232 -68.96 -13.54 -5.31
C PHE A 232 -67.61 -14.25 -5.41
N SER A 233 -67.65 -15.55 -5.71
CA SER A 233 -66.50 -16.40 -6.03
C SER A 233 -66.71 -17.15 -7.35
N LEU A 234 -65.66 -17.72 -7.92
CA LEU A 234 -65.73 -18.57 -9.13
C LEU A 234 -66.53 -19.86 -8.92
N GLN A 235 -66.86 -20.22 -7.68
CA GLN A 235 -67.71 -21.37 -7.36
C GLN A 235 -69.22 -21.02 -7.40
N ASP A 236 -69.56 -19.72 -7.45
CA ASP A 236 -70.93 -19.23 -7.50
C ASP A 236 -71.46 -19.13 -8.94
N GLU A 237 -72.79 -19.12 -9.14
CA GLU A 237 -73.39 -18.89 -10.46
C GLU A 237 -73.21 -17.43 -10.92
N ILE A 238 -72.10 -17.19 -11.62
CA ILE A 238 -71.69 -15.89 -12.18
C ILE A 238 -72.13 -15.67 -13.64
N LYS A 239 -72.69 -16.70 -14.29
CA LYS A 239 -73.13 -16.65 -15.69
C LYS A 239 -74.29 -15.66 -15.83
N ASN A 240 -74.15 -14.67 -16.73
CA ASN A 240 -75.03 -13.51 -16.94
C ASN A 240 -74.97 -12.38 -15.89
N LYS A 241 -74.12 -12.49 -14.86
CA LYS A 241 -73.90 -11.41 -13.85
C LYS A 241 -72.60 -10.66 -14.08
N PHE A 242 -71.54 -11.39 -14.41
CA PHE A 242 -70.20 -10.86 -14.67
C PHE A 242 -69.57 -11.52 -15.90
N ASP A 243 -68.76 -10.76 -16.62
CA ASP A 243 -67.90 -11.25 -17.72
C ASP A 243 -66.46 -10.76 -17.52
N PHE A 244 -65.48 -11.41 -18.14
CA PHE A 244 -64.06 -11.09 -17.97
C PHE A 244 -63.43 -10.74 -19.31
N LYS A 245 -62.85 -9.54 -19.42
CA LYS A 245 -62.14 -9.09 -20.61
C LYS A 245 -60.71 -8.70 -20.26
N ILE A 246 -59.76 -9.12 -21.09
CA ILE A 246 -58.37 -8.70 -20.99
C ILE A 246 -58.17 -7.52 -21.93
N ASP A 247 -57.68 -6.39 -21.41
CA ASP A 247 -57.38 -5.21 -22.22
C ASP A 247 -56.09 -5.41 -23.04
N ASN A 248 -55.84 -4.55 -24.04
CA ASN A 248 -54.65 -4.54 -24.90
C ASN A 248 -53.31 -4.41 -24.13
N LYS A 249 -53.38 -4.10 -22.82
CA LYS A 249 -52.25 -4.06 -21.88
C LYS A 249 -52.09 -5.33 -21.04
N GLY A 250 -52.90 -6.37 -21.26
CA GLY A 250 -52.81 -7.66 -20.55
C GLY A 250 -53.43 -7.67 -19.15
N ILE A 251 -54.18 -6.63 -18.77
CA ILE A 251 -54.83 -6.53 -17.46
C ILE A 251 -56.24 -7.12 -17.55
N LEU A 252 -56.56 -8.03 -16.62
CA LEU A 252 -57.87 -8.64 -16.48
C LEU A 252 -58.85 -7.62 -15.86
N GLN A 253 -59.95 -7.35 -16.55
CA GLN A 253 -61.04 -6.49 -16.07
C GLN A 253 -62.34 -7.29 -15.93
N LEU A 254 -63.05 -7.05 -14.83
CA LEU A 254 -64.39 -7.57 -14.57
C LEU A 254 -65.43 -6.62 -15.17
N LEU A 255 -66.18 -7.10 -16.16
CA LEU A 255 -67.34 -6.42 -16.74
C LEU A 255 -68.60 -6.86 -16.00
N LYS A 256 -69.31 -5.89 -15.43
CA LYS A 256 -70.58 -6.11 -14.74
C LYS A 256 -71.71 -6.10 -15.77
N LEU A 257 -72.40 -7.23 -15.93
CA LEU A 257 -73.53 -7.37 -16.87
C LEU A 257 -74.87 -7.02 -16.19
N ASP A 258 -75.00 -7.27 -14.89
CA ASP A 258 -76.20 -6.93 -14.10
C ASP A 258 -75.96 -5.65 -13.28
N SER A 259 -76.63 -4.55 -13.63
CA SER A 259 -76.46 -3.23 -13.02
C SER A 259 -76.90 -3.12 -11.56
N SER A 260 -77.65 -4.09 -11.02
CA SER A 260 -78.21 -4.05 -9.66
C SER A 260 -77.21 -4.36 -8.52
N ILE A 261 -76.05 -4.96 -8.80
CA ILE A 261 -75.08 -5.42 -7.78
C ILE A 261 -74.11 -4.29 -7.37
N GLN A 262 -74.09 -3.85 -6.10
CA GLN A 262 -73.19 -2.78 -5.62
C GLN A 262 -72.00 -3.30 -4.80
N LYS A 263 -70.88 -2.54 -4.78
CA LYS A 263 -69.70 -2.87 -3.97
C LYS A 263 -70.00 -2.71 -2.47
N ILE A 264 -69.51 -3.62 -1.65
CA ILE A 264 -69.64 -3.56 -0.20
C ILE A 264 -68.69 -2.47 0.34
N GLY A 265 -69.22 -1.47 1.06
CA GLY A 265 -68.43 -0.38 1.66
C GLY A 265 -67.52 -0.85 2.79
N THR A 266 -66.32 -0.28 2.90
CA THR A 266 -65.26 -0.71 3.81
C THR A 266 -65.50 -0.29 5.27
N TYR A 267 -65.75 -1.29 6.13
CA TYR A 267 -65.48 -1.22 7.57
C TYR A 267 -63.96 -1.04 7.78
N GLN A 268 -63.53 -0.01 8.53
CA GLN A 268 -62.11 0.22 8.80
C GLN A 268 -61.56 -0.90 9.68
N ASN A 269 -60.65 -1.70 9.13
CA ASN A 269 -60.00 -2.80 9.82
C ASN A 269 -58.85 -2.27 10.70
N TRP A 270 -59.15 -1.97 11.96
CA TRP A 270 -58.23 -1.36 12.94
C TRP A 270 -56.95 -2.18 13.21
N GLY A 271 -56.99 -3.50 13.03
CA GLY A 271 -55.81 -4.37 13.18
C GLY A 271 -54.70 -4.05 12.16
N ASN A 272 -55.08 -3.78 10.91
CA ASN A 272 -54.13 -3.48 9.83
C ASN A 272 -53.47 -2.09 9.96
N VAL A 273 -54.06 -1.19 10.74
CA VAL A 273 -53.50 0.14 11.06
C VAL A 273 -52.59 0.05 12.28
N ARG A 274 -52.98 -0.73 13.30
CA ARG A 274 -52.19 -1.06 14.49
C ARG A 274 -50.86 -1.74 14.12
N ASP A 275 -50.89 -2.73 13.22
CA ASP A 275 -49.69 -3.46 12.79
C ASP A 275 -48.75 -2.64 11.89
N LYS A 276 -49.25 -1.53 11.30
CA LYS A 276 -48.42 -0.60 10.51
C LYS A 276 -47.71 0.47 11.36
N LEU A 277 -48.24 0.81 12.54
CA LEU A 277 -47.73 1.88 13.41
C LEU A 277 -46.89 1.38 14.59
N LEU A 278 -47.02 0.10 14.99
CA LEU A 278 -46.29 -0.49 16.11
C LEU A 278 -45.24 -1.49 15.60
N MET A 279 -44.06 -0.99 15.18
CA MET A 279 -42.88 -1.80 14.88
C MET A 279 -41.64 -1.24 15.59
N PRO A 280 -40.69 -2.09 16.07
CA PRO A 280 -39.58 -1.67 16.90
C PRO A 280 -38.63 -0.71 16.16
N ALA A 281 -38.17 0.30 16.90
CA ALA A 281 -37.38 1.43 16.41
C ALA A 281 -36.01 1.02 15.84
N ALA A 282 -35.73 1.45 14.61
CA ALA A 282 -34.38 1.46 14.02
C ALA A 282 -33.81 2.89 14.11
N ALA A 283 -32.73 3.02 14.89
CA ALA A 283 -32.06 4.27 15.25
C ALA A 283 -31.37 4.99 14.07
N VAL A 284 -31.34 6.33 14.10
CA VAL A 284 -30.60 7.21 13.19
C VAL A 284 -30.04 8.44 13.93
N GLY A 285 -28.82 8.85 13.55
CA GLY A 285 -27.98 10.03 13.94
C GLY A 285 -28.69 11.40 14.00
N PHE A 286 -28.18 12.57 14.45
CA PHE A 286 -26.89 13.12 14.95
C PHE A 286 -27.18 14.60 15.42
N GLN A 287 -26.25 15.39 16.01
CA GLN A 287 -26.52 16.72 16.67
C GLN A 287 -25.33 17.46 17.33
N ALA A 288 -24.57 18.35 16.65
CA ALA A 288 -23.45 19.14 17.21
C ALA A 288 -23.70 20.67 17.18
N SER A 289 -23.07 21.40 18.13
CA SER A 289 -23.23 22.84 18.44
C SER A 289 -22.33 23.80 17.64
N THR A 290 -22.80 25.05 17.47
CA THR A 290 -22.19 26.16 16.71
C THR A 290 -21.72 27.32 17.58
N ASN A 291 -20.70 28.08 17.16
CA ASN A 291 -20.58 29.51 17.49
C ASN A 291 -19.65 30.30 16.54
N ALA A 292 -19.98 31.60 16.44
CA ALA A 292 -19.23 32.79 16.01
C ALA A 292 -19.38 33.32 14.56
N GLU A 293 -19.84 34.58 14.49
CA GLU A 293 -19.93 35.53 13.35
C GLU A 293 -18.56 36.18 13.03
N PRO A 294 -18.36 36.74 11.81
CA PRO A 294 -18.14 38.20 11.74
C PRO A 294 -18.65 38.93 10.47
N VAL A 295 -18.65 40.26 10.58
CA VAL A 295 -19.05 41.34 9.64
C VAL A 295 -18.00 41.60 8.53
N LEU A 296 -18.42 41.99 7.31
CA LEU A 296 -17.53 42.26 6.14
C LEU A 296 -17.83 43.58 5.39
N GLU A 297 -16.78 44.17 4.79
CA GLU A 297 -16.63 45.58 4.35
C GLU A 297 -16.55 45.81 2.81
N ASP A 298 -16.77 44.81 1.95
CA ASP A 298 -16.76 44.97 0.47
C ASP A 298 -17.88 44.16 -0.23
N ASP A 299 -18.12 44.37 -1.55
CA ASP A 299 -19.11 43.63 -2.37
C ASP A 299 -18.75 42.12 -2.46
N GLU A 300 -19.03 41.37 -1.39
CA GLU A 300 -18.67 39.97 -1.25
C GLU A 300 -19.74 39.01 -1.77
N ARG A 301 -19.28 37.85 -2.24
CA ARG A 301 -20.15 36.72 -2.55
C ARG A 301 -20.37 35.91 -1.29
N VAL A 302 -21.64 35.76 -0.89
CA VAL A 302 -22.07 34.94 0.24
C VAL A 302 -22.76 33.66 -0.23
N VAL A 303 -22.77 32.67 0.67
CA VAL A 303 -23.51 31.42 0.50
C VAL A 303 -24.90 31.58 1.11
N LEU A 304 -25.93 31.19 0.37
CA LEU A 304 -27.32 31.12 0.83
C LEU A 304 -27.79 29.66 0.81
N TYR A 305 -28.51 29.25 1.83
CA TYR A 305 -29.19 27.96 1.87
C TYR A 305 -30.67 28.17 1.60
N VAL A 306 -31.19 27.52 0.56
CA VAL A 306 -32.59 27.69 0.13
C VAL A 306 -33.32 26.36 0.23
N LEU A 307 -34.48 26.40 0.88
CA LEU A 307 -35.44 25.31 0.95
C LEU A 307 -36.60 25.59 -0.02
N SER A 308 -36.90 24.66 -0.92
CA SER A 308 -38.04 24.76 -1.84
C SER A 308 -38.98 23.55 -1.69
N GLN A 309 -40.27 23.76 -1.97
CA GLN A 309 -41.32 22.75 -1.76
C GLN A 309 -41.46 21.81 -2.96
N GLY A 310 -41.43 20.50 -2.70
CA GLY A 310 -41.89 19.49 -3.65
C GLY A 310 -43.40 19.25 -3.52
N GLY A 311 -44.10 18.97 -4.63
CA GLY A 311 -45.51 18.58 -4.59
C GLY A 311 -45.72 17.21 -3.93
N ALA A 312 -46.96 16.88 -3.52
CA ALA A 312 -47.29 15.60 -2.85
C ALA A 312 -46.99 14.33 -3.68
N SER A 313 -46.77 14.49 -5.00
CA SER A 313 -46.37 13.43 -5.92
C SER A 313 -44.85 13.39 -6.18
N ASN A 314 -44.06 14.32 -5.63
CA ASN A 314 -42.63 14.40 -5.84
C ASN A 314 -41.89 13.42 -4.92
N LEU A 315 -40.70 13.05 -5.38
CA LEU A 315 -39.79 12.11 -4.73
C LEU A 315 -39.08 12.70 -3.51
N LEU A 316 -38.91 14.01 -3.51
CA LEU A 316 -38.36 14.81 -2.44
C LEU A 316 -39.46 15.76 -1.97
N ASP A 317 -39.90 15.57 -0.73
CA ASP A 317 -40.94 16.42 -0.12
C ASP A 317 -40.40 17.82 0.23
N THR A 318 -39.07 17.96 0.35
CA THR A 318 -38.36 19.22 0.54
C THR A 318 -37.06 19.19 -0.24
N ASN A 319 -36.89 20.14 -1.15
CA ASN A 319 -35.66 20.33 -1.90
C ASN A 319 -34.72 21.26 -1.13
N PHE A 320 -33.44 20.92 -1.09
CA PHE A 320 -32.41 21.72 -0.46
C PHE A 320 -31.34 22.11 -1.47
N GLY A 321 -31.18 23.41 -1.69
CA GLY A 321 -30.20 23.96 -2.61
C GLY A 321 -29.24 24.93 -1.90
N VAL A 322 -27.97 24.90 -2.32
CA VAL A 322 -26.97 25.89 -1.90
C VAL A 322 -26.75 26.85 -3.06
N PHE A 323 -26.83 28.15 -2.78
CA PHE A 323 -26.74 29.23 -3.76
C PHE A 323 -25.60 30.18 -3.42
N SER A 324 -24.96 30.77 -4.43
CA SER A 324 -24.07 31.91 -4.29
C SER A 324 -24.84 33.19 -4.64
N ALA A 325 -24.66 34.25 -3.86
CA ALA A 325 -25.22 35.58 -4.15
C ALA A 325 -24.20 36.68 -3.83
N LYS A 326 -24.25 37.81 -4.53
CA LYS A 326 -23.47 39.02 -4.22
C LYS A 326 -24.28 39.97 -3.34
N ILE A 327 -23.71 40.40 -2.23
CA ILE A 327 -24.29 41.48 -1.41
C ILE A 327 -23.76 42.81 -1.96
N SER A 328 -24.65 43.74 -2.29
CA SER A 328 -24.24 45.10 -2.64
C SER A 328 -23.99 45.95 -1.38
N ALA A 329 -22.76 46.43 -1.20
CA ALA A 329 -22.32 47.26 -0.08
C ALA A 329 -23.09 48.60 0.03
N LYS A 330 -23.70 49.08 -1.05
CA LYS A 330 -24.49 50.33 -1.05
C LYS A 330 -25.96 50.16 -0.67
N THR A 331 -26.53 48.96 -0.82
CA THR A 331 -27.99 48.75 -0.70
C THR A 331 -28.38 47.55 0.17
N GLY A 332 -27.43 46.69 0.55
CA GLY A 332 -27.68 45.45 1.28
C GLY A 332 -28.50 44.41 0.51
N LYS A 333 -28.78 44.63 -0.78
CA LYS A 333 -29.60 43.73 -1.61
C LYS A 333 -28.78 42.59 -2.19
N LEU A 334 -29.39 41.42 -2.25
CA LEU A 334 -28.82 40.21 -2.85
C LEU A 334 -29.01 40.25 -4.37
N THR A 335 -27.90 40.24 -5.11
CA THR A 335 -27.89 40.24 -6.58
C THR A 335 -27.08 39.05 -7.10
N PHE A 336 -27.30 38.64 -8.36
CA PHE A 336 -26.60 37.49 -8.97
C PHE A 336 -26.71 36.17 -8.18
N ILE A 337 -27.94 35.81 -7.78
CA ILE A 337 -28.22 34.55 -7.07
C ILE A 337 -28.14 33.38 -8.05
N LYS A 338 -27.29 32.39 -7.79
CA LYS A 338 -27.11 31.21 -8.66
C LYS A 338 -26.84 29.94 -7.84
N SER A 339 -27.45 28.83 -8.24
CA SER A 339 -27.22 27.54 -7.59
C SER A 339 -25.80 27.04 -7.82
N ILE A 340 -25.14 26.57 -6.76
CA ILE A 340 -23.80 25.96 -6.80
C ILE A 340 -23.84 24.43 -6.66
N THR A 341 -25.04 23.84 -6.66
CA THR A 341 -25.24 22.37 -6.56
C THR A 341 -25.32 21.67 -7.92
N GLY A 342 -25.36 22.40 -9.04
CA GLY A 342 -25.40 21.85 -10.41
C GLY A 342 -24.04 21.59 -11.08
N ASP A 343 -24.06 21.12 -12.34
CA ASP A 343 -22.90 20.54 -13.04
C ASP A 343 -21.93 21.53 -13.72
N TYR A 344 -22.13 22.84 -13.61
CA TYR A 344 -21.18 23.84 -14.14
C TYR A 344 -21.25 25.14 -13.33
N VAL A 345 -20.24 25.38 -12.48
CA VAL A 345 -20.04 26.63 -11.74
C VAL A 345 -18.72 27.23 -12.17
N GLN A 346 -18.71 28.47 -12.65
CA GLN A 346 -17.46 29.14 -13.03
C GLN A 346 -16.65 29.51 -11.76
N PRO A 347 -15.31 29.50 -11.79
CA PRO A 347 -14.50 29.87 -10.61
C PRO A 347 -14.81 31.27 -10.07
N SER A 348 -15.18 32.22 -10.93
CA SER A 348 -15.60 33.59 -10.57
C SER A 348 -17.00 33.67 -9.94
N GLU A 349 -17.71 32.54 -9.90
CA GLU A 349 -19.04 32.39 -9.31
C GLU A 349 -19.02 31.69 -7.95
N MET A 350 -17.86 31.16 -7.52
CA MET A 350 -17.72 30.52 -6.21
C MET A 350 -17.37 31.56 -5.12
N PRO A 351 -18.13 31.61 -4.01
CA PRO A 351 -17.72 32.32 -2.80
C PRO A 351 -16.60 31.54 -2.08
N GLU A 352 -15.96 32.16 -1.09
CA GLU A 352 -15.12 31.41 -0.16
C GLU A 352 -16.00 30.45 0.66
N LEU A 353 -15.68 29.16 0.59
CA LEU A 353 -16.47 28.09 1.21
C LEU A 353 -15.76 27.57 2.45
N ALA A 354 -16.43 27.64 3.60
CA ALA A 354 -15.96 27.01 4.82
C ALA A 354 -16.09 25.47 4.73
N ALA A 355 -15.46 24.76 5.68
CA ALA A 355 -15.56 23.30 5.74
C ALA A 355 -17.01 22.80 5.95
N GLU A 356 -17.85 23.57 6.64
CA GLU A 356 -19.30 23.32 6.75
C GLU A 356 -20.01 23.45 5.38
N ASP A 357 -19.70 24.49 4.61
CA ASP A 357 -20.34 24.74 3.31
C ASP A 357 -20.06 23.61 2.31
N TRP A 358 -18.83 23.10 2.31
CA TRP A 358 -18.46 21.94 1.48
C TRP A 358 -19.23 20.67 1.86
N ARG A 359 -19.54 20.48 3.15
CA ARG A 359 -20.36 19.37 3.63
C ARG A 359 -21.81 19.55 3.19
N LEU A 360 -22.38 20.74 3.36
CA LEU A 360 -23.73 21.07 2.93
C LEU A 360 -23.92 20.96 1.41
N ILE A 361 -22.94 21.37 0.59
CA ILE A 361 -23.00 21.21 -0.88
C ILE A 361 -23.01 19.72 -1.27
N LYS A 362 -22.20 18.88 -0.62
CA LYS A 362 -22.21 17.43 -0.85
C LYS A 362 -23.52 16.79 -0.41
N LEU A 363 -24.07 17.22 0.73
CA LEU A 363 -25.37 16.76 1.22
C LEU A 363 -26.50 17.20 0.30
N ALA A 364 -26.48 18.43 -0.22
CA ALA A 364 -27.46 18.93 -1.19
C ALA A 364 -27.41 18.14 -2.51
N LYS A 365 -26.21 17.84 -3.03
CA LYS A 365 -26.06 16.95 -4.20
C LYS A 365 -26.54 15.53 -3.94
N ARG A 366 -26.41 15.04 -2.70
CA ARG A 366 -26.90 13.73 -2.31
C ARG A 366 -28.42 13.72 -2.13
N LEU A 367 -29.00 14.80 -1.63
CA LEU A 367 -30.45 14.99 -1.49
C LEU A 367 -31.12 15.44 -2.80
N SER A 368 -30.45 15.32 -3.95
CA SER A 368 -31.04 15.59 -5.26
C SER A 368 -31.69 14.33 -5.86
N SER A 369 -32.40 14.50 -6.98
CA SER A 369 -32.97 13.39 -7.77
C SER A 369 -31.92 12.34 -8.15
N ASP A 370 -30.69 12.75 -8.45
CA ASP A 370 -29.61 11.85 -8.85
C ASP A 370 -29.07 11.03 -7.68
N GLY A 371 -28.98 11.65 -6.50
CA GLY A 371 -28.57 10.96 -5.27
C GLY A 371 -29.61 9.94 -4.81
N LEU A 372 -30.90 10.23 -4.96
CA LEU A 372 -31.99 9.28 -4.76
C LEU A 372 -31.95 8.13 -5.76
N GLN A 373 -31.70 8.40 -7.05
CA GLN A 373 -31.53 7.34 -8.05
C GLN A 373 -30.34 6.43 -7.72
N ALA A 374 -29.23 6.99 -7.23
CA ALA A 374 -28.07 6.20 -6.79
C ALA A 374 -28.41 5.33 -5.57
N PHE A 375 -29.18 5.84 -4.62
CA PHE A 375 -29.68 5.06 -3.48
C PHE A 375 -30.59 3.90 -3.93
N VAL A 376 -31.55 4.16 -4.81
CA VAL A 376 -32.47 3.14 -5.34
C VAL A 376 -31.75 2.08 -6.17
N LYS A 377 -30.78 2.48 -7.00
CA LYS A 377 -29.90 1.53 -7.73
C LYS A 377 -29.13 0.60 -6.78
N LYS A 378 -28.70 1.11 -5.62
CA LYS A 378 -27.99 0.31 -4.61
C LYS A 378 -28.90 -0.72 -3.94
N GLN A 379 -30.20 -0.42 -3.78
CA GLN A 379 -31.20 -1.34 -3.22
C GLN A 379 -31.79 -2.30 -4.26
N ASN A 380 -31.36 -2.20 -5.53
CA ASN A 380 -31.74 -3.11 -6.60
C ASN A 380 -33.26 -3.12 -6.92
N TRP A 381 -33.97 -2.03 -6.60
CA TRP A 381 -35.39 -1.89 -6.95
C TRP A 381 -35.55 -1.61 -8.44
N GLN A 382 -36.49 -2.28 -9.10
CA GLN A 382 -36.77 -2.06 -10.51
C GLN A 382 -37.72 -0.88 -10.70
N THR A 383 -37.16 0.34 -10.82
CA THR A 383 -37.91 1.56 -11.15
C THR A 383 -37.54 2.06 -12.54
N GLY A 384 -38.47 2.71 -13.25
CA GLY A 384 -38.20 3.40 -14.53
C GLY A 384 -37.30 4.62 -14.36
N TRP A 385 -36.93 5.28 -15.46
CA TRP A 385 -36.13 6.52 -15.44
C TRP A 385 -36.88 7.72 -14.84
N TYR A 386 -38.21 7.67 -14.86
CA TYR A 386 -39.11 8.62 -14.22
C TYR A 386 -40.08 7.82 -13.35
N TRP A 387 -40.01 8.02 -12.04
CA TRP A 387 -40.89 7.37 -11.07
C TRP A 387 -41.23 8.38 -9.98
N SER A 388 -42.39 8.22 -9.36
CA SER A 388 -42.99 9.10 -8.35
C SER A 388 -43.16 8.33 -7.04
N MET A 389 -43.48 9.03 -5.95
CA MET A 389 -43.82 8.34 -4.70
C MET A 389 -44.98 7.35 -4.89
N SER A 390 -45.90 7.58 -5.83
CA SER A 390 -47.01 6.66 -6.07
C SER A 390 -46.62 5.30 -6.68
N ASP A 391 -45.43 5.21 -7.28
CA ASP A 391 -44.92 3.98 -7.91
C ASP A 391 -44.22 3.03 -6.91
N LEU A 392 -44.02 3.48 -5.66
CA LEU A 392 -43.38 2.68 -4.61
C LEU A 392 -44.41 1.96 -3.71
N THR A 393 -44.06 0.75 -3.28
CA THR A 393 -44.79 0.02 -2.23
C THR A 393 -44.63 0.72 -0.86
N ALA A 394 -45.56 0.48 0.07
CA ALA A 394 -45.51 1.11 1.40
C ALA A 394 -44.17 0.88 2.17
N PRO A 395 -43.56 -0.33 2.14
CA PRO A 395 -42.23 -0.54 2.75
C PRO A 395 -41.12 0.28 2.07
N GLN A 396 -41.13 0.35 0.72
CA GLN A 396 -40.14 1.12 -0.04
C GLN A 396 -40.28 2.62 0.22
N LYS A 397 -41.51 3.13 0.32
CA LYS A 397 -41.78 4.53 0.73
C LYS A 397 -41.16 4.84 2.08
N ARG A 398 -41.33 3.95 3.06
CA ARG A 398 -40.77 4.11 4.40
C ARG A 398 -39.24 4.11 4.38
N GLU A 399 -38.60 3.23 3.61
CA GLU A 399 -37.13 3.22 3.46
C GLU A 399 -36.58 4.51 2.82
N VAL A 400 -37.27 5.04 1.81
CA VAL A 400 -36.92 6.35 1.23
C VAL A 400 -37.07 7.46 2.27
N GLN A 401 -38.15 7.46 3.04
CA GLN A 401 -38.36 8.45 4.11
C GLN A 401 -37.30 8.35 5.21
N ILE A 402 -36.91 7.15 5.64
CA ILE A 402 -35.79 6.96 6.59
C ILE A 402 -34.51 7.57 6.02
N TRP A 403 -34.20 7.28 4.75
CA TRP A 403 -32.99 7.78 4.10
C TRP A 403 -32.97 9.31 3.99
N VAL A 404 -34.10 9.92 3.59
CA VAL A 404 -34.29 11.37 3.51
C VAL A 404 -34.13 12.01 4.89
N GLY A 405 -34.76 11.44 5.91
CA GLY A 405 -34.63 11.88 7.30
C GLY A 405 -33.17 11.94 7.77
N ARG A 406 -32.35 10.92 7.44
CA ARG A 406 -30.91 10.94 7.78
C ARG A 406 -30.15 12.09 7.12
N GLN A 407 -30.54 12.49 5.91
CA GLN A 407 -29.89 13.60 5.21
C GLN A 407 -30.32 14.94 5.79
N ILE A 408 -31.62 15.11 6.08
CA ILE A 408 -32.18 16.30 6.73
C ILE A 408 -31.52 16.50 8.11
N GLU A 409 -31.35 15.42 8.87
CA GLU A 409 -30.62 15.47 10.12
C GLU A 409 -29.20 16.00 9.92
N ARG A 410 -28.46 15.56 8.90
CA ARG A 410 -27.10 16.06 8.66
C ARG A 410 -27.08 17.52 8.19
N ILE A 411 -28.13 17.96 7.49
CA ILE A 411 -28.25 19.34 7.04
C ILE A 411 -28.45 20.27 8.24
N PHE A 412 -29.33 19.92 9.19
CA PHE A 412 -29.61 20.76 10.36
C PHE A 412 -28.37 21.04 11.24
N GLN A 413 -27.33 20.18 11.23
CA GLN A 413 -26.13 20.37 12.09
C GLN A 413 -25.36 21.60 11.64
N ASP A 414 -25.19 21.68 10.33
CA ASP A 414 -24.28 22.59 9.68
C ASP A 414 -25.00 23.87 9.20
N LEU A 415 -26.34 23.96 9.30
CA LEU A 415 -27.11 25.14 8.91
C LEU A 415 -26.78 26.36 9.79
N LYS A 416 -26.60 27.51 9.14
CA LYS A 416 -26.47 28.84 9.78
C LYS A 416 -27.76 29.63 9.55
N GLU A 417 -28.36 30.09 10.64
CA GLU A 417 -29.67 30.77 10.64
C GLU A 417 -29.68 32.05 9.78
N GLU A 418 -28.61 32.84 9.86
CA GLU A 418 -28.42 34.09 9.10
C GLU A 418 -28.42 33.90 7.57
N ARG A 419 -28.23 32.66 7.08
CA ARG A 419 -28.09 32.32 5.66
C ARG A 419 -29.23 31.45 5.14
N LEU A 420 -30.30 31.25 5.93
CA LEU A 420 -31.40 30.34 5.61
C LEU A 420 -32.61 31.07 5.00
N PHE A 421 -33.05 30.59 3.84
CA PHE A 421 -34.17 31.13 3.09
C PHE A 421 -35.12 30.04 2.60
N VAL A 422 -36.38 30.40 2.40
CA VAL A 422 -37.41 29.56 1.78
C VAL A 422 -37.82 30.17 0.45
N SER A 423 -38.06 29.33 -0.54
CA SER A 423 -38.66 29.72 -1.83
C SER A 423 -39.89 28.88 -2.15
N ASP A 424 -40.85 29.50 -2.84
CA ASP A 424 -42.05 28.83 -3.35
C ASP A 424 -41.76 28.07 -4.68
N SER A 425 -40.55 28.21 -5.26
CA SER A 425 -40.11 27.63 -6.53
C SER A 425 -38.72 26.97 -6.40
N ASP A 426 -38.46 25.92 -7.18
CA ASP A 426 -37.12 25.30 -7.32
C ASP A 426 -36.13 26.19 -8.10
N TYR A 427 -36.64 27.19 -8.81
CA TYR A 427 -35.84 28.14 -9.58
C TYR A 427 -35.83 29.50 -8.88
N VAL A 428 -34.72 29.80 -8.19
CA VAL A 428 -34.47 31.10 -7.54
C VAL A 428 -33.53 31.91 -8.41
N SER A 429 -33.96 33.12 -8.80
CA SER A 429 -33.15 34.01 -9.63
C SER A 429 -33.07 35.44 -9.07
N THR A 430 -34.05 35.85 -8.26
CA THR A 430 -34.12 37.19 -7.68
C THR A 430 -34.34 37.13 -6.17
N GLN A 431 -33.99 38.22 -5.47
CA GLN A 431 -34.19 38.32 -4.02
C GLN A 431 -35.67 38.22 -3.61
N ASN A 432 -36.61 38.61 -4.50
CA ASN A 432 -38.05 38.53 -4.23
C ASN A 432 -38.55 37.08 -4.13
N ASP A 433 -37.77 36.13 -4.65
CA ASP A 433 -38.08 34.69 -4.59
C ASP A 433 -37.68 34.04 -3.26
N LEU A 434 -37.05 34.81 -2.35
CA LEU A 434 -36.49 34.34 -1.08
C LEU A 434 -37.17 35.02 0.12
N ARG A 435 -37.60 34.20 1.08
CA ARG A 435 -38.07 34.65 2.40
C ARG A 435 -37.14 34.12 3.49
N ALA A 436 -36.57 34.99 4.31
CA ALA A 436 -35.73 34.59 5.44
C ALA A 436 -36.57 33.88 6.51
N ILE A 437 -36.01 32.85 7.14
CA ILE A 437 -36.68 32.08 8.19
C ILE A 437 -35.72 31.75 9.34
N ALA A 438 -36.19 31.83 10.58
CA ALA A 438 -35.43 31.46 11.77
C ALA A 438 -35.32 29.94 11.91
N LEU A 439 -34.24 29.43 12.50
CA LEU A 439 -33.99 27.99 12.64
C LEU A 439 -34.23 27.52 14.07
N HIS A 440 -35.17 26.59 14.27
CA HIS A 440 -35.31 25.87 15.54
C HIS A 440 -34.48 24.59 15.49
N ARG A 441 -33.33 24.59 16.19
CA ARG A 441 -32.36 23.48 16.18
C ARG A 441 -32.83 22.24 16.95
N ALA A 442 -33.57 22.44 18.03
CA ALA A 442 -34.07 21.32 18.82
C ALA A 442 -35.13 20.54 18.02
N PRO A 443 -35.07 19.19 18.00
CA PRO A 443 -36.10 18.41 17.34
C PRO A 443 -37.44 18.56 18.07
N VAL A 444 -38.50 18.84 17.32
CA VAL A 444 -39.85 19.01 17.88
C VAL A 444 -40.51 17.64 18.04
N LYS A 445 -41.07 17.39 19.22
CA LYS A 445 -41.79 16.14 19.56
C LYS A 445 -43.29 16.44 19.69
N PRO A 446 -44.17 15.64 19.04
CA PRO A 446 -45.59 15.70 19.31
C PRO A 446 -45.91 15.00 20.63
N PHE A 447 -46.86 15.56 21.37
CA PHE A 447 -47.49 14.93 22.51
C PHE A 447 -49.01 15.02 22.35
N PHE A 448 -49.76 14.20 23.07
CA PHE A 448 -51.20 14.05 22.84
C PHE A 448 -51.98 14.36 24.11
N ILE A 449 -53.14 14.97 23.96
CA ILE A 449 -54.06 15.19 25.07
C ILE A 449 -55.33 14.38 24.79
N LEU A 450 -55.65 13.46 25.70
CA LEU A 450 -56.91 12.74 25.68
C LEU A 450 -57.94 13.56 26.47
N LYS A 451 -58.93 14.12 25.78
CA LYS A 451 -60.02 14.92 26.36
C LYS A 451 -61.33 14.16 26.29
N GLU A 452 -62.17 14.34 27.32
CA GLU A 452 -63.51 13.75 27.37
C GLU A 452 -64.58 14.85 27.21
N GLU A 453 -65.24 14.88 26.05
CA GLU A 453 -66.41 15.72 25.75
C GLU A 453 -67.71 15.02 26.19
N LYS A 454 -68.89 15.70 26.11
CA LYS A 454 -70.18 15.15 26.61
C LYS A 454 -70.53 13.77 26.04
N ASP A 455 -70.41 13.59 24.72
CA ASP A 455 -70.79 12.35 24.02
C ASP A 455 -69.58 11.60 23.41
N PHE A 456 -68.39 12.21 23.43
CA PHE A 456 -67.20 11.72 22.72
C PHE A 456 -65.94 11.85 23.57
N VAL A 457 -64.99 10.94 23.36
CA VAL A 457 -63.60 11.08 23.79
C VAL A 457 -62.77 11.49 22.57
N SER A 458 -62.01 12.58 22.69
CA SER A 458 -61.11 13.07 21.65
C SER A 458 -59.65 12.89 22.03
N LEU A 459 -58.83 12.43 21.08
CA LEU A 459 -57.37 12.48 21.18
C LEU A 459 -56.86 13.58 20.24
N GLU A 460 -56.21 14.58 20.82
CA GLU A 460 -55.77 15.79 20.13
C GLU A 460 -54.24 15.92 20.18
N PRO A 461 -53.56 16.12 19.03
CA PRO A 461 -52.13 16.30 18.95
C PRO A 461 -51.70 17.75 19.24
N TYR A 462 -50.72 17.89 20.11
CA TYR A 462 -50.07 19.14 20.48
C TYR A 462 -48.56 19.04 20.25
N VAL A 463 -47.93 20.19 20.09
CA VAL A 463 -46.47 20.32 19.97
C VAL A 463 -46.00 21.48 20.82
N GLU A 464 -44.77 21.35 21.33
CA GLU A 464 -44.14 22.37 22.14
C GLU A 464 -42.87 22.86 21.42
N ILE A 465 -42.97 24.03 20.79
CA ILE A 465 -41.85 24.68 20.08
C ILE A 465 -41.21 25.77 20.95
N GLU A 466 -42.02 26.40 21.80
CA GLU A 466 -41.56 27.31 22.84
C GLU A 466 -41.80 26.65 24.20
N PRO A 467 -40.81 26.68 25.12
CA PRO A 467 -40.95 26.06 26.44
C PRO A 467 -42.20 26.58 27.17
N ASN A 468 -42.99 25.65 27.70
CA ASN A 468 -44.24 25.81 28.41
C ASN A 468 -45.39 26.46 27.60
N LYS A 469 -45.33 26.43 26.27
CA LYS A 469 -46.42 26.92 25.39
C LYS A 469 -46.87 25.84 24.41
N PRO A 470 -47.82 24.98 24.81
CA PRO A 470 -48.36 23.96 23.92
C PRO A 470 -49.19 24.59 22.80
N VAL A 471 -48.96 24.17 21.56
CA VAL A 471 -49.71 24.63 20.39
C VAL A 471 -50.37 23.42 19.71
N GLU A 472 -51.62 23.57 19.32
CA GLU A 472 -52.35 22.55 18.55
C GLU A 472 -51.68 22.34 17.19
N LEU A 473 -51.52 21.08 16.79
CA LEU A 473 -50.83 20.71 15.54
C LEU A 473 -51.45 21.39 14.30
N GLU A 474 -52.77 21.61 14.30
CA GLU A 474 -53.52 22.31 13.26
C GLU A 474 -52.96 23.73 12.98
N HIS A 475 -52.44 24.41 14.01
CA HIS A 475 -51.90 25.76 13.91
C HIS A 475 -50.39 25.82 13.61
N VAL A 476 -49.74 24.66 13.48
CA VAL A 476 -48.27 24.54 13.32
C VAL A 476 -47.88 24.05 11.92
N SER A 477 -48.81 23.58 11.08
CA SER A 477 -48.46 23.07 9.74
C SER A 477 -48.69 24.09 8.63
N ALA A 478 -47.61 24.68 8.09
CA ALA A 478 -47.65 25.48 6.86
C ALA A 478 -46.94 24.82 5.65
N PHE A 479 -46.45 23.57 5.77
CA PHE A 479 -45.73 22.86 4.70
C PHE A 479 -46.36 21.50 4.39
N LYS A 480 -46.35 21.10 3.10
CA LYS A 480 -46.77 19.76 2.62
C LYS A 480 -45.73 18.65 2.90
N SER A 481 -44.61 18.99 3.55
CA SER A 481 -43.47 18.08 3.80
C SER A 481 -43.76 17.02 4.87
N PHE A 482 -43.02 15.91 4.83
CA PHE A 482 -43.11 14.80 5.79
C PHE A 482 -42.21 15.03 7.02
N TRP A 483 -40.95 15.43 6.84
CA TRP A 483 -39.95 15.55 7.93
C TRP A 483 -39.85 16.94 8.56
N THR A 484 -40.33 17.98 7.88
CA THR A 484 -40.07 19.39 8.24
C THR A 484 -41.36 20.18 8.34
N GLY A 485 -41.34 21.23 9.17
CA GLY A 485 -42.48 22.12 9.36
C GLY A 485 -42.04 23.56 9.62
N THR A 486 -43.00 24.49 9.59
CA THR A 486 -42.76 25.86 10.06
C THR A 486 -43.85 26.37 10.97
N TYR A 487 -43.43 27.12 11.98
CA TYR A 487 -44.33 27.77 12.90
C TYR A 487 -44.51 29.24 12.50
N ARG A 488 -45.77 29.64 12.26
CA ARG A 488 -46.19 31.01 11.88
C ARG A 488 -45.45 31.60 10.67
N GLY A 489 -44.88 30.76 9.80
CA GLY A 489 -44.05 31.20 8.67
C GLY A 489 -42.71 31.85 9.06
N GLN A 490 -42.31 31.78 10.34
CA GLN A 490 -41.14 32.48 10.87
C GLN A 490 -40.06 31.53 11.41
N LYS A 491 -40.42 30.34 11.91
CA LYS A 491 -39.45 29.36 12.44
C LYS A 491 -39.54 28.05 11.67
N PHE A 492 -38.40 27.53 11.20
CA PHE A 492 -38.25 26.22 10.54
C PHE A 492 -37.77 25.16 11.54
N PHE A 493 -38.39 23.99 11.54
CA PHE A 493 -38.07 22.90 12.47
C PHE A 493 -38.16 21.52 11.80
N LYS A 494 -37.60 20.51 12.46
CA LYS A 494 -37.71 19.09 12.09
C LYS A 494 -38.38 18.26 13.18
N TRP A 495 -39.04 17.17 12.79
CA TRP A 495 -39.55 16.15 13.72
C TRP A 495 -38.39 15.33 14.31
N ALA A 496 -38.57 14.81 15.52
CA ALA A 496 -37.50 14.10 16.23
C ALA A 496 -37.18 12.71 15.67
N ASN A 497 -38.19 11.98 15.19
CA ASN A 497 -38.02 10.67 14.57
C ASN A 497 -39.10 10.40 13.52
N ILE A 498 -38.96 9.26 12.81
CA ILE A 498 -39.87 8.91 11.72
C ILE A 498 -41.28 8.60 12.24
N ASN A 499 -41.42 8.02 13.43
CA ASN A 499 -42.72 7.71 14.01
C ASN A 499 -43.48 9.00 14.34
N ASP A 500 -42.79 10.03 14.82
CA ASP A 500 -43.36 11.36 15.05
C ASP A 500 -43.85 11.98 13.74
N ALA A 501 -43.04 11.90 12.67
CA ALA A 501 -43.41 12.38 11.34
C ALA A 501 -44.59 11.59 10.73
N GLU A 502 -44.61 10.26 10.84
CA GLU A 502 -45.70 9.38 10.40
C GLU A 502 -47.01 9.70 11.15
N MET A 503 -46.93 9.87 12.47
CA MET A 503 -48.08 10.17 13.30
C MET A 503 -48.66 11.56 12.98
N VAL A 504 -47.81 12.57 12.80
CA VAL A 504 -48.23 13.90 12.35
C VAL A 504 -48.86 13.84 10.95
N ALA A 505 -48.26 13.11 10.01
CA ALA A 505 -48.80 12.94 8.67
C ALA A 505 -50.19 12.27 8.70
N TYR A 506 -50.37 11.26 9.54
CA TYR A 506 -51.66 10.60 9.74
C TYR A 506 -52.73 11.56 10.27
N PHE A 507 -52.43 12.34 11.31
CA PHE A 507 -53.39 13.32 11.84
C PHE A 507 -53.69 14.43 10.83
N ARG A 508 -52.72 14.84 10.01
CA ARG A 508 -52.92 15.80 8.92
C ARG A 508 -53.89 15.28 7.85
N GLU A 509 -53.81 14.00 7.49
CA GLU A 509 -54.69 13.39 6.48
C GLU A 509 -56.10 13.07 7.03
N ASN A 510 -56.23 12.88 8.34
CA ASN A 510 -57.47 12.44 9.00
C ASN A 510 -58.16 13.53 9.86
N GLY A 511 -57.88 14.81 9.63
CA GLY A 511 -58.62 15.93 10.21
C GLY A 511 -58.21 16.38 11.62
N PHE A 512 -56.93 16.19 11.98
CA PHE A 512 -56.23 16.69 13.18
C PHE A 512 -56.79 16.31 14.56
N LYS A 513 -57.87 15.52 14.63
CA LYS A 513 -58.41 14.98 15.89
C LYS A 513 -59.06 13.62 15.66
N MET A 514 -58.87 12.70 16.59
CA MET A 514 -59.59 11.42 16.60
C MET A 514 -60.70 11.47 17.63
N ARG A 515 -61.93 11.12 17.23
CA ARG A 515 -63.11 11.16 18.10
C ARG A 515 -63.80 9.81 18.15
N VAL A 516 -64.04 9.31 19.35
CA VAL A 516 -64.72 8.03 19.61
C VAL A 516 -65.91 8.27 20.52
N ARG A 517 -67.05 7.61 20.28
CA ARG A 517 -68.21 7.70 21.17
C ARG A 517 -67.88 7.10 22.54
N LYS A 518 -68.39 7.71 23.61
CA LYS A 518 -68.10 7.30 25.00
C LYS A 518 -68.36 5.82 25.31
N ALA A 519 -69.29 5.18 24.60
CA ALA A 519 -69.57 3.74 24.73
C ALA A 519 -68.39 2.82 24.34
N PHE A 520 -67.45 3.31 23.54
CA PHE A 520 -66.25 2.58 23.11
C PHE A 520 -64.96 3.15 23.72
N ALA A 521 -65.07 4.05 24.72
CA ALA A 521 -63.93 4.75 25.30
C ALA A 521 -62.92 3.82 25.97
N ASP A 522 -63.38 2.80 26.72
CA ASP A 522 -62.49 1.90 27.44
C ASP A 522 -61.70 0.97 26.49
N GLY A 523 -62.33 0.55 25.38
CA GLY A 523 -61.65 -0.18 24.31
C GLY A 523 -60.66 0.69 23.56
N PHE A 524 -61.02 1.94 23.26
CA PHE A 524 -60.10 2.91 22.66
C PHE A 524 -58.90 3.24 23.57
N LEU A 525 -59.12 3.34 24.88
CA LEU A 525 -58.08 3.56 25.87
C LEU A 525 -57.12 2.35 25.93
N THR A 526 -57.66 1.14 25.99
CA THR A 526 -56.86 -0.10 26.16
C THR A 526 -56.14 -0.52 24.88
N ASP A 527 -56.81 -0.47 23.73
CA ASP A 527 -56.28 -0.99 22.47
C ASP A 527 -55.43 0.03 21.69
N TRP A 528 -55.56 1.32 22.02
CA TRP A 528 -54.96 2.39 21.23
C TRP A 528 -54.17 3.40 22.07
N VAL A 529 -54.78 4.03 23.07
CA VAL A 529 -54.11 5.10 23.84
C VAL A 529 -53.02 4.56 24.76
N ILE A 530 -53.25 3.45 25.48
CA ILE A 530 -52.27 2.83 26.37
C ILE A 530 -51.02 2.37 25.59
N PRO A 531 -51.13 1.58 24.50
CA PRO A 531 -49.98 1.25 23.66
C PRO A 531 -49.27 2.48 23.08
N MET A 532 -50.00 3.55 22.80
CA MET A 532 -49.43 4.79 22.30
C MET A 532 -48.52 5.47 23.33
N THR A 533 -48.75 5.29 24.64
CA THR A 533 -47.86 5.82 25.69
C THR A 533 -46.46 5.21 25.69
N GLU A 534 -46.27 4.04 25.06
CA GLU A 534 -44.93 3.45 24.91
C GLU A 534 -44.04 4.26 23.96
N GLN A 535 -44.65 5.05 23.08
CA GLN A 535 -43.94 5.83 22.07
C GLN A 535 -44.19 7.33 22.17
N PHE A 536 -45.32 7.80 22.70
CA PHE A 536 -45.65 9.22 22.73
C PHE A 536 -46.11 9.66 24.11
N ASP A 537 -45.76 10.89 24.50
CA ASP A 537 -46.27 11.46 25.75
C ASP A 537 -47.77 11.73 25.60
N VAL A 538 -48.59 11.13 26.47
CA VAL A 538 -50.04 11.33 26.51
C VAL A 538 -50.45 11.94 27.84
N LEU A 539 -51.09 13.10 27.80
CA LEU A 539 -51.71 13.74 28.95
C LEU A 539 -53.16 13.30 29.05
N PHE A 540 -53.51 12.64 30.15
CA PHE A 540 -54.85 12.14 30.42
C PHE A 540 -55.70 13.20 31.11
N GLN A 541 -56.62 13.84 30.38
CA GLN A 541 -57.65 14.72 30.94
C GLN A 541 -59.01 13.99 30.92
N THR A 542 -59.09 12.90 31.68
CA THR A 542 -60.25 12.00 31.72
C THR A 542 -60.78 11.79 33.14
N ARG A 543 -61.93 11.12 33.28
CA ARG A 543 -62.50 10.72 34.58
C ARG A 543 -61.70 9.69 35.38
N HIS A 544 -60.70 9.05 34.77
CA HIS A 544 -59.90 7.99 35.41
C HIS A 544 -58.82 8.58 36.32
N ALA A 545 -58.59 7.97 37.49
CA ALA A 545 -57.52 8.40 38.39
C ALA A 545 -56.15 8.04 37.80
N VAL A 546 -55.19 8.98 37.87
CA VAL A 546 -53.80 8.78 37.39
C VAL A 546 -52.89 8.64 38.60
N GLN A 547 -52.22 7.49 38.75
CA GLN A 547 -51.24 7.22 39.82
C GLN A 547 -49.82 7.14 39.25
N ASN A 548 -48.81 7.65 39.95
CA ASN A 548 -47.40 7.55 39.53
C ASN A 548 -46.65 6.52 40.38
N GLN A 549 -45.90 5.61 39.75
CA GLN A 549 -45.09 4.58 40.40
C GLN A 549 -43.64 4.64 39.89
N THR A 550 -42.64 4.77 40.78
CA THR A 550 -41.23 4.87 40.39
C THR A 550 -40.59 3.49 40.20
N LEU A 551 -39.84 3.27 39.11
CA LEU A 551 -39.14 2.02 38.83
C LEU A 551 -37.74 1.98 39.49
N PRO A 552 -37.36 0.89 40.20
CA PRO A 552 -36.04 0.76 40.81
C PRO A 552 -34.96 0.41 39.77
N PHE A 553 -33.88 1.20 39.75
CA PHE A 553 -32.76 1.05 38.82
C PHE A 553 -31.79 -0.06 39.30
N GLN A 554 -31.44 -1.01 38.42
CA GLN A 554 -30.50 -2.09 38.76
C GLN A 554 -29.07 -1.82 38.27
N LYS A 555 -28.88 -1.66 36.95
CA LYS A 555 -27.54 -1.57 36.33
C LYS A 555 -27.58 -0.93 34.94
N ALA A 556 -26.44 -0.41 34.51
CA ALA A 556 -26.22 0.03 33.14
C ALA A 556 -25.58 -1.08 32.29
N ARG A 557 -25.97 -1.18 31.02
CA ARG A 557 -25.40 -2.06 29.98
C ARG A 557 -24.97 -1.22 28.80
N ILE A 558 -23.98 -1.69 28.05
CA ILE A 558 -23.59 -1.09 26.76
C ILE A 558 -23.76 -2.14 25.66
N TYR A 559 -24.52 -1.79 24.64
CA TYR A 559 -24.65 -2.60 23.43
C TYR A 559 -23.79 -2.03 22.31
N LEU A 560 -23.00 -2.88 21.68
CA LEU A 560 -22.29 -2.58 20.44
C LEU A 560 -23.16 -2.97 19.25
N LYS A 561 -23.45 -2.01 18.39
CA LYS A 561 -24.15 -2.20 17.12
C LYS A 561 -23.33 -1.60 15.99
N GLU A 562 -23.57 -2.02 14.75
CA GLU A 562 -22.89 -1.47 13.58
C GLU A 562 -23.89 -0.85 12.60
N ASP A 563 -23.48 0.24 11.96
CA ASP A 563 -24.17 0.78 10.79
C ASP A 563 -23.30 0.65 9.51
N ASP A 564 -23.66 1.38 8.45
CA ASP A 564 -22.93 1.34 7.19
C ASP A 564 -21.46 1.83 7.30
N ALA A 565 -21.16 2.75 8.22
CA ALA A 565 -19.88 3.48 8.30
C ALA A 565 -19.28 3.63 9.71
N SER A 566 -20.02 3.29 10.76
CA SER A 566 -19.71 3.58 12.16
C SER A 566 -20.06 2.41 13.09
N LEU A 567 -19.33 2.34 14.20
CA LEU A 567 -19.68 1.54 15.38
C LEU A 567 -20.56 2.39 16.31
N LEU A 568 -21.70 1.84 16.71
CA LEU A 568 -22.66 2.45 17.62
C LEU A 568 -22.52 1.85 19.02
N ILE A 569 -22.49 2.71 20.03
CA ILE A 569 -22.36 2.35 21.43
C ILE A 569 -23.62 2.83 22.12
N VAL A 570 -24.46 1.90 22.54
CA VAL A 570 -25.82 2.19 23.03
C VAL A 570 -25.88 1.92 24.54
N PRO A 571 -25.79 2.96 25.39
CA PRO A 571 -26.08 2.82 26.82
C PRO A 571 -27.54 2.44 27.03
N THR A 572 -27.77 1.37 27.80
CA THR A 572 -29.09 0.85 28.14
C THR A 572 -29.20 0.71 29.64
N TYR A 573 -30.35 1.04 30.20
CA TYR A 573 -30.61 1.10 31.63
C TYR A 573 -31.59 0.00 32.01
N VAL A 574 -31.17 -0.88 32.92
CA VAL A 574 -31.95 -2.04 33.35
C VAL A 574 -32.65 -1.72 34.67
N TYR A 575 -33.95 -1.94 34.70
CA TYR A 575 -34.83 -1.77 35.85
C TYR A 575 -35.47 -3.12 36.23
N GLU A 576 -35.87 -3.26 37.49
CA GLU A 576 -36.60 -4.43 37.97
C GLU A 576 -38.02 -4.46 37.39
N GLY A 577 -38.42 -5.60 36.83
CA GLY A 577 -39.74 -5.85 36.27
C GLY A 577 -40.76 -6.31 37.32
N GLU A 578 -41.89 -6.85 36.85
CA GLU A 578 -43.01 -7.25 37.71
C GLU A 578 -42.75 -8.52 38.53
N THR A 579 -41.81 -9.37 38.07
CA THR A 579 -41.32 -10.53 38.80
C THR A 579 -39.82 -10.38 39.07
N ALA A 580 -39.31 -11.00 40.14
CA ALA A 580 -37.90 -10.91 40.52
C ALA A 580 -36.91 -11.39 39.43
N ASP A 581 -37.39 -12.07 38.39
CA ASP A 581 -36.61 -12.56 37.25
C ASP A 581 -36.83 -11.76 35.95
N ASP A 582 -37.78 -10.80 35.92
CA ASP A 582 -38.03 -9.96 34.73
C ASP A 582 -37.21 -8.68 34.78
N GLU A 583 -36.41 -8.41 33.75
CA GLU A 583 -35.65 -7.17 33.58
C GLU A 583 -36.32 -6.29 32.52
N VAL A 584 -36.55 -5.01 32.82
CA VAL A 584 -37.06 -4.02 31.86
C VAL A 584 -35.92 -3.11 31.43
N GLU A 585 -35.63 -3.10 30.12
CA GLU A 585 -34.56 -2.30 29.54
C GLU A 585 -35.08 -1.02 28.90
N PHE A 586 -34.45 0.11 29.21
CA PHE A 586 -34.74 1.38 28.56
C PHE A 586 -33.49 2.00 27.92
N MET A 587 -33.67 2.63 26.76
CA MET A 587 -32.65 3.45 26.10
C MET A 587 -32.73 4.92 26.57
N ASN A 588 -31.71 5.72 26.28
CA ASN A 588 -31.71 7.16 26.62
C ASN A 588 -32.54 8.02 25.63
N ASP A 589 -33.87 7.87 25.62
CA ASP A 589 -34.78 8.48 24.63
C ASP A 589 -35.47 9.78 25.09
N GLN A 590 -35.19 10.24 26.31
CA GLN A 590 -35.77 11.43 26.95
C GLN A 590 -37.32 11.46 27.05
N ARG A 591 -38.05 10.36 26.79
CA ARG A 591 -39.53 10.31 26.87
C ARG A 591 -40.07 9.95 28.26
N ARG A 592 -41.30 10.37 28.57
CA ARG A 592 -41.91 10.16 29.89
C ARG A 592 -42.80 8.93 29.85
N THR A 593 -42.43 7.93 30.67
CA THR A 593 -43.33 6.93 31.28
C THR A 593 -44.04 5.91 30.38
N LYS A 594 -44.02 4.65 30.81
CA LYS A 594 -44.94 3.60 30.33
C LYS A 594 -46.24 3.69 31.15
N ALA A 595 -47.40 3.63 30.51
CA ALA A 595 -48.69 3.64 31.19
C ALA A 595 -49.37 2.26 31.16
N ARG A 596 -50.12 1.94 32.22
CA ARG A 596 -50.99 0.75 32.29
C ARG A 596 -52.39 1.14 32.72
N TYR A 597 -53.41 0.44 32.22
CA TYR A 597 -54.79 0.60 32.62
C TYR A 597 -55.26 -0.66 33.33
N GLU A 598 -55.46 -0.58 34.65
CA GLU A 598 -55.94 -1.69 35.48
C GLU A 598 -57.03 -1.19 36.42
N ASN A 599 -58.11 -1.96 36.58
CA ASN A 599 -59.21 -1.69 37.51
C ASN A 599 -59.88 -0.29 37.38
N GLY A 600 -59.82 0.33 36.20
CA GLY A 600 -60.41 1.65 35.96
C GLY A 600 -59.47 2.83 36.27
N GLU A 601 -58.22 2.56 36.65
CA GLU A 601 -57.19 3.55 36.95
C GLU A 601 -56.01 3.46 35.96
N ILE A 602 -55.33 4.60 35.75
CA ILE A 602 -54.16 4.71 34.87
C ILE A 602 -52.92 4.84 35.75
N VAL A 603 -51.99 3.88 35.67
CA VAL A 603 -50.72 3.91 36.41
C VAL A 603 -49.59 4.32 35.46
N LEU A 604 -48.87 5.40 35.79
CA LEU A 604 -47.70 5.92 35.08
C LEU A 604 -46.41 5.48 35.77
N MET A 605 -45.55 4.74 35.07
CA MET A 605 -44.28 4.23 35.61
C MET A 605 -43.10 5.20 35.35
N GLU A 606 -42.61 5.87 36.38
CA GLU A 606 -41.56 6.89 36.32
C GLU A 606 -40.14 6.31 36.43
N ARG A 607 -39.25 6.72 35.51
CA ARG A 607 -37.85 6.28 35.43
C ARG A 607 -36.93 7.11 36.36
N ASN A 608 -35.86 6.51 36.86
CA ASN A 608 -34.87 7.19 37.70
C ASN A 608 -33.85 7.98 36.86
N ARG A 609 -34.21 9.21 36.50
CA ARG A 609 -33.38 10.08 35.64
C ARG A 609 -32.02 10.45 36.22
N ALA A 610 -31.86 10.49 37.54
CA ALA A 610 -30.58 10.85 38.17
C ALA A 610 -29.52 9.77 37.91
N ALA A 611 -29.88 8.49 38.08
CA ALA A 611 -28.99 7.36 37.81
C ALA A 611 -28.67 7.20 36.32
N GLU A 612 -29.65 7.44 35.44
CA GLU A 612 -29.44 7.42 33.98
C GLU A 612 -28.44 8.51 33.53
N ALA A 613 -28.56 9.72 34.10
CA ALA A 613 -27.68 10.85 33.79
C ALA A 613 -26.23 10.59 34.24
N GLU A 614 -26.02 9.99 35.41
CA GLU A 614 -24.68 9.64 35.89
C GLU A 614 -23.97 8.63 34.98
N ALA A 615 -24.68 7.57 34.57
CA ALA A 615 -24.15 6.57 33.65
C ALA A 615 -23.91 7.15 32.24
N TRP A 616 -24.74 8.10 31.80
CA TRP A 616 -24.58 8.82 30.54
C TRP A 616 -23.35 9.74 30.54
N GLU A 617 -23.16 10.54 31.59
CA GLU A 617 -22.00 11.45 31.72
C GLU A 617 -20.68 10.68 31.76
N TRP A 618 -20.64 9.53 32.44
CA TRP A 618 -19.45 8.68 32.37
C TRP A 618 -19.22 8.15 30.95
N ALA A 619 -20.25 7.66 30.27
CA ALA A 619 -20.09 7.14 28.92
C ALA A 619 -19.54 8.20 27.96
N LYS A 620 -19.88 9.49 28.14
CA LYS A 620 -19.28 10.60 27.38
C LYS A 620 -17.76 10.71 27.53
N THR A 621 -17.19 10.35 28.68
CA THR A 621 -15.73 10.42 28.91
C THR A 621 -14.93 9.40 28.11
N LEU A 622 -15.58 8.39 27.53
CA LEU A 622 -14.91 7.31 26.79
C LEU A 622 -14.34 7.76 25.44
N HIS A 623 -14.85 8.84 24.84
CA HIS A 623 -14.33 9.38 23.58
C HIS A 623 -14.55 10.90 23.46
N PRO A 624 -13.57 11.69 22.97
CA PRO A 624 -13.71 13.15 22.85
C PRO A 624 -14.92 13.61 22.03
N ASP A 625 -15.27 12.90 20.96
CA ASP A 625 -16.41 13.26 20.12
C ASP A 625 -17.78 12.94 20.74
N PHE A 626 -17.84 12.26 21.89
CA PHE A 626 -19.12 11.96 22.55
C PHE A 626 -19.72 13.17 23.25
N GLU A 627 -18.89 14.13 23.65
CA GLU A 627 -19.34 15.40 24.22
C GLU A 627 -20.23 16.18 23.23
N ARG A 628 -19.96 16.04 21.93
CA ARG A 628 -20.72 16.67 20.83
C ARG A 628 -21.91 15.85 20.35
N GLN A 629 -22.23 14.72 20.99
CA GLN A 629 -23.27 13.75 20.56
C GLN A 629 -24.41 13.60 21.60
N SER A 630 -24.65 14.61 22.45
CA SER A 630 -25.59 14.55 23.58
C SER A 630 -27.07 14.40 23.23
N ASP A 631 -27.45 14.64 21.98
CA ASP A 631 -28.86 14.76 21.55
C ASP A 631 -29.46 13.41 21.10
N GLN A 632 -28.75 12.31 21.31
CA GLN A 632 -29.04 10.96 20.78
C GLN A 632 -29.14 9.93 21.90
N PRO A 633 -29.85 8.78 21.71
CA PRO A 633 -29.87 7.68 22.68
C PRO A 633 -28.60 6.82 22.71
N PHE A 634 -27.60 7.11 21.87
CA PHE A 634 -26.39 6.31 21.68
C PHE A 634 -25.23 7.20 21.20
N PHE A 635 -24.01 6.69 21.29
CA PHE A 635 -22.80 7.31 20.74
C PHE A 635 -22.35 6.60 19.47
N SER A 636 -21.67 7.33 18.58
CA SER A 636 -21.17 6.80 17.31
C SER A 636 -19.71 7.16 17.06
N VAL A 637 -18.95 6.20 16.53
CA VAL A 637 -17.55 6.37 16.11
C VAL A 637 -17.37 5.79 14.71
N LEU A 638 -16.79 6.56 13.79
CA LEU A 638 -16.52 6.11 12.42
C LEU A 638 -15.55 4.92 12.42
N PHE A 639 -15.73 3.92 11.54
CA PHE A 639 -14.83 2.76 11.50
C PHE A 639 -13.35 3.11 11.27
N THR A 640 -13.08 4.23 10.58
CA THR A 640 -11.73 4.76 10.38
C THR A 640 -11.07 5.24 11.68
N GLU A 641 -11.87 5.62 12.66
CA GLU A 641 -11.43 6.17 13.95
C GLU A 641 -11.49 5.12 15.06
N VAL A 642 -12.40 4.13 14.97
CA VAL A 642 -12.52 3.02 15.95
C VAL A 642 -11.19 2.31 16.20
N MET A 643 -10.41 2.08 15.16
CA MET A 643 -9.12 1.37 15.23
C MET A 643 -7.92 2.29 15.44
N LYS A 644 -8.12 3.62 15.37
CA LYS A 644 -7.05 4.59 15.51
C LYS A 644 -6.58 4.61 16.96
N ASP A 645 -5.26 4.56 17.17
CA ASP A 645 -4.60 4.58 18.48
C ASP A 645 -5.09 3.50 19.47
N GLY A 646 -5.67 2.41 18.95
CA GLY A 646 -6.22 1.31 19.74
C GLY A 646 -7.40 1.70 20.62
N TRP A 647 -8.16 2.74 20.27
CA TRP A 647 -9.22 3.29 21.12
C TRP A 647 -10.27 2.25 21.57
N LEU A 648 -10.77 1.41 20.66
CA LEU A 648 -11.79 0.39 20.96
C LEU A 648 -11.38 -0.50 22.15
N PHE A 649 -10.09 -0.82 22.25
CA PHE A 649 -9.54 -1.68 23.29
C PHE A 649 -9.52 -1.00 24.65
N LYS A 650 -9.07 0.27 24.68
CA LYS A 650 -9.09 1.10 25.89
C LYS A 650 -10.52 1.27 26.42
N MET A 651 -11.48 1.41 25.51
CA MET A 651 -12.90 1.46 25.88
C MET A 651 -13.38 0.14 26.51
N VAL A 652 -13.05 -1.02 25.91
CA VAL A 652 -13.41 -2.33 26.48
C VAL A 652 -12.80 -2.53 27.87
N GLU A 653 -11.53 -2.16 28.08
CA GLU A 653 -10.88 -2.23 29.40
C GLU A 653 -11.57 -1.32 30.42
N ALA A 654 -11.86 -0.06 30.06
CA ALA A 654 -12.55 0.88 30.94
C ALA A 654 -13.98 0.42 31.31
N VAL A 655 -14.68 -0.24 30.39
CA VAL A 655 -16.02 -0.81 30.62
C VAL A 655 -15.97 -2.00 31.58
N GLN A 656 -14.95 -2.87 31.43
CA GLN A 656 -14.73 -4.02 32.31
C GLN A 656 -14.33 -3.60 33.73
N GLU A 657 -13.44 -2.60 33.88
CA GLU A 657 -13.03 -2.08 35.19
C GLU A 657 -14.19 -1.46 35.98
N LYS A 658 -15.15 -0.83 35.28
CA LYS A 658 -16.35 -0.25 35.92
C LYS A 658 -17.44 -1.29 36.22
N GLY A 659 -17.29 -2.54 35.79
CA GLY A 659 -18.28 -3.60 36.00
C GLY A 659 -19.55 -3.47 35.13
N VAL A 660 -19.49 -2.70 34.03
CA VAL A 660 -20.61 -2.55 33.09
C VAL A 660 -20.60 -3.71 32.08
N GLN A 661 -21.74 -4.36 31.86
CA GLN A 661 -21.83 -5.46 30.90
C GLN A 661 -21.81 -4.94 29.45
N LEU A 662 -20.89 -5.48 28.65
CA LEU A 662 -20.76 -5.18 27.22
C LEU A 662 -21.33 -6.33 26.38
N LEU A 663 -22.35 -6.03 25.58
CA LEU A 663 -23.11 -7.00 24.78
C LEU A 663 -23.13 -6.60 23.29
N GLY A 664 -23.49 -7.52 22.39
CA GLY A 664 -23.56 -7.26 20.94
C GLY A 664 -22.31 -7.64 20.13
N PHE A 665 -21.24 -8.12 20.75
CA PHE A 665 -19.99 -8.51 20.06
C PHE A 665 -20.17 -9.57 18.98
N LYS A 666 -21.02 -10.57 19.22
CA LYS A 666 -21.25 -11.69 18.29
C LYS A 666 -22.06 -11.29 17.06
N GLU A 667 -22.75 -10.14 17.12
CA GLU A 667 -23.67 -9.68 16.08
C GLU A 667 -23.02 -8.74 15.06
N LEU A 668 -21.78 -8.28 15.33
CA LEU A 668 -21.00 -7.44 14.42
C LEU A 668 -20.55 -8.25 13.18
N LYS A 669 -20.82 -7.73 11.98
CA LYS A 669 -20.43 -8.35 10.70
C LYS A 669 -19.13 -7.76 10.14
N LYS A 670 -18.86 -6.47 10.34
CA LYS A 670 -17.68 -5.78 9.75
C LYS A 670 -16.46 -5.78 10.67
N MET A 671 -16.65 -5.63 11.98
CA MET A 671 -15.56 -5.52 12.97
C MET A 671 -15.70 -6.59 14.04
N ARG A 672 -15.41 -7.85 13.68
CA ARG A 672 -15.41 -8.97 14.63
C ARG A 672 -14.15 -8.92 15.47
N PHE A 673 -14.29 -8.92 16.78
CA PHE A 673 -13.19 -8.67 17.72
C PHE A 673 -12.98 -9.84 18.69
N ASN A 674 -11.73 -10.22 18.98
CA ASN A 674 -11.40 -11.23 19.99
C ASN A 674 -10.99 -10.55 21.32
N PRO A 675 -11.75 -10.74 22.42
CA PRO A 675 -11.49 -10.09 23.71
C PRO A 675 -10.26 -10.63 24.47
N ASN A 676 -9.67 -11.75 24.04
CA ASN A 676 -8.53 -12.34 24.73
C ASN A 676 -7.22 -11.59 24.40
N LYS A 677 -6.45 -11.26 25.44
CA LYS A 677 -5.07 -10.75 25.26
C LYS A 677 -4.21 -11.84 24.64
N GLY A 678 -3.38 -11.48 23.67
CA GLY A 678 -2.40 -12.39 23.12
C GLY A 678 -1.45 -12.90 24.21
N LYS A 679 -1.04 -14.18 24.13
CA LYS A 679 0.14 -14.76 24.79
C LYS A 679 1.14 -15.29 23.76
N PHE A 680 2.44 -14.97 23.91
CA PHE A 680 3.50 -15.50 23.05
C PHE A 680 4.47 -16.33 23.88
N ASN A 681 4.96 -17.43 23.32
CA ASN A 681 5.98 -18.25 23.93
C ASN A 681 7.10 -18.55 22.92
N ILE A 682 8.35 -18.62 23.38
CA ILE A 682 9.52 -18.84 22.51
C ILE A 682 10.18 -20.15 22.90
N LYS A 683 10.11 -21.14 22.02
CA LYS A 683 10.92 -22.36 22.14
C LYS A 683 12.21 -22.15 21.36
N ALA A 684 13.32 -22.03 22.08
CA ALA A 684 14.64 -21.90 21.47
C ALA A 684 15.37 -23.26 21.48
N SER A 685 16.02 -23.58 20.36
CA SER A 685 17.00 -24.67 20.29
C SER A 685 18.31 -24.12 19.71
N SER A 686 19.43 -24.59 20.27
CA SER A 686 20.76 -24.13 19.88
C SER A 686 21.36 -25.04 18.80
N GLY A 687 21.60 -24.50 17.60
CA GLY A 687 22.49 -25.11 16.61
C GLY A 687 23.96 -24.70 16.87
N ILE A 688 24.91 -25.08 16.00
CA ILE A 688 26.32 -24.70 16.18
C ILE A 688 26.50 -23.17 16.08
N ASP A 689 25.92 -22.53 15.06
CA ASP A 689 26.10 -21.09 14.76
C ASP A 689 24.83 -20.22 14.88
N TRP A 690 23.66 -20.85 15.08
CA TRP A 690 22.36 -20.20 15.02
C TRP A 690 21.49 -20.56 16.23
N PHE A 691 20.65 -19.62 16.66
CA PHE A 691 19.49 -19.90 17.50
C PHE A 691 18.29 -20.17 16.58
N ASP A 692 17.75 -21.38 16.68
CA ASP A 692 16.49 -21.74 16.05
C ASP A 692 15.37 -21.45 17.06
N MET A 693 14.64 -20.36 16.82
CA MET A 693 13.57 -19.88 17.69
C MET A 693 12.22 -20.14 17.03
N LYS A 694 11.39 -20.95 17.68
CA LYS A 694 10.00 -21.15 17.31
C LYS A 694 9.12 -20.26 18.18
N VAL A 695 8.40 -19.34 17.55
CA VAL A 695 7.51 -18.40 18.27
C VAL A 695 6.08 -18.87 18.09
N GLU A 696 5.41 -19.19 19.20
CA GLU A 696 3.99 -19.57 19.22
C GLU A 696 3.18 -18.39 19.75
N ILE A 697 2.32 -17.81 18.91
CA ILE A 697 1.42 -16.70 19.28
C ILE A 697 -0.02 -17.23 19.42
N SER A 698 -0.64 -17.01 20.57
CA SER A 698 -1.99 -17.49 20.91
C SER A 698 -2.91 -16.38 21.42
N PHE A 699 -4.19 -16.45 21.07
CA PHE A 699 -5.27 -15.53 21.47
C PHE A 699 -6.45 -16.34 22.01
N GLY A 700 -6.38 -16.73 23.28
CA GLY A 700 -7.24 -17.80 23.81
C GLY A 700 -6.90 -19.13 23.11
N ASP A 701 -7.89 -19.77 22.49
CA ASP A 701 -7.72 -21.04 21.77
C ASP A 701 -7.22 -20.88 20.31
N GLN A 702 -7.09 -19.64 19.83
CA GLN A 702 -6.69 -19.37 18.45
C GLN A 702 -5.18 -19.14 18.34
N HIS A 703 -4.53 -19.81 17.38
CA HIS A 703 -3.10 -19.65 17.09
C HIS A 703 -2.85 -18.92 15.77
N ILE A 704 -1.84 -18.06 15.76
CA ILE A 704 -1.45 -17.28 14.58
C ILE A 704 -0.08 -17.69 14.09
N SER A 705 0.10 -17.73 12.77
CA SER A 705 1.40 -17.92 12.14
C SER A 705 2.31 -16.70 12.35
N LEU A 706 3.62 -16.93 12.41
CA LEU A 706 4.58 -15.83 12.51
C LEU A 706 4.55 -14.92 11.27
N ALA A 707 4.21 -15.47 10.10
CA ALA A 707 4.12 -14.74 8.85
C ALA A 707 3.01 -13.67 8.86
N ASP A 708 1.84 -13.99 9.42
CA ASP A 708 0.72 -13.06 9.52
C ASP A 708 1.00 -11.97 10.55
N ALA A 709 1.62 -12.32 11.68
CA ALA A 709 2.09 -11.37 12.68
C ALA A 709 3.14 -10.42 12.09
N LYS A 710 4.13 -10.94 11.35
CA LYS A 710 5.16 -10.13 10.67
C LYS A 710 4.55 -9.17 9.64
N LYS A 711 3.54 -9.61 8.90
CA LYS A 711 2.85 -8.79 7.90
C LYS A 711 2.09 -7.63 8.55
N ALA A 712 1.48 -7.85 9.72
CA ALA A 712 0.84 -6.80 10.51
C ALA A 712 1.89 -5.79 11.05
N LEU A 713 3.00 -6.28 11.59
CA LEU A 713 4.10 -5.47 12.12
C LEU A 713 4.76 -4.58 11.05
N LEU A 714 5.06 -5.15 9.88
CA LEU A 714 5.63 -4.39 8.74
C LEU A 714 4.68 -3.29 8.23
N LYS A 715 3.37 -3.50 8.39
CA LYS A 715 2.34 -2.49 8.06
C LYS A 715 2.05 -1.51 9.20
N LYS A 716 2.78 -1.61 10.32
CA LYS A 716 2.54 -0.84 11.56
C LYS A 716 1.11 -0.98 12.09
N GLN A 717 0.51 -2.15 11.91
CA GLN A 717 -0.82 -2.48 12.42
C GLN A 717 -0.67 -3.15 13.79
N ASN A 718 -1.43 -2.68 14.78
CA ASN A 718 -1.47 -3.24 16.15
C ASN A 718 -2.51 -4.35 16.33
N TYR A 719 -3.06 -4.86 15.23
CA TYR A 719 -4.04 -5.93 15.21
C TYR A 719 -3.80 -6.88 14.04
N VAL A 720 -4.29 -8.11 14.16
CA VAL A 720 -4.16 -9.16 13.14
C VAL A 720 -5.46 -9.95 13.03
N GLU A 721 -5.78 -10.41 11.83
CA GLU A 721 -6.97 -11.22 11.56
C GLU A 721 -6.68 -12.69 11.92
N LEU A 722 -7.50 -13.25 12.81
CA LEU A 722 -7.46 -14.64 13.25
C LEU A 722 -8.16 -15.55 12.23
N LYS A 723 -7.94 -16.86 12.34
CA LYS A 723 -8.52 -17.86 11.41
C LYS A 723 -10.05 -17.91 11.44
N ASP A 724 -10.68 -17.45 12.52
CA ASP A 724 -12.12 -17.34 12.67
C ASP A 724 -12.71 -16.02 12.11
N GLY A 725 -11.86 -15.17 11.52
CA GLY A 725 -12.23 -13.86 10.99
C GLY A 725 -12.38 -12.77 12.05
N THR A 726 -11.98 -13.02 13.31
CA THR A 726 -11.92 -12.01 14.36
C THR A 726 -10.58 -11.26 14.35
N LEU A 727 -10.54 -10.04 14.86
CA LEU A 727 -9.34 -9.24 15.00
C LEU A 727 -8.77 -9.41 16.42
N GLY A 728 -7.51 -9.83 16.54
CA GLY A 728 -6.76 -9.90 17.80
C GLY A 728 -5.73 -8.76 17.89
N MET A 729 -5.55 -8.17 19.07
CA MET A 729 -4.59 -7.08 19.28
C MET A 729 -3.24 -7.58 19.75
N ILE A 730 -2.20 -7.13 19.07
CA ILE A 730 -0.82 -7.42 19.44
C ILE A 730 -0.39 -6.34 20.46
N PRO A 731 -0.05 -6.71 21.72
CA PRO A 731 0.44 -5.74 22.71
C PRO A 731 1.67 -4.98 22.20
N GLU A 732 1.75 -3.67 22.45
CA GLU A 732 2.91 -2.85 22.01
C GLU A 732 4.25 -3.34 22.57
N GLU A 733 4.24 -3.93 23.77
CA GLU A 733 5.43 -4.54 24.37
C GLU A 733 5.98 -5.67 23.50
N TRP A 734 5.11 -6.46 22.87
CA TRP A 734 5.52 -7.52 21.96
C TRP A 734 6.02 -6.97 20.65
N ILE A 735 5.39 -5.92 20.13
CA ILE A 735 5.83 -5.24 18.91
C ILE A 735 7.29 -4.84 19.11
N LYS A 736 7.62 -4.15 20.21
CA LYS A 736 9.02 -3.75 20.48
C LYS A 736 9.98 -4.94 20.65
N LYS A 737 9.57 -5.98 21.39
CA LYS A 737 10.43 -7.16 21.66
C LYS A 737 10.64 -8.05 20.43
N LEU A 738 9.59 -8.33 19.67
CA LEU A 738 9.64 -9.18 18.46
C LEU A 738 10.17 -8.42 17.24
N ASP A 739 9.97 -7.10 17.14
CA ASP A 739 10.46 -6.30 16.01
C ASP A 739 11.98 -6.43 15.85
N ASN A 740 12.74 -6.33 16.95
CA ASN A 740 14.19 -6.54 16.91
C ASN A 740 14.56 -7.95 16.42
N VAL A 741 13.93 -9.00 16.94
CA VAL A 741 14.23 -10.38 16.50
C VAL A 741 13.78 -10.66 15.07
N LEU A 742 12.65 -10.10 14.63
CA LEU A 742 12.14 -10.25 13.26
C LEU A 742 12.95 -9.44 12.24
N LYS A 743 13.60 -8.35 12.68
CA LYS A 743 14.49 -7.51 11.87
C LYS A 743 15.81 -8.23 11.59
N PHE A 744 16.43 -8.81 12.61
CA PHE A 744 17.74 -9.46 12.49
C PHE A 744 17.68 -10.96 12.19
N GLY A 745 16.55 -11.61 12.45
CA GLY A 745 16.33 -13.03 12.21
C GLY A 745 15.85 -13.35 10.79
N THR A 746 16.34 -14.45 10.23
CA THR A 746 15.82 -14.99 8.97
C THR A 746 14.61 -15.88 9.24
N VAL A 747 13.46 -15.49 8.69
CA VAL A 747 12.18 -16.18 8.90
C VAL A 747 11.98 -17.25 7.83
N LYS A 748 11.81 -18.50 8.25
CA LYS A 748 11.37 -19.62 7.39
C LYS A 748 10.12 -20.24 8.00
N GLY A 749 8.94 -19.81 7.54
CA GLY A 749 7.67 -20.26 8.13
C GLY A 749 7.49 -19.71 9.54
N ASP A 750 7.33 -20.60 10.52
CA ASP A 750 7.22 -20.26 11.95
C ASP A 750 8.56 -20.32 12.70
N ASP A 751 9.65 -20.71 12.00
CA ASP A 751 11.00 -20.75 12.56
C ASP A 751 11.77 -19.47 12.23
N ILE A 752 12.34 -18.85 13.26
CA ILE A 752 13.28 -17.73 13.12
C ILE A 752 14.68 -18.26 13.40
N LYS A 753 15.56 -18.13 12.41
CA LYS A 753 17.01 -18.33 12.63
C LYS A 753 17.65 -16.99 12.95
N LEU A 754 18.12 -16.84 14.17
CA LEU A 754 18.86 -15.67 14.62
C LEU A 754 20.34 -16.04 14.81
N SER A 755 21.25 -15.21 14.31
CA SER A 755 22.69 -15.41 14.53
C SER A 755 23.01 -15.33 16.03
N LYS A 756 23.88 -16.22 16.53
CA LYS A 756 24.33 -16.19 17.93
C LYS A 756 25.03 -14.89 18.33
N LEU A 757 25.41 -14.08 17.34
CA LEU A 757 26.07 -12.78 17.51
C LEU A 757 25.12 -11.67 18.00
N HIS A 758 23.81 -11.88 17.89
CA HIS A 758 22.77 -10.96 18.37
C HIS A 758 22.39 -11.20 19.84
N PHE A 759 23.32 -11.66 20.67
CA PHE A 759 23.07 -11.98 22.08
C PHE A 759 22.50 -10.79 22.87
N SER A 760 22.85 -9.55 22.51
CA SER A 760 22.29 -8.33 23.13
C SER A 760 20.81 -8.13 22.86
N LEU A 761 20.29 -8.65 21.74
CA LEU A 761 18.86 -8.61 21.40
C LEU A 761 18.08 -9.74 22.08
N ILE A 762 18.78 -10.81 22.45
CA ILE A 762 18.21 -11.95 23.16
C ILE A 762 18.07 -11.64 24.66
N ASP A 763 18.86 -10.70 25.18
CA ASP A 763 18.86 -10.25 26.58
C ASP A 763 17.45 -9.84 27.07
N ASP A 764 16.68 -9.12 26.24
CA ASP A 764 15.28 -8.72 26.52
C ASP A 764 14.28 -9.89 26.46
N LEU A 765 14.71 -11.05 25.93
CA LEU A 765 13.92 -12.26 25.71
C LEU A 765 14.35 -13.42 26.61
N ILE A 766 15.45 -13.30 27.36
CA ILE A 766 16.00 -14.35 28.25
C ILE A 766 14.92 -14.89 29.20
N ASP A 767 14.07 -14.01 29.75
CA ASP A 767 13.01 -14.37 30.70
C ASP A 767 11.93 -15.29 30.12
N ASN A 768 11.81 -15.37 28.78
CA ASN A 768 10.80 -16.17 28.08
C ASN A 768 11.41 -17.38 27.33
N ILE A 769 12.69 -17.70 27.58
CA ILE A 769 13.36 -18.87 27.02
C ILE A 769 13.27 -20.03 28.03
N ASP A 770 12.71 -21.16 27.60
CA ASP A 770 12.51 -22.34 28.46
C ASP A 770 13.81 -23.11 28.80
N ASP A 771 14.95 -22.83 28.15
CA ASP A 771 16.21 -23.60 28.27
C ASP A 771 17.28 -22.89 29.13
N LEU A 772 17.53 -23.46 30.32
CA LEU A 772 18.49 -22.98 31.32
C LEU A 772 19.97 -23.06 30.87
N GLN A 773 20.34 -23.97 29.96
CA GLN A 773 21.72 -24.07 29.47
C GLN A 773 22.05 -22.91 28.53
N ILE A 774 21.09 -22.56 27.66
CA ILE A 774 21.23 -21.44 26.73
C ILE A 774 21.32 -20.10 27.50
N GLN A 775 20.50 -19.94 28.55
CA GLN A 775 20.55 -18.74 29.41
C GLN A 775 21.94 -18.55 30.05
N ARG A 776 22.56 -19.63 30.53
CA ARG A 776 23.87 -19.57 31.18
C ARG A 776 25.01 -19.26 30.18
N GLU A 777 24.99 -19.87 29.00
CA GLU A 777 25.95 -19.59 27.92
C GLU A 777 25.90 -18.11 27.48
N LEU A 778 24.68 -17.56 27.35
CA LEU A 778 24.45 -16.16 26.98
C LEU A 778 24.96 -15.18 28.05
N PHE A 779 24.75 -15.50 29.34
CA PHE A 779 25.21 -14.67 30.44
C PHE A 779 26.74 -14.60 30.53
N GLU A 780 27.45 -15.72 30.36
CA GLU A 780 28.92 -15.78 30.38
C GLU A 780 29.53 -14.98 29.21
N LYS A 781 28.97 -15.08 28.00
CA LYS A 781 29.43 -14.29 26.84
C LYS A 781 29.19 -12.79 27.00
N LYS A 782 28.04 -12.40 27.57
CA LYS A 782 27.70 -10.99 27.86
C LYS A 782 28.69 -10.35 28.84
N GLN A 783 29.05 -11.06 29.91
CA GLN A 783 30.01 -10.57 30.90
C GLN A 783 31.37 -10.28 30.25
N LYS A 784 31.88 -11.17 29.38
CA LYS A 784 33.17 -10.94 28.72
C LYS A 784 33.17 -9.80 27.69
N LEU A 785 32.05 -9.57 27.00
CA LEU A 785 31.88 -8.42 26.07
C LEU A 785 31.88 -7.06 26.77
N LEU A 786 31.26 -6.98 27.95
CA LEU A 786 31.25 -5.75 28.75
C LEU A 786 32.66 -5.35 29.20
N HIS A 787 33.59 -6.32 29.23
CA HIS A 787 35.01 -6.13 29.58
C HIS A 787 35.92 -6.06 28.33
N PHE A 788 35.40 -5.65 27.16
CA PHE A 788 36.16 -5.51 25.90
C PHE A 788 37.47 -4.68 26.01
N LYS A 789 37.57 -3.77 26.99
CA LYS A 789 38.77 -2.94 27.21
C LYS A 789 39.90 -3.62 27.99
N GLU A 790 39.63 -4.75 28.65
CA GLU A 790 40.61 -5.48 29.46
C GLU A 790 41.04 -6.77 28.73
N MET A 791 41.56 -6.63 27.51
CA MET A 791 42.04 -7.78 26.74
C MET A 791 43.22 -8.45 27.47
N ALA A 792 43.13 -9.76 27.70
CA ALA A 792 44.19 -10.54 28.33
C ALA A 792 45.50 -10.43 27.54
N ALA A 793 46.62 -10.23 28.24
CA ALA A 793 47.92 -10.10 27.61
C ALA A 793 48.39 -11.46 27.06
N VAL A 794 48.20 -11.69 25.75
CA VAL A 794 48.74 -12.87 25.05
C VAL A 794 50.22 -12.62 24.72
N PRO A 795 51.17 -13.43 25.25
CA PRO A 795 52.58 -13.26 24.92
C PRO A 795 52.86 -13.65 23.46
N LYS A 796 53.73 -12.89 22.80
CA LYS A 796 54.19 -13.17 21.45
C LYS A 796 54.86 -14.56 21.36
N PRO A 797 54.57 -15.39 20.33
CA PRO A 797 55.23 -16.68 20.14
C PRO A 797 56.75 -16.55 19.92
N LYS A 798 57.53 -17.47 20.50
CA LYS A 798 59.00 -17.49 20.37
C LYS A 798 59.49 -17.71 18.94
N ASN A 799 58.68 -18.38 18.11
CA ASN A 799 59.00 -18.74 16.72
C ASN A 799 58.92 -17.52 15.76
N VAL A 800 58.37 -16.39 16.20
CA VAL A 800 58.21 -15.18 15.38
C VAL A 800 59.48 -14.31 15.46
N ARG A 801 60.19 -14.19 14.33
CA ARG A 801 61.43 -13.40 14.17
C ARG A 801 61.15 -11.93 13.80
N ALA A 802 60.24 -11.27 14.54
CA ALA A 802 59.86 -9.88 14.31
C ALA A 802 59.68 -9.13 15.64
N GLU A 803 60.23 -7.94 15.82
CA GLU A 803 59.82 -7.07 16.94
C GLU A 803 58.52 -6.36 16.55
N LEU A 804 57.46 -6.57 17.34
CA LEU A 804 56.17 -5.95 17.11
C LEU A 804 56.14 -4.58 17.80
N ARG A 805 55.61 -3.57 17.11
CA ARG A 805 55.31 -2.28 17.74
C ARG A 805 54.11 -2.40 18.67
N HIS A 806 53.95 -1.46 19.60
CA HIS A 806 52.83 -1.45 20.57
C HIS A 806 51.46 -1.65 19.91
N TYR A 807 51.15 -0.90 18.85
CA TYR A 807 49.87 -1.07 18.14
C TYR A 807 49.79 -2.43 17.40
N GLN A 808 50.90 -2.99 16.92
CA GLN A 808 50.88 -4.33 16.31
C GLN A 808 50.60 -5.41 17.36
N GLU A 809 51.11 -5.25 18.58
CA GLU A 809 50.77 -6.11 19.71
C GLU A 809 49.30 -6.00 20.10
N GLU A 810 48.74 -4.79 20.12
CA GLU A 810 47.28 -4.60 20.33
C GLU A 810 46.45 -5.28 19.25
N GLY A 811 46.86 -5.17 17.98
CA GLY A 811 46.18 -5.85 16.88
C GLY A 811 46.25 -7.37 17.00
N PHE A 812 47.40 -7.90 17.42
CA PHE A 812 47.55 -9.32 17.75
C PHE A 812 46.68 -9.74 18.94
N LYS A 813 46.60 -8.95 20.01
CA LYS A 813 45.69 -9.21 21.15
C LYS A 813 44.23 -9.24 20.72
N TRP A 814 43.83 -8.29 19.88
CA TRP A 814 42.48 -8.24 19.32
C TRP A 814 42.14 -9.46 18.45
N LEU A 815 43.09 -9.94 17.63
CA LEU A 815 42.89 -11.17 16.85
C LEU A 815 42.71 -12.40 17.74
N ASN A 816 43.47 -12.53 18.83
CA ASN A 816 43.29 -13.62 19.79
C ASN A 816 41.97 -13.52 20.57
N PHE A 817 41.53 -12.30 20.90
CA PHE A 817 40.22 -12.08 21.49
C PHE A 817 39.12 -12.62 20.57
N LEU A 818 39.15 -12.31 19.27
CA LEU A 818 38.17 -12.83 18.33
C LEU A 818 38.18 -14.36 18.22
N ASP A 819 39.35 -14.99 18.32
CA ASP A 819 39.47 -16.45 18.31
C ASP A 819 38.77 -17.10 19.52
N GLU A 820 38.93 -16.52 20.73
CA GLU A 820 38.28 -17.01 21.95
C GLU A 820 36.74 -17.07 21.82
N PHE A 821 36.14 -16.08 21.13
CA PHE A 821 34.69 -16.00 20.91
C PHE A 821 34.21 -16.69 19.62
N LYS A 822 35.13 -17.22 18.81
CA LYS A 822 34.86 -17.75 17.47
C LYS A 822 34.16 -16.73 16.57
N TRP A 823 34.64 -15.50 16.60
CA TRP A 823 34.11 -14.42 15.77
C TRP A 823 35.04 -14.11 14.62
N GLY A 824 34.45 -13.77 13.49
CA GLY A 824 35.18 -13.14 12.41
C GLY A 824 35.47 -11.67 12.72
N GLY A 825 36.54 -11.15 12.12
CA GLY A 825 36.90 -9.74 12.24
C GLY A 825 37.61 -9.16 11.03
N CYS A 826 37.48 -7.85 10.89
CA CYS A 826 38.13 -7.04 9.87
C CYS A 826 39.28 -6.22 10.48
N LEU A 827 40.52 -6.56 10.14
CA LEU A 827 41.69 -5.75 10.43
C LEU A 827 41.82 -4.65 9.36
N ALA A 828 41.25 -3.50 9.67
CA ALA A 828 41.09 -2.34 8.80
C ALA A 828 42.15 -1.24 9.02
N ASP A 829 43.32 -1.58 9.57
CA ASP A 829 44.44 -0.66 9.76
C ASP A 829 44.86 -0.01 8.43
N ASP A 830 45.34 1.24 8.51
CA ASP A 830 45.90 1.95 7.35
C ASP A 830 47.03 1.16 6.65
N MET A 831 47.20 1.45 5.36
CA MET A 831 48.20 0.78 4.54
C MET A 831 49.62 1.09 5.05
N GLY A 832 50.45 0.05 5.22
CA GLY A 832 51.83 0.23 5.70
C GLY A 832 52.03 0.06 7.20
N LEU A 833 50.98 -0.14 8.01
CA LEU A 833 51.09 -0.44 9.44
C LEU A 833 51.52 -1.89 9.77
N GLY A 834 51.72 -2.74 8.76
CA GLY A 834 52.20 -4.11 8.94
C GLY A 834 51.11 -5.13 9.31
N LYS A 835 49.96 -5.08 8.63
CA LYS A 835 48.85 -6.05 8.80
C LYS A 835 49.30 -7.51 8.57
N THR A 836 50.11 -7.75 7.56
CA THR A 836 50.63 -9.08 7.23
C THR A 836 51.47 -9.66 8.38
N VAL A 837 52.33 -8.86 9.01
CA VAL A 837 53.13 -9.30 10.18
C VAL A 837 52.23 -9.64 11.38
N GLN A 838 51.20 -8.83 11.64
CA GLN A 838 50.21 -9.11 12.69
C GLN A 838 49.50 -10.45 12.42
N MET A 839 49.09 -10.68 11.17
CA MET A 839 48.40 -11.91 10.76
C MET A 839 49.31 -13.14 10.81
N LEU A 840 50.55 -13.06 10.31
CA LEU A 840 51.52 -14.15 10.40
C LEU A 840 51.85 -14.50 11.85
N THR A 841 51.96 -13.50 12.73
CA THR A 841 52.13 -13.70 14.17
C THR A 841 50.94 -14.47 14.76
N PHE A 842 49.72 -14.09 14.37
CA PHE A 842 48.49 -14.79 14.76
C PHE A 842 48.45 -16.24 14.26
N LEU A 843 48.71 -16.48 12.98
CA LEU A 843 48.74 -17.83 12.40
C LEU A 843 49.82 -18.72 13.04
N GLN A 844 50.99 -18.17 13.33
CA GLN A 844 52.04 -18.89 14.08
C GLN A 844 51.61 -19.21 15.50
N HIS A 845 50.90 -18.30 16.18
CA HIS A 845 50.34 -18.57 17.50
C HIS A 845 49.33 -19.72 17.45
N GLN A 846 48.46 -19.73 16.43
CA GLN A 846 47.49 -20.81 16.23
C GLN A 846 48.13 -22.16 15.94
N LYS A 847 49.17 -22.21 15.09
CA LYS A 847 49.92 -23.45 14.85
C LYS A 847 50.51 -24.02 16.14
N ASN A 848 50.99 -23.16 17.04
CA ASN A 848 51.57 -23.60 18.31
C ASN A 848 50.52 -24.20 19.25
N GLN A 849 49.24 -23.79 19.13
CA GLN A 849 48.14 -24.38 19.90
C GLN A 849 47.58 -25.64 19.22
N ILE A 850 47.47 -25.63 17.89
CA ILE A 850 46.86 -26.68 17.08
C ILE A 850 47.83 -27.04 15.93
N PRO A 851 48.70 -28.04 16.12
CA PRO A 851 49.76 -28.37 15.16
C PRO A 851 49.27 -28.79 13.76
N ASP A 852 48.08 -29.39 13.68
CA ASP A 852 47.49 -29.89 12.43
C ASP A 852 46.57 -28.85 11.74
N ALA A 853 46.57 -27.59 12.19
CA ALA A 853 45.70 -26.55 11.66
C ALA A 853 46.19 -26.02 10.30
N VAL A 854 45.34 -26.16 9.28
CA VAL A 854 45.59 -25.65 7.93
C VAL A 854 44.78 -24.38 7.70
N ASN A 855 45.45 -23.29 7.29
CA ASN A 855 44.83 -21.99 7.06
C ASN A 855 44.84 -21.63 5.57
N LEU A 856 43.78 -21.00 5.08
CA LEU A 856 43.67 -20.52 3.70
C LEU A 856 43.82 -19.00 3.67
N VAL A 857 44.82 -18.50 2.93
CA VAL A 857 45.02 -17.07 2.71
C VAL A 857 44.74 -16.76 1.24
N ILE A 858 43.79 -15.85 0.99
CA ILE A 858 43.39 -15.44 -0.36
C ILE A 858 43.85 -14.00 -0.57
N VAL A 859 44.72 -13.81 -1.56
CA VAL A 859 45.36 -12.53 -1.84
C VAL A 859 45.14 -12.11 -3.30
N PRO A 860 45.28 -10.82 -3.64
CA PRO A 860 45.46 -10.41 -5.02
C PRO A 860 46.68 -11.08 -5.65
N THR A 861 46.64 -11.34 -6.96
CA THR A 861 47.70 -12.05 -7.70
C THR A 861 49.10 -11.46 -7.51
N THR A 862 49.16 -10.14 -7.31
CA THR A 862 50.40 -9.38 -7.13
C THR A 862 51.03 -9.57 -5.74
N LEU A 863 50.24 -9.98 -4.75
CA LEU A 863 50.62 -10.03 -3.33
C LEU A 863 51.17 -11.40 -2.89
N ILE A 864 51.08 -12.41 -3.76
CA ILE A 864 51.57 -13.77 -3.48
C ILE A 864 53.04 -13.74 -3.05
N PHE A 865 53.91 -13.11 -3.85
CA PHE A 865 55.34 -13.07 -3.58
C PHE A 865 55.67 -12.29 -2.30
N ASN A 866 54.90 -11.24 -2.00
CA ASN A 866 55.06 -10.47 -0.77
C ASN A 866 54.77 -11.34 0.46
N TRP A 867 53.67 -12.10 0.43
CA TRP A 867 53.32 -13.04 1.50
C TRP A 867 54.35 -14.15 1.68
N GLN A 868 54.91 -14.68 0.58
CA GLN A 868 56.00 -15.66 0.65
C GLN A 868 57.25 -15.07 1.32
N ALA A 869 57.71 -13.91 0.85
CA ALA A 869 58.90 -13.24 1.39
C ALA A 869 58.72 -12.86 2.87
N GLU A 870 57.55 -12.35 3.26
CA GLU A 870 57.25 -12.01 4.65
C GLU A 870 57.15 -13.25 5.54
N SER A 871 56.57 -14.35 5.05
CA SER A 871 56.53 -15.63 5.77
C SER A 871 57.94 -16.18 6.01
N GLU A 872 58.80 -16.18 5.01
CA GLU A 872 60.20 -16.63 5.14
C GLU A 872 60.99 -15.75 6.12
N LYS A 873 60.75 -14.44 6.10
CA LYS A 873 61.43 -13.47 6.97
C LYS A 873 61.00 -13.58 8.42
N PHE A 874 59.69 -13.58 8.69
CA PHE A 874 59.15 -13.42 10.04
C PHE A 874 58.74 -14.75 10.70
N THR A 875 58.30 -15.73 9.92
CA THR A 875 57.78 -17.02 10.42
C THR A 875 58.31 -18.20 9.59
N PRO A 876 59.64 -18.43 9.58
CA PRO A 876 60.27 -19.42 8.69
C PRO A 876 59.88 -20.88 8.99
N GLU A 877 59.26 -21.14 10.15
CA GLU A 877 58.80 -22.47 10.55
C GLU A 877 57.40 -22.81 10.02
N LEU A 878 56.71 -21.86 9.36
CA LEU A 878 55.43 -22.10 8.69
C LEU A 878 55.67 -22.64 7.27
N LYS A 879 55.11 -23.81 6.98
CA LYS A 879 55.07 -24.42 5.65
C LYS A 879 53.97 -23.75 4.84
N LEU A 880 54.38 -22.91 3.88
CA LEU A 880 53.48 -22.19 2.98
C LEU A 880 53.47 -22.83 1.59
N HIS A 881 52.28 -23.16 1.08
CA HIS A 881 52.07 -23.65 -0.28
C HIS A 881 51.32 -22.63 -1.14
N VAL A 882 51.78 -22.39 -2.37
CA VAL A 882 51.10 -21.51 -3.33
C VAL A 882 50.23 -22.32 -4.29
N HIS A 883 48.91 -22.24 -4.10
CA HIS A 883 47.91 -22.90 -4.95
C HIS A 883 47.54 -22.00 -6.14
N ARG A 884 48.34 -22.04 -7.22
CA ARG A 884 48.14 -21.25 -8.46
C ARG A 884 48.68 -21.99 -9.69
N GLY A 885 48.16 -21.66 -10.87
CA GLY A 885 48.71 -22.10 -12.17
C GLY A 885 48.03 -23.35 -12.72
N ASN A 886 48.34 -23.74 -13.95
CA ASN A 886 47.64 -24.85 -14.63
C ASN A 886 48.01 -26.24 -14.09
N MET A 887 49.19 -26.38 -13.47
CA MET A 887 49.67 -27.64 -12.87
C MET A 887 49.39 -27.73 -11.35
N ARG A 888 48.46 -26.93 -10.84
CA ARG A 888 48.11 -26.92 -9.41
C ARG A 888 47.41 -28.21 -9.00
N GLN A 889 47.77 -28.74 -7.83
CA GLN A 889 47.20 -29.96 -7.28
C GLN A 889 45.76 -29.73 -6.80
N ARG A 890 44.83 -30.60 -7.21
CA ARG A 890 43.40 -30.50 -6.84
C ARG A 890 42.97 -31.56 -5.82
N ASP A 891 43.92 -32.32 -5.30
CA ASP A 891 43.65 -33.28 -4.21
C ASP A 891 43.53 -32.52 -2.88
N ILE A 892 42.44 -32.79 -2.17
CA ILE A 892 42.10 -32.20 -0.88
C ILE A 892 43.08 -32.66 0.21
N ASN A 893 43.58 -33.89 0.12
CA ASN A 893 44.49 -34.43 1.14
C ASN A 893 45.87 -33.78 1.11
N PHE A 894 46.29 -33.26 -0.03
CA PHE A 894 47.56 -32.56 -0.19
C PHE A 894 47.68 -31.31 0.69
N PHE A 895 46.56 -30.65 1.00
CA PHE A 895 46.57 -29.45 1.83
C PHE A 895 46.94 -29.73 3.30
N LYS A 896 46.81 -30.97 3.77
CA LYS A 896 47.12 -31.36 5.17
C LYS A 896 48.61 -31.28 5.51
N ASP A 897 49.49 -31.28 4.50
CA ASP A 897 50.94 -31.24 4.72
C ASP A 897 51.49 -29.83 4.96
N PHE A 898 50.63 -28.80 4.88
CA PHE A 898 50.99 -27.39 4.94
C PHE A 898 50.21 -26.64 6.01
N ASP A 899 50.82 -25.61 6.60
CA ASP A 899 50.16 -24.76 7.60
C ASP A 899 49.35 -23.62 6.95
N ILE A 900 49.85 -23.13 5.81
CA ILE A 900 49.24 -22.03 5.04
C ILE A 900 49.12 -22.43 3.57
N VAL A 901 47.90 -22.42 3.05
CA VAL A 901 47.60 -22.48 1.62
C VAL A 901 47.35 -21.06 1.12
N LEU A 902 48.22 -20.54 0.26
CA LEU A 902 48.12 -19.22 -0.34
C LEU A 902 47.54 -19.32 -1.74
N THR A 903 46.43 -18.63 -2.02
CA THR A 903 45.80 -18.63 -3.35
C THR A 903 45.31 -17.24 -3.74
N THR A 904 44.73 -17.11 -4.94
CA THR A 904 44.18 -15.86 -5.45
C THR A 904 42.66 -15.89 -5.52
N TYR A 905 42.02 -14.72 -5.48
CA TYR A 905 40.56 -14.60 -5.67
C TYR A 905 40.06 -15.31 -6.94
N GLY A 906 40.80 -15.18 -8.05
CA GLY A 906 40.46 -15.84 -9.31
C GLY A 906 40.56 -17.36 -9.24
N THR A 907 41.62 -17.87 -8.60
CA THR A 907 41.84 -19.33 -8.44
C THR A 907 40.86 -19.93 -7.45
N MET A 908 40.60 -19.27 -6.31
CA MET A 908 39.57 -19.65 -5.35
C MET A 908 38.20 -19.79 -6.01
N ARG A 909 37.81 -18.81 -6.83
CA ARG A 909 36.54 -18.85 -7.58
C ARG A 909 36.48 -20.04 -8.53
N SER A 910 37.56 -20.31 -9.26
CA SER A 910 37.61 -21.42 -10.23
C SER A 910 37.64 -22.80 -9.58
N ASP A 911 38.26 -22.92 -8.40
CA ASP A 911 38.47 -24.20 -7.71
C ASP A 911 37.55 -24.35 -6.47
N ILE A 912 36.49 -23.55 -6.37
CA ILE A 912 35.60 -23.55 -5.20
C ILE A 912 34.98 -24.92 -4.93
N ASP A 913 34.71 -25.70 -5.99
CA ASP A 913 34.18 -27.06 -5.86
C ASP A 913 35.17 -28.00 -5.18
N VAL A 914 36.48 -27.75 -5.21
CA VAL A 914 37.47 -28.53 -4.46
C VAL A 914 37.60 -27.95 -3.05
N LEU A 915 37.80 -26.64 -2.94
CA LEU A 915 38.12 -25.96 -1.69
C LEU A 915 37.00 -26.05 -0.65
N ARG A 916 35.72 -26.10 -1.06
CA ARG A 916 34.59 -26.19 -0.12
C ARG A 916 34.52 -27.52 0.65
N HIS A 917 35.16 -28.58 0.15
CA HIS A 917 35.14 -29.90 0.79
C HIS A 917 36.24 -30.06 1.86
N PHE A 918 37.18 -29.13 1.93
CA PHE A 918 38.18 -29.09 3.00
C PHE A 918 37.73 -28.12 4.09
N HIS A 919 37.90 -28.50 5.35
CA HIS A 919 37.59 -27.64 6.49
C HIS A 919 38.87 -26.93 6.96
N PHE A 920 39.00 -25.65 6.63
CA PHE A 920 40.15 -24.83 7.04
C PHE A 920 39.97 -24.34 8.49
N HIS A 921 41.08 -24.12 9.21
CA HIS A 921 41.00 -23.51 10.54
C HIS A 921 40.67 -22.02 10.43
N TYR A 922 41.46 -21.28 9.65
CA TYR A 922 41.15 -19.90 9.28
C TYR A 922 41.07 -19.71 7.78
N ILE A 923 40.16 -18.81 7.35
CA ILE A 923 40.22 -18.19 6.03
C ILE A 923 40.52 -16.71 6.21
N VAL A 924 41.59 -16.25 5.58
CA VAL A 924 42.02 -14.85 5.59
C VAL A 924 41.87 -14.27 4.18
N LEU A 925 41.11 -13.19 4.04
CA LEU A 925 41.03 -12.43 2.80
C LEU A 925 41.87 -11.16 2.92
N ASP A 926 42.96 -11.07 2.18
CA ASP A 926 43.74 -9.84 2.07
C ASP A 926 43.19 -8.97 0.93
N GLU A 927 43.18 -7.66 1.12
CA GLU A 927 42.53 -6.70 0.22
C GLU A 927 41.07 -7.11 -0.07
N SER A 928 40.29 -7.30 1.00
CA SER A 928 38.90 -7.82 0.98
C SER A 928 37.91 -6.99 0.16
N GLN A 929 38.30 -5.80 -0.34
CA GLN A 929 37.51 -5.06 -1.33
C GLN A 929 37.19 -5.87 -2.60
N ALA A 930 37.94 -6.94 -2.88
CA ALA A 930 37.63 -7.86 -3.96
C ALA A 930 36.25 -8.55 -3.84
N ILE A 931 35.68 -8.63 -2.63
CA ILE A 931 34.36 -9.21 -2.36
C ILE A 931 33.28 -8.17 -2.04
N LYS A 932 33.51 -6.88 -2.32
CA LYS A 932 32.59 -5.79 -1.93
C LYS A 932 31.16 -5.93 -2.45
N ASN A 933 30.97 -6.56 -3.62
CA ASN A 933 29.64 -6.81 -4.18
C ASN A 933 29.14 -8.22 -3.81
N PRO A 934 28.08 -8.36 -2.98
CA PRO A 934 27.51 -9.65 -2.59
C PRO A 934 27.05 -10.51 -3.78
N ASP A 935 26.62 -9.86 -4.87
CA ASP A 935 26.11 -10.56 -6.06
C ASP A 935 27.21 -11.14 -6.95
N SER A 936 28.47 -10.69 -6.75
CA SER A 936 29.60 -11.15 -7.54
C SER A 936 29.86 -12.65 -7.32
N LEU A 937 30.32 -13.32 -8.39
CA LEU A 937 30.69 -14.74 -8.31
C LEU A 937 31.82 -14.97 -7.29
N THR A 938 32.73 -14.01 -7.13
CA THR A 938 33.83 -14.08 -6.16
C THR A 938 33.31 -14.04 -4.71
N ALA A 939 32.39 -13.13 -4.38
CA ALA A 939 31.78 -13.04 -3.04
C ALA A 939 30.85 -14.21 -2.74
N LYS A 940 30.19 -14.78 -3.76
CA LYS A 940 29.43 -16.03 -3.61
C LYS A 940 30.36 -17.20 -3.34
N ALA A 941 31.45 -17.32 -4.10
CA ALA A 941 32.44 -18.38 -3.90
C ALA A 941 33.12 -18.31 -2.52
N SER A 942 33.51 -17.13 -2.05
CA SER A 942 34.15 -16.99 -0.73
C SER A 942 33.24 -17.45 0.42
N ARG A 943 31.92 -17.25 0.31
CA ARG A 943 30.92 -17.69 1.30
C ARG A 943 30.68 -19.20 1.31
N LEU A 944 31.02 -19.91 0.24
CA LEU A 944 30.89 -21.37 0.16
C LEU A 944 32.06 -22.10 0.82
N LEU A 945 33.13 -21.40 1.19
CA LEU A 945 34.27 -21.99 1.86
C LEU A 945 33.94 -22.39 3.30
N ASN A 946 34.41 -23.56 3.70
CA ASN A 946 34.17 -24.12 5.02
C ASN A 946 35.39 -23.84 5.92
N ALA A 947 35.17 -23.13 7.04
CA ALA A 947 36.23 -22.87 8.01
C ALA A 947 35.70 -22.66 9.43
N HIS A 948 36.57 -22.85 10.42
CA HIS A 948 36.26 -22.58 11.83
C HIS A 948 36.08 -21.09 12.10
N ASN A 949 37.00 -20.23 11.61
CA ASN A 949 36.91 -18.77 11.73
C ASN A 949 37.34 -18.04 10.46
N ARG A 950 36.97 -16.77 10.32
CA ARG A 950 37.19 -15.95 9.11
C ARG A 950 37.72 -14.57 9.45
N LEU A 951 38.74 -14.11 8.72
CA LEU A 951 39.33 -12.80 8.90
C LEU A 951 39.44 -12.06 7.56
N THR A 952 39.32 -10.74 7.60
CA THR A 952 39.56 -9.88 6.44
C THR A 952 40.58 -8.81 6.79
N MET A 953 41.41 -8.45 5.81
CA MET A 953 42.34 -7.34 5.90
C MET A 953 42.10 -6.38 4.74
N THR A 954 42.00 -5.09 5.03
CA THR A 954 41.84 -4.06 3.99
C THR A 954 42.25 -2.70 4.56
N GLY A 955 42.89 -1.85 3.75
CA GLY A 955 43.14 -0.46 4.15
C GLY A 955 41.90 0.44 4.04
N THR A 956 40.87 -0.01 3.33
CA THR A 956 39.68 0.78 3.00
C THR A 956 38.43 -0.11 3.09
N PRO A 957 37.93 -0.40 4.30
CA PRO A 957 36.80 -1.31 4.49
C PRO A 957 35.50 -0.82 3.82
N VAL A 958 35.36 0.49 3.60
CA VAL A 958 34.25 1.10 2.88
C VAL A 958 34.82 1.96 1.77
N GLU A 959 34.63 1.54 0.51
CA GLU A 959 35.09 2.28 -0.66
C GLU A 959 33.99 3.07 -1.35
N ASN A 960 32.74 2.57 -1.43
CA ASN A 960 31.72 3.13 -2.34
C ASN A 960 30.34 3.36 -1.73
N ASN A 961 29.93 2.55 -0.76
CA ASN A 961 28.62 2.66 -0.12
C ASN A 961 28.62 1.84 1.17
N THR A 962 27.62 2.07 2.02
CA THR A 962 27.41 1.29 3.24
C THR A 962 27.14 -0.21 2.93
N PHE A 963 26.77 -0.53 1.69
CA PHE A 963 26.52 -1.90 1.22
C PHE A 963 27.80 -2.72 0.98
N ASP A 964 28.96 -2.09 0.74
CA ASP A 964 30.25 -2.77 0.63
C ASP A 964 30.63 -3.45 1.97
N LEU A 965 30.26 -2.82 3.09
CA LEU A 965 30.43 -3.34 4.43
C LEU A 965 29.59 -4.60 4.66
N TYR A 966 28.36 -4.63 4.13
CA TYR A 966 27.47 -5.79 4.26
C TYR A 966 28.12 -7.07 3.71
N SER A 967 28.71 -7.01 2.52
CA SER A 967 29.33 -8.17 1.90
C SER A 967 30.50 -8.73 2.73
N GLN A 968 31.30 -7.85 3.33
CA GLN A 968 32.43 -8.25 4.18
C GLN A 968 31.94 -8.83 5.50
N MET A 969 31.00 -8.17 6.16
CA MET A 969 30.44 -8.63 7.44
C MET A 969 29.69 -9.95 7.28
N GLU A 970 29.00 -10.16 6.15
CA GLU A 970 28.32 -11.43 5.85
C GLU A 970 29.32 -12.57 5.59
N PHE A 971 30.50 -12.28 5.05
CA PHE A 971 31.59 -13.25 4.98
C PHE A 971 32.16 -13.56 6.37
N LEU A 972 32.48 -12.54 7.16
CA LEU A 972 33.08 -12.67 8.49
C LEU A 972 32.16 -13.38 9.48
N ASN A 973 30.92 -12.91 9.56
CA ASN A 973 29.95 -13.17 10.61
C ASN A 973 28.54 -13.27 9.99
N PRO A 974 28.21 -14.41 9.36
CA PRO A 974 26.94 -14.58 8.65
C PRO A 974 25.72 -14.27 9.54
N GLY A 975 24.79 -13.47 9.02
CA GLY A 975 23.55 -13.10 9.72
C GLY A 975 23.69 -11.97 10.76
N LEU A 976 24.89 -11.45 11.02
CA LEU A 976 25.09 -10.31 11.93
C LEU A 976 24.33 -9.05 11.49
N LEU A 977 24.17 -8.80 10.19
CA LEU A 977 23.48 -7.61 9.68
C LEU A 977 22.06 -7.90 9.18
N GLY A 978 21.53 -9.10 9.44
CA GLY A 978 20.24 -9.56 8.94
C GLY A 978 20.22 -9.79 7.42
N SER A 979 19.02 -9.79 6.82
CA SER A 979 18.86 -10.03 5.39
C SER A 979 19.34 -8.86 4.53
N VAL A 980 19.65 -9.13 3.26
CA VAL A 980 20.07 -8.13 2.29
C VAL A 980 19.02 -7.02 2.14
N GLU A 981 17.75 -7.40 2.06
CA GLU A 981 16.62 -6.47 1.90
C GLU A 981 16.47 -5.59 3.13
N PHE A 982 16.57 -6.19 4.32
CA PHE A 982 16.50 -5.46 5.58
C PHE A 982 17.63 -4.43 5.67
N PHE A 983 18.89 -4.87 5.51
CA PHE A 983 20.05 -3.98 5.58
C PHE A 983 19.95 -2.83 4.59
N LYS A 984 19.46 -3.10 3.37
CA LYS A 984 19.28 -2.09 2.34
C LYS A 984 18.22 -1.05 2.70
N SER A 985 17.12 -1.47 3.33
CA SER A 985 16.03 -0.58 3.74
C SER A 985 16.34 0.21 5.02
N GLU A 986 17.00 -0.41 6.00
CA GLU A 986 17.18 0.15 7.34
C GLU A 986 18.48 0.96 7.46
N TYR A 987 19.56 0.50 6.82
CA TYR A 987 20.87 1.14 6.94
C TYR A 987 21.31 1.76 5.61
N ALA A 988 21.45 0.98 4.53
CA ALA A 988 22.08 1.49 3.30
C ALA A 988 21.30 2.64 2.66
N THR A 989 19.97 2.54 2.53
CA THR A 989 19.18 3.62 1.91
C THR A 989 19.12 4.88 2.79
N PRO A 990 18.84 4.79 4.10
CA PRO A 990 18.87 5.97 4.98
C PRO A 990 20.24 6.62 5.08
N ILE A 991 21.32 5.84 5.16
CA ILE A 991 22.69 6.37 5.24
C ILE A 991 23.13 6.93 3.88
N ASP A 992 23.08 6.14 2.81
CA ASP A 992 23.64 6.54 1.51
C ASP A 992 22.78 7.60 0.78
N LYS A 993 21.45 7.55 0.90
CA LYS A 993 20.54 8.48 0.18
C LYS A 993 19.95 9.59 1.04
N LEU A 994 19.60 9.30 2.29
CA LEU A 994 18.96 10.27 3.19
C LEU A 994 19.97 10.94 4.14
N GLN A 995 21.23 10.48 4.17
CA GLN A 995 22.31 11.02 5.00
C GLN A 995 21.96 11.01 6.51
N ASP A 996 21.29 9.95 6.96
CA ASP A 996 20.88 9.78 8.36
C ASP A 996 22.07 9.39 9.27
N LYS A 997 22.57 10.38 10.01
CA LYS A 997 23.71 10.21 10.94
C LYS A 997 23.38 9.29 12.13
N THR A 998 22.12 9.21 12.53
CA THR A 998 21.68 8.38 13.65
C THR A 998 21.82 6.90 13.30
N LYS A 999 21.37 6.53 12.09
CA LYS A 999 21.51 5.17 11.56
C LYS A 999 22.97 4.79 11.30
N ALA A 1000 23.80 5.73 10.87
CA ALA A 1000 25.23 5.51 10.73
C ALA A 1000 25.92 5.21 12.07
N GLN A 1001 25.57 5.93 13.14
CA GLN A 1001 26.08 5.68 14.49
C GLN A 1001 25.61 4.33 15.04
N GLU A 1002 24.35 3.97 14.81
CA GLU A 1002 23.79 2.68 15.20
C GLU A 1002 24.57 1.52 14.53
N LEU A 1003 24.76 1.58 13.21
CA LEU A 1003 25.54 0.60 12.47
C LEU A 1003 26.99 0.53 12.96
N ARG A 1004 27.61 1.68 13.24
CA ARG A 1004 28.98 1.75 13.78
C ARG A 1004 29.11 1.02 15.11
N ARG A 1005 28.13 1.12 16.01
CA ARG A 1005 28.12 0.40 17.30
C ARG A 1005 28.05 -1.11 17.11
N ILE A 1006 27.26 -1.59 16.15
CA ILE A 1006 27.11 -3.03 15.85
C ILE A 1006 28.42 -3.61 15.32
N ILE A 1007 29.10 -2.90 14.41
CA ILE A 1007 30.32 -3.42 13.76
C ILE A 1007 31.60 -3.21 14.59
N TYR A 1008 31.59 -2.29 15.56
CA TYR A 1008 32.78 -1.88 16.32
C TYR A 1008 33.57 -3.03 16.93
N PRO A 1009 32.97 -4.07 17.55
CA PRO A 1009 33.72 -5.19 18.13
C PRO A 1009 34.48 -6.03 17.08
N PHE A 1010 33.98 -6.03 15.85
CA PHE A 1010 34.43 -6.88 14.75
C PHE A 1010 35.31 -6.13 13.74
N MET A 1011 35.60 -4.85 13.97
CA MET A 1011 36.43 -4.05 13.08
C MET A 1011 37.43 -3.21 13.87
N LEU A 1012 38.72 -3.50 13.66
CA LEU A 1012 39.81 -2.69 14.19
C LEU A 1012 40.36 -1.78 13.10
N LYS A 1013 40.22 -0.47 13.26
CA LYS A 1013 40.74 0.54 12.33
C LYS A 1013 41.56 1.57 13.11
N ARG A 1014 42.79 1.80 12.65
CA ARG A 1014 43.75 2.77 13.22
C ARG A 1014 44.45 3.52 12.09
N THR A 1015 44.69 4.81 12.27
CA THR A 1015 45.37 5.63 11.27
C THR A 1015 46.88 5.70 11.52
N LYS A 1016 47.67 6.02 10.50
CA LYS A 1016 49.12 6.21 10.66
C LYS A 1016 49.46 7.31 11.67
N GLU A 1017 48.70 8.40 11.65
CA GLU A 1017 48.88 9.55 12.53
C GLU A 1017 48.63 9.20 14.00
N GLU A 1018 47.71 8.27 14.27
CA GLU A 1018 47.38 7.82 15.63
C GLU A 1018 48.47 6.92 16.23
N VAL A 1019 49.14 6.09 15.42
CA VAL A 1019 49.93 4.94 15.94
C VAL A 1019 51.40 4.90 15.52
N ALA A 1020 51.81 5.71 14.55
CA ALA A 1020 53.17 5.72 14.02
C ALA A 1020 53.73 7.15 13.85
N PRO A 1021 53.91 7.91 14.95
CA PRO A 1021 54.45 9.27 14.90
C PRO A 1021 55.90 9.34 14.38
N ASP A 1022 56.62 8.21 14.37
CA ASP A 1022 58.01 8.11 13.92
C ASP A 1022 58.16 8.09 12.38
N LEU A 1023 57.05 8.03 11.61
CA LEU A 1023 57.10 8.10 10.16
C LEU A 1023 57.49 9.52 9.70
N PRO A 1024 58.46 9.68 8.80
CA PRO A 1024 58.82 10.99 8.27
C PRO A 1024 57.63 11.62 7.54
N ASP A 1025 57.56 12.95 7.50
CA ASP A 1025 56.47 13.68 6.86
C ASP A 1025 56.26 13.23 5.40
N LYS A 1026 55.01 13.31 4.95
CA LYS A 1026 54.68 13.30 3.51
C LYS A 1026 54.23 14.68 3.08
N THR A 1027 54.67 15.13 1.91
CA THR A 1027 54.23 16.41 1.32
C THR A 1027 53.60 16.13 -0.04
N GLU A 1028 52.30 16.43 -0.16
CA GLU A 1028 51.57 16.36 -1.43
C GLU A 1028 51.49 17.76 -2.06
N THR A 1029 52.12 17.95 -3.21
CA THR A 1029 52.19 19.23 -3.94
C THR A 1029 51.61 19.08 -5.34
N ILE A 1030 50.91 20.10 -5.82
CA ILE A 1030 50.47 20.17 -7.22
C ILE A 1030 51.57 20.81 -8.06
N LEU A 1031 52.01 20.12 -9.11
CA LEU A 1031 52.95 20.62 -10.10
C LEU A 1031 52.16 21.05 -11.35
N TYR A 1032 52.00 22.36 -11.52
CA TYR A 1032 51.28 22.90 -12.67
C TYR A 1032 52.15 22.87 -13.92
N CYS A 1033 51.66 22.21 -14.97
CA CYS A 1033 52.30 22.12 -16.27
C CYS A 1033 51.58 23.05 -17.26
N GLU A 1034 52.31 23.96 -17.91
CA GLU A 1034 51.73 24.86 -18.90
C GLU A 1034 51.85 24.26 -20.31
N MET A 1035 50.71 24.01 -20.97
CA MET A 1035 50.70 23.44 -22.34
C MET A 1035 51.35 24.40 -23.34
N GLY A 1036 52.26 23.87 -24.17
CA GLY A 1036 52.78 24.58 -25.33
C GLY A 1036 51.70 24.93 -26.36
N ALA A 1037 52.01 25.86 -27.27
CA ALA A 1037 51.04 26.39 -28.23
C ALA A 1037 50.40 25.31 -29.13
N LYS A 1038 51.17 24.29 -29.55
CA LYS A 1038 50.65 23.21 -30.40
C LYS A 1038 49.70 22.30 -29.63
N GLN A 1039 50.10 21.86 -28.43
CA GLN A 1039 49.26 21.03 -27.55
C GLN A 1039 47.97 21.77 -27.17
N ARG A 1040 48.06 23.06 -26.82
CA ARG A 1040 46.89 23.92 -26.48
C ARG A 1040 45.90 24.02 -27.65
N LYS A 1041 46.39 24.16 -28.89
CA LYS A 1041 45.53 24.22 -30.08
C LYS A 1041 44.73 22.92 -30.27
N VAL A 1042 45.37 21.76 -30.09
CA VAL A 1042 44.67 20.46 -30.16
C VAL A 1042 43.63 20.36 -29.04
N TYR A 1043 44.00 20.74 -27.81
CA TYR A 1043 43.10 20.71 -26.66
C TYR A 1043 41.83 21.55 -26.87
N GLU A 1044 41.96 22.82 -27.25
CA GLU A 1044 40.80 23.70 -27.47
C GLU A 1044 39.92 23.24 -28.62
N THR A 1045 40.51 22.70 -29.70
CA THR A 1045 39.75 22.15 -30.83
C THR A 1045 38.84 20.98 -30.40
N PHE A 1046 39.38 20.05 -29.61
CA PHE A 1046 38.60 18.91 -29.12
C PHE A 1046 37.60 19.33 -28.04
N ARG A 1047 37.98 20.27 -27.18
CA ARG A 1047 37.12 20.79 -26.13
C ARG A 1047 35.86 21.44 -26.70
N GLU A 1048 36.01 22.32 -27.69
CA GLU A 1048 34.87 22.99 -28.32
C GLU A 1048 33.99 22.01 -29.11
N LYS A 1049 34.63 21.06 -29.84
CA LYS A 1049 33.92 19.97 -30.52
C LYS A 1049 33.04 19.17 -29.56
N TYR A 1050 33.59 18.74 -28.42
CA TYR A 1050 32.82 17.96 -27.44
C TYR A 1050 31.78 18.81 -26.71
N ARG A 1051 32.10 20.08 -26.40
CA ARG A 1051 31.13 21.01 -25.80
C ARG A 1051 29.88 21.14 -26.67
N GLN A 1052 30.04 21.34 -27.98
CA GLN A 1052 28.93 21.43 -28.91
C GLN A 1052 28.13 20.13 -28.99
N GLN A 1053 28.81 18.99 -29.16
CA GLN A 1053 28.13 17.68 -29.22
C GLN A 1053 27.37 17.33 -27.93
N ILE A 1054 27.92 17.70 -26.77
CA ILE A 1054 27.29 17.48 -25.46
C ILE A 1054 26.07 18.40 -25.31
N ALA A 1055 26.17 19.68 -25.70
CA ALA A 1055 25.04 20.61 -25.68
C ALA A 1055 23.88 20.11 -26.56
N ASP A 1056 24.17 19.68 -27.79
CA ASP A 1056 23.18 19.17 -28.74
C ASP A 1056 22.49 17.90 -28.23
N LYS A 1057 23.24 16.95 -27.66
CA LYS A 1057 22.67 15.71 -27.09
C LYS A 1057 21.91 15.93 -25.79
N LEU A 1058 22.34 16.87 -24.95
CA LEU A 1058 21.63 17.22 -23.72
C LEU A 1058 20.25 17.81 -24.03
N ALA A 1059 20.16 18.67 -25.05
CA ALA A 1059 18.91 19.28 -25.49
C ALA A 1059 17.90 18.27 -26.08
N THR A 1060 18.39 17.19 -26.72
CA THR A 1060 17.56 16.23 -27.47
C THR A 1060 17.18 14.96 -26.69
N GLU A 1061 18.06 14.43 -25.84
CA GLU A 1061 17.92 13.08 -25.27
C GLU A 1061 18.02 12.99 -23.73
N GLY A 1062 18.35 14.09 -23.05
CA GLY A 1062 18.49 14.17 -21.60
C GLY A 1062 19.76 13.54 -21.00
N LEU A 1063 20.05 13.86 -19.73
CA LEU A 1063 21.32 13.57 -19.02
C LEU A 1063 21.75 12.08 -19.00
N ASN A 1064 20.80 11.15 -18.90
CA ASN A 1064 21.14 9.72 -18.75
C ASN A 1064 21.77 9.13 -20.03
N LYS A 1065 21.37 9.61 -21.21
CA LYS A 1065 21.92 9.12 -22.50
C LYS A 1065 23.16 9.90 -22.94
N SER A 1066 23.35 11.14 -22.51
CA SER A 1066 24.55 11.93 -22.79
C SER A 1066 25.76 11.55 -21.93
N SER A 1067 25.57 10.82 -20.82
CA SER A 1067 26.63 10.40 -19.89
C SER A 1067 27.81 9.68 -20.54
N PHE A 1068 27.58 8.82 -21.55
CA PHE A 1068 28.64 8.13 -22.28
C PHE A 1068 29.51 9.09 -23.12
N LEU A 1069 28.88 10.07 -23.77
CA LEU A 1069 29.60 11.08 -24.56
C LEU A 1069 30.45 11.98 -23.66
N VAL A 1070 29.94 12.33 -22.46
CA VAL A 1070 30.69 13.10 -21.47
C VAL A 1070 31.93 12.32 -21.00
N LEU A 1071 31.79 11.03 -20.69
CA LEU A 1071 32.92 10.17 -20.30
C LEU A 1071 33.97 10.07 -21.40
N GLU A 1072 33.54 9.91 -22.65
CA GLU A 1072 34.44 9.87 -23.80
C GLU A 1072 35.20 11.19 -23.98
N ALA A 1073 34.51 12.33 -23.88
CA ALA A 1073 35.10 13.65 -23.96
C ALA A 1073 36.14 13.88 -22.86
N LEU A 1074 35.80 13.56 -21.62
CA LEU A 1074 36.71 13.66 -20.48
C LEU A 1074 37.96 12.77 -20.67
N MET A 1075 37.77 11.56 -21.17
CA MET A 1075 38.88 10.64 -21.45
C MET A 1075 39.83 11.22 -22.50
N LYS A 1076 39.30 11.68 -23.64
CA LYS A 1076 40.10 12.23 -24.75
C LYS A 1076 40.80 13.53 -24.36
N LEU A 1077 40.14 14.42 -23.62
CA LEU A 1077 40.77 15.66 -23.12
C LEU A 1077 41.91 15.37 -22.13
N ARG A 1078 41.74 14.39 -21.23
CA ARG A 1078 42.81 13.95 -20.31
C ARG A 1078 43.99 13.35 -21.08
N GLN A 1079 43.74 12.55 -22.11
CA GLN A 1079 44.80 12.05 -22.99
C GLN A 1079 45.57 13.21 -23.65
N ILE A 1080 44.89 14.25 -24.13
CA ILE A 1080 45.55 15.43 -24.72
C ILE A 1080 46.37 16.20 -23.66
N CYS A 1081 45.88 16.30 -22.42
CA CYS A 1081 46.63 16.91 -21.32
C CYS A 1081 47.96 16.18 -21.06
N ASP A 1082 47.97 14.85 -21.15
CA ASP A 1082 49.19 14.05 -21.03
C ASP A 1082 50.07 14.19 -22.28
N SER A 1083 49.57 13.81 -23.45
CA SER A 1083 50.24 14.01 -24.73
C SER A 1083 49.26 13.85 -25.90
N PRO A 1084 49.24 14.75 -26.89
CA PRO A 1084 48.43 14.60 -28.10
C PRO A 1084 48.70 13.28 -28.85
N ALA A 1085 49.90 12.70 -28.72
CA ALA A 1085 50.29 11.43 -29.33
C ALA A 1085 49.53 10.20 -28.76
N LEU A 1086 48.79 10.36 -27.65
CA LEU A 1086 47.96 9.31 -27.08
C LEU A 1086 46.66 9.08 -27.87
N LEU A 1087 46.25 10.04 -28.71
CA LEU A 1087 45.09 9.93 -29.57
C LEU A 1087 45.34 8.87 -30.66
N SER A 1088 44.51 7.85 -30.70
CA SER A 1088 44.65 6.67 -31.57
C SER A 1088 44.00 6.82 -32.95
N ASP A 1089 43.78 8.04 -33.41
CA ASP A 1089 43.05 8.31 -34.66
C ASP A 1089 44.11 8.65 -35.74
N ASP A 1090 43.96 8.17 -36.99
CA ASP A 1090 44.97 8.18 -38.09
C ASP A 1090 45.61 9.54 -38.47
N ALA A 1091 45.31 10.60 -37.72
CA ALA A 1091 45.89 11.93 -37.86
C ALA A 1091 47.04 12.15 -36.86
N ASP A 1092 48.18 12.64 -37.36
CA ASP A 1092 49.29 13.08 -36.52
C ASP A 1092 48.92 14.42 -35.84
N TYR A 1093 48.72 14.38 -34.52
CA TYR A 1093 48.41 15.55 -33.68
C TYR A 1093 49.66 16.16 -33.01
N GLY A 1094 50.86 15.66 -33.36
CA GLY A 1094 52.14 16.09 -32.80
C GLY A 1094 52.53 15.38 -31.50
N ASN A 1095 53.81 15.49 -31.14
CA ASN A 1095 54.43 14.80 -30.00
C ASN A 1095 54.78 15.72 -28.81
N GLU A 1096 54.46 17.01 -28.89
CA GLU A 1096 54.75 17.97 -27.82
C GLU A 1096 53.87 17.71 -26.59
N SER A 1097 54.49 17.55 -25.43
CA SER A 1097 53.83 17.31 -24.14
C SER A 1097 54.54 18.09 -23.04
N ALA A 1098 53.82 19.03 -22.45
CA ALA A 1098 54.32 19.79 -21.30
C ALA A 1098 54.70 18.89 -20.11
N LYS A 1099 53.95 17.81 -19.88
CA LYS A 1099 54.22 16.89 -18.76
C LYS A 1099 55.48 16.06 -18.98
N LEU A 1100 55.73 15.58 -20.20
CA LEU A 1100 56.95 14.81 -20.49
C LEU A 1100 58.21 15.67 -20.32
N GLU A 1101 58.16 16.91 -20.81
CA GLU A 1101 59.26 17.87 -20.66
C GLU A 1101 59.52 18.19 -19.18
N GLU A 1102 58.45 18.45 -18.41
CA GLU A 1102 58.56 18.76 -16.99
C GLU A 1102 59.05 17.55 -16.16
N ILE A 1103 58.61 16.32 -16.46
CA ILE A 1103 59.10 15.11 -15.79
C ILE A 1103 60.61 14.96 -15.96
N VAL A 1104 61.11 15.11 -17.18
CA VAL A 1104 62.56 14.97 -17.44
C VAL A 1104 63.33 16.06 -16.70
N ARG A 1105 62.86 17.32 -16.76
CA ARG A 1105 63.44 18.44 -16.01
C ARG A 1105 63.49 18.15 -14.51
N GLU A 1106 62.39 17.69 -13.93
CA GLU A 1106 62.28 17.36 -12.50
C GLU A 1106 63.25 16.25 -12.08
N ILE A 1107 63.41 15.21 -12.92
CA ILE A 1107 64.36 14.10 -12.66
C ILE A 1107 65.82 14.57 -12.71
N GLU A 1108 66.14 15.48 -13.64
CA GLU A 1108 67.49 16.00 -13.86
C GLU A 1108 67.88 17.09 -12.86
N GLU A 1109 67.00 18.04 -12.57
CA GLU A 1109 67.28 19.23 -11.76
C GLU A 1109 66.98 19.00 -10.26
N ASN A 1110 65.76 18.55 -9.93
CA ASN A 1110 65.25 18.54 -8.56
C ASN A 1110 65.44 17.21 -7.83
N ALA A 1111 65.39 16.09 -8.56
CA ALA A 1111 65.49 14.75 -8.00
C ALA A 1111 66.79 14.01 -8.40
N SER A 1112 67.84 14.77 -8.74
CA SER A 1112 69.12 14.29 -9.31
C SER A 1112 69.88 13.22 -8.50
N ASN A 1113 69.61 13.09 -7.19
CA ASN A 1113 70.20 12.05 -6.32
C ASN A 1113 69.15 11.19 -5.61
N HIS A 1114 67.91 11.25 -6.07
CA HIS A 1114 66.75 10.62 -5.44
C HIS A 1114 66.21 9.46 -6.29
N LYS A 1115 65.46 8.56 -5.64
CA LYS A 1115 64.78 7.44 -6.30
C LYS A 1115 63.32 7.80 -6.51
N ILE A 1116 62.86 7.58 -7.73
CA ILE A 1116 61.65 8.21 -8.26
C ILE A 1116 60.66 7.14 -8.72
N LEU A 1117 59.42 7.23 -8.24
CA LEU A 1117 58.30 6.48 -8.79
C LEU A 1117 57.47 7.37 -9.71
N ILE A 1118 57.15 6.87 -10.90
CA ILE A 1118 56.28 7.57 -11.85
C ILE A 1118 55.08 6.69 -12.13
N PHE A 1119 53.89 7.20 -11.78
CA PHE A 1119 52.63 6.51 -12.02
C PHE A 1119 51.82 7.20 -13.11
N SER A 1120 51.25 6.39 -14.01
CA SER A 1120 50.27 6.85 -14.99
C SER A 1120 49.15 5.83 -15.17
N GLN A 1121 47.93 6.29 -15.44
CA GLN A 1121 46.83 5.41 -15.78
C GLN A 1121 46.89 4.89 -17.23
N PHE A 1122 47.59 5.60 -18.12
CA PHE A 1122 47.66 5.28 -19.54
C PHE A 1122 48.98 4.58 -19.85
N LEU A 1123 48.92 3.31 -20.27
CA LEU A 1123 50.13 2.54 -20.59
C LEU A 1123 50.96 3.19 -21.70
N LYS A 1124 50.30 3.72 -22.73
CA LYS A 1124 50.95 4.47 -23.81
C LYS A 1124 51.71 5.71 -23.30
N MET A 1125 51.25 6.35 -22.22
CA MET A 1125 51.96 7.49 -21.64
C MET A 1125 53.26 7.03 -20.98
N LEU A 1126 53.26 5.89 -20.29
CA LEU A 1126 54.49 5.29 -19.77
C LEU A 1126 55.46 4.93 -20.90
N ASP A 1127 54.97 4.48 -22.07
CA ASP A 1127 55.81 4.23 -23.24
C ASP A 1127 56.47 5.50 -23.78
N LEU A 1128 55.75 6.63 -23.77
CA LEU A 1128 56.32 7.93 -24.12
C LEU A 1128 57.37 8.38 -23.09
N VAL A 1129 57.08 8.22 -21.79
CA VAL A 1129 58.06 8.50 -20.72
C VAL A 1129 59.32 7.67 -20.92
N ARG A 1130 59.21 6.36 -21.23
CA ARG A 1130 60.36 5.50 -21.55
C ARG A 1130 61.21 6.07 -22.66
N THR A 1131 60.58 6.47 -23.76
CA THR A 1131 61.28 7.05 -24.92
C THR A 1131 62.06 8.31 -24.54
N TYR A 1132 61.52 9.14 -23.65
CA TYR A 1132 62.19 10.35 -23.17
C TYR A 1132 63.33 10.03 -22.19
N LEU A 1133 63.15 9.06 -21.28
CA LEU A 1133 64.21 8.61 -20.37
C LEU A 1133 65.38 7.98 -21.13
N GLU A 1134 65.10 7.24 -22.21
CA GLU A 1134 66.14 6.67 -23.08
C GLU A 1134 66.94 7.77 -23.80
N LYS A 1135 66.26 8.81 -24.30
CA LYS A 1135 66.93 9.98 -24.91
C LYS A 1135 67.80 10.75 -23.92
N ALA A 1136 67.37 10.85 -22.66
CA ALA A 1136 68.11 11.47 -21.56
C ALA A 1136 69.16 10.52 -20.93
N ASN A 1137 69.26 9.27 -21.41
CA ASN A 1137 70.16 8.24 -20.90
C ASN A 1137 69.97 7.94 -19.38
N ILE A 1138 68.72 7.95 -18.91
CA ILE A 1138 68.35 7.71 -17.51
C ILE A 1138 67.92 6.23 -17.35
N PRO A 1139 68.63 5.42 -16.54
CA PRO A 1139 68.23 4.04 -16.29
C PRO A 1139 66.91 3.94 -15.52
N TYR A 1140 66.01 3.09 -16.00
CA TYR A 1140 64.70 2.90 -15.41
C TYR A 1140 64.28 1.44 -15.33
N GLU A 1141 63.27 1.16 -14.50
CA GLU A 1141 62.52 -0.09 -14.50
C GLU A 1141 61.06 0.15 -14.86
N TYR A 1142 60.39 -0.90 -15.36
CA TYR A 1142 58.99 -0.82 -15.80
C TYR A 1142 58.16 -1.98 -15.25
N LEU A 1143 56.95 -1.66 -14.78
CA LEU A 1143 55.99 -2.65 -14.28
C LEU A 1143 54.54 -2.31 -14.68
N ASP A 1144 53.90 -3.26 -15.33
CA ASP A 1144 52.48 -3.21 -15.71
C ASP A 1144 51.71 -4.49 -15.34
N GLY A 1145 50.49 -4.61 -15.85
CA GLY A 1145 49.63 -5.79 -15.63
C GLY A 1145 50.15 -7.07 -16.29
N GLN A 1146 50.96 -6.96 -17.35
CA GLN A 1146 51.45 -8.09 -18.15
C GLN A 1146 52.86 -8.56 -17.74
N THR A 1147 53.54 -7.80 -16.87
CA THR A 1147 54.88 -8.13 -16.38
C THR A 1147 54.86 -9.40 -15.50
N ASP A 1148 55.55 -10.46 -15.94
CA ASP A 1148 55.66 -11.73 -15.22
C ASP A 1148 56.73 -11.69 -14.10
N ASP A 1149 57.93 -11.18 -14.39
CA ASP A 1149 59.05 -11.13 -13.43
C ASP A 1149 59.06 -9.82 -12.62
N ARG A 1150 58.09 -9.69 -11.72
CA ARG A 1150 57.92 -8.47 -10.91
C ARG A 1150 58.94 -8.36 -9.76
N ALA A 1151 59.33 -9.50 -9.19
CA ALA A 1151 60.17 -9.54 -8.01
C ALA A 1151 61.60 -9.08 -8.30
N SER A 1152 62.20 -9.54 -9.42
CA SER A 1152 63.55 -9.12 -9.80
C SER A 1152 63.63 -7.62 -10.07
N ARG A 1153 62.59 -7.05 -10.72
CA ARG A 1153 62.47 -5.62 -11.07
C ARG A 1153 62.40 -4.75 -9.82
N VAL A 1154 61.56 -5.13 -8.86
CA VAL A 1154 61.45 -4.46 -7.55
C VAL A 1154 62.76 -4.58 -6.76
N ASN A 1155 63.39 -5.75 -6.79
CA ASN A 1155 64.66 -5.99 -6.10
C ASN A 1155 65.80 -5.13 -6.68
N ARG A 1156 65.89 -5.04 -8.01
CA ARG A 1156 66.84 -4.17 -8.71
C ARG A 1156 66.58 -2.71 -8.37
N PHE A 1157 65.34 -2.24 -8.45
CA PHE A 1157 65.02 -0.86 -8.11
C PHE A 1157 65.36 -0.51 -6.66
N GLN A 1158 65.20 -1.42 -5.69
CA GLN A 1158 65.55 -1.14 -4.30
C GLN A 1158 67.06 -1.17 -4.05
N ASN A 1159 67.78 -2.16 -4.56
CA ASN A 1159 69.18 -2.40 -4.21
C ASN A 1159 70.21 -1.79 -5.16
N ASP A 1160 69.87 -1.55 -6.43
CA ASP A 1160 70.77 -0.92 -7.41
C ASP A 1160 70.67 0.61 -7.28
N GLN A 1161 71.81 1.29 -7.10
CA GLN A 1161 71.86 2.76 -7.03
C GLN A 1161 71.79 3.42 -8.42
N ASN A 1162 72.17 2.71 -9.48
CA ASN A 1162 72.12 3.24 -10.84
C ASN A 1162 70.69 3.26 -11.41
N CYS A 1163 69.82 2.38 -10.91
CA CYS A 1163 68.41 2.34 -11.26
C CYS A 1163 67.62 3.35 -10.42
N ARG A 1164 67.38 4.54 -10.98
CA ARG A 1164 66.78 5.67 -10.23
C ARG A 1164 65.29 5.84 -10.47
N VAL A 1165 64.77 5.42 -11.62
CA VAL A 1165 63.36 5.65 -11.99
C VAL A 1165 62.60 4.32 -12.09
N PHE A 1166 61.41 4.25 -11.50
CA PHE A 1166 60.50 3.12 -11.67
C PHE A 1166 59.17 3.60 -12.25
N LEU A 1167 58.88 3.15 -13.46
CA LEU A 1167 57.63 3.40 -14.17
C LEU A 1167 56.60 2.34 -13.83
N MET A 1168 55.44 2.75 -13.34
CA MET A 1168 54.38 1.84 -12.91
C MET A 1168 53.02 2.29 -13.41
N SER A 1169 52.22 1.35 -13.93
CA SER A 1169 50.80 1.67 -14.17
C SER A 1169 50.07 1.88 -12.85
N LEU A 1170 49.17 2.87 -12.77
CA LEU A 1170 48.44 3.20 -11.53
C LEU A 1170 47.70 1.98 -10.95
N LYS A 1171 47.17 1.12 -11.84
CA LYS A 1171 46.49 -0.14 -11.47
C LYS A 1171 47.45 -1.23 -10.98
N ALA A 1172 48.62 -1.38 -11.59
CA ALA A 1172 49.60 -2.38 -11.15
C ALA A 1172 50.35 -1.94 -9.89
N GLY A 1173 50.58 -0.62 -9.73
CA GLY A 1173 51.15 0.00 -8.55
C GLY A 1173 50.23 0.02 -7.34
N GLY A 1174 48.91 -0.03 -7.55
CA GLY A 1174 47.89 -0.06 -6.50
C GLY A 1174 47.85 -1.33 -5.65
N VAL A 1175 48.63 -2.38 -5.94
CA VAL A 1175 48.49 -3.70 -5.28
C VAL A 1175 49.77 -4.13 -4.55
N GLY A 1176 49.69 -4.37 -3.23
CA GLY A 1176 50.72 -4.13 -2.17
C GLY A 1176 52.21 -4.46 -2.37
N LEU A 1177 52.91 -3.75 -3.24
CA LEU A 1177 54.38 -3.78 -3.33
C LEU A 1177 55.04 -2.87 -2.27
N ASN A 1178 56.19 -3.29 -1.72
CA ASN A 1178 57.02 -2.49 -0.81
C ASN A 1178 58.09 -1.73 -1.62
N LEU A 1179 58.06 -0.39 -1.62
CA LEU A 1179 58.96 0.47 -2.39
C LEU A 1179 59.54 1.61 -1.52
N THR A 1180 60.09 1.25 -0.37
CA THR A 1180 60.53 2.21 0.67
C THR A 1180 61.73 3.06 0.28
N GLU A 1181 62.53 2.64 -0.69
CA GLU A 1181 63.74 3.39 -1.12
C GLU A 1181 63.43 4.65 -1.93
N ALA A 1182 62.22 4.76 -2.48
CA ALA A 1182 61.82 5.95 -3.24
C ALA A 1182 61.31 7.05 -2.31
N ASP A 1183 61.78 8.26 -2.55
CA ASP A 1183 61.45 9.49 -1.81
C ASP A 1183 60.67 10.49 -2.66
N TYR A 1184 60.68 10.35 -3.98
CA TYR A 1184 59.87 11.15 -4.92
C TYR A 1184 58.83 10.29 -5.64
N VAL A 1185 57.59 10.79 -5.69
CA VAL A 1185 56.47 10.14 -6.38
C VAL A 1185 55.82 11.14 -7.32
N TYR A 1186 55.82 10.87 -8.62
CA TYR A 1186 55.13 11.67 -9.63
C TYR A 1186 53.87 10.93 -10.10
N LEU A 1187 52.72 11.55 -9.87
CA LEU A 1187 51.44 11.16 -10.45
C LEU A 1187 51.25 11.97 -11.73
N VAL A 1188 51.53 11.35 -12.89
CA VAL A 1188 51.53 12.04 -14.19
C VAL A 1188 50.13 12.54 -14.55
N ASP A 1189 49.11 11.75 -14.23
CA ASP A 1189 47.73 12.05 -14.53
C ASP A 1189 46.82 11.85 -13.30
N PRO A 1190 45.93 12.81 -12.98
CA PRO A 1190 45.06 12.72 -11.83
C PRO A 1190 43.95 11.70 -12.08
N TRP A 1191 43.56 10.92 -11.07
CA TRP A 1191 42.53 9.88 -11.12
C TRP A 1191 41.26 10.32 -10.38
N TRP A 1192 40.07 9.91 -10.83
CA TRP A 1192 38.80 10.34 -10.21
C TRP A 1192 38.65 9.96 -8.74
N ASN A 1193 39.23 8.82 -8.34
CA ASN A 1193 39.18 8.30 -6.98
C ASN A 1193 40.48 8.63 -6.20
N PRO A 1194 40.45 9.59 -5.25
CA PRO A 1194 41.64 9.97 -4.49
C PRO A 1194 42.17 8.84 -3.58
N ALA A 1195 41.38 7.81 -3.29
CA ALA A 1195 41.84 6.65 -2.53
C ALA A 1195 42.89 5.83 -3.30
N VAL A 1196 42.75 5.71 -4.63
CA VAL A 1196 43.70 4.96 -5.48
C VAL A 1196 45.04 5.69 -5.56
N GLU A 1197 45.01 7.03 -5.68
CA GLU A 1197 46.21 7.86 -5.65
C GLU A 1197 46.93 7.75 -4.31
N ARG A 1198 46.20 7.88 -3.19
CA ARG A 1198 46.75 7.72 -1.84
C ARG A 1198 47.38 6.33 -1.66
N GLN A 1199 46.71 5.28 -2.12
CA GLN A 1199 47.23 3.91 -2.07
C GLN A 1199 48.55 3.73 -2.83
N ALA A 1200 48.75 4.47 -3.93
CA ALA A 1200 50.00 4.47 -4.69
C ALA A 1200 51.11 5.26 -3.97
N ILE A 1201 50.80 6.43 -3.41
CA ILE A 1201 51.75 7.23 -2.59
C ILE A 1201 52.16 6.46 -1.32
N ASP A 1202 51.21 5.80 -0.66
CA ASP A 1202 51.43 4.97 0.54
C ASP A 1202 52.27 3.69 0.26
N ARG A 1203 52.86 3.54 -0.93
CA ARG A 1203 53.86 2.51 -1.23
C ARG A 1203 55.27 2.90 -0.83
N THR A 1204 55.58 4.19 -0.90
CA THR A 1204 56.86 4.76 -0.48
C THR A 1204 56.79 5.23 0.96
N HIS A 1205 55.65 5.79 1.37
CA HIS A 1205 55.37 6.19 2.75
C HIS A 1205 54.95 4.97 3.59
N ARG A 1206 55.89 4.06 3.81
CA ARG A 1206 55.72 2.84 4.61
C ARG A 1206 56.76 2.76 5.71
N ILE A 1207 56.48 1.93 6.71
CA ILE A 1207 57.44 1.56 7.74
C ILE A 1207 58.72 1.02 7.10
N GLY A 1208 59.85 1.63 7.44
CA GLY A 1208 61.15 1.39 6.80
C GLY A 1208 61.63 2.57 5.95
N GLN A 1209 60.76 3.54 5.64
CA GLN A 1209 61.13 4.81 5.05
C GLN A 1209 61.84 5.70 6.09
N THR A 1210 63.05 6.15 5.77
CA THR A 1210 63.84 7.07 6.61
C THR A 1210 63.85 8.50 6.07
N LYS A 1211 63.39 8.71 4.83
CA LYS A 1211 63.40 10.01 4.15
C LYS A 1211 62.01 10.62 4.05
N LYS A 1212 61.94 11.94 3.94
CA LYS A 1212 60.70 12.67 3.67
C LYS A 1212 60.18 12.31 2.28
N VAL A 1213 58.89 11.98 2.17
CA VAL A 1213 58.27 11.58 0.90
C VAL A 1213 57.62 12.78 0.24
N PHE A 1214 58.03 13.10 -0.99
CA PHE A 1214 57.45 14.15 -1.81
C PHE A 1214 56.58 13.54 -2.92
N ALA A 1215 55.29 13.84 -2.90
CA ALA A 1215 54.33 13.39 -3.89
C ALA A 1215 53.84 14.57 -4.74
N TYR A 1216 54.15 14.54 -6.04
CA TYR A 1216 53.78 15.57 -7.00
C TYR A 1216 52.63 15.10 -7.88
N LYS A 1217 51.55 15.88 -7.91
CA LYS A 1217 50.44 15.70 -8.86
C LYS A 1217 50.63 16.63 -10.04
N MET A 1218 50.90 16.07 -11.22
CA MET A 1218 51.13 16.86 -12.42
C MET A 1218 49.79 17.23 -13.07
N ILE A 1219 49.54 18.53 -13.20
CA ILE A 1219 48.24 19.05 -13.64
C ILE A 1219 48.45 20.09 -14.72
N CYS A 1220 47.85 19.87 -15.87
CA CYS A 1220 47.84 20.88 -16.91
C CYS A 1220 46.97 22.09 -16.52
N LYS A 1221 47.55 23.28 -16.54
CA LYS A 1221 46.86 24.54 -16.20
C LYS A 1221 45.80 24.93 -17.24
N ASP A 1222 44.70 25.51 -16.79
CA ASP A 1222 43.56 25.89 -17.63
C ASP A 1222 43.02 24.71 -18.44
N SER A 1223 42.89 23.56 -17.78
CA SER A 1223 42.48 22.31 -18.43
C SER A 1223 41.45 21.54 -17.60
N ILE A 1224 40.97 20.43 -18.17
CA ILE A 1224 40.02 19.56 -17.52
C ILE A 1224 40.59 18.96 -16.22
N GLU A 1225 41.90 18.79 -16.12
CA GLU A 1225 42.56 18.22 -14.93
C GLU A 1225 42.43 19.14 -13.71
N GLU A 1226 42.49 20.45 -13.92
CA GLU A 1226 42.30 21.44 -12.86
C GLU A 1226 40.84 21.45 -12.38
N LYS A 1227 39.88 21.30 -13.30
CA LYS A 1227 38.47 21.14 -12.95
C LYS A 1227 38.22 19.84 -12.18
N ILE A 1228 38.90 18.76 -12.55
CA ILE A 1228 38.86 17.47 -11.81
C ILE A 1228 39.37 17.65 -10.39
N LEU A 1229 40.48 18.38 -10.18
CA LEU A 1229 40.97 18.68 -8.83
C LEU A 1229 39.98 19.51 -8.01
N LEU A 1230 39.38 20.55 -8.58
CA LEU A 1230 38.36 21.35 -7.89
C LEU A 1230 37.15 20.49 -7.49
N LEU A 1231 36.76 19.54 -8.33
CA LEU A 1231 35.69 18.59 -8.04
C LEU A 1231 36.09 17.57 -6.98
N GLN A 1232 37.34 17.07 -6.99
CA GLN A 1232 37.87 16.22 -5.93
C GLN A 1232 37.89 16.98 -4.60
N ALA A 1233 38.26 18.26 -4.58
CA ALA A 1233 38.31 19.10 -3.40
C ALA A 1233 36.91 19.34 -2.81
N ARG A 1234 35.92 19.73 -3.63
CA ARG A 1234 34.50 19.79 -3.23
C ARG A 1234 34.01 18.46 -2.67
N LYS A 1235 34.45 17.35 -3.26
CA LYS A 1235 34.16 16.02 -2.72
C LYS A 1235 34.88 15.75 -1.41
N LYS A 1236 36.11 16.19 -1.20
CA LYS A 1236 36.87 15.93 0.03
C LYS A 1236 36.19 16.54 1.27
N GLU A 1237 35.52 17.70 1.12
CA GLU A 1237 34.64 18.29 2.14
C GLU A 1237 33.37 17.48 2.40
N LEU A 1238 32.86 16.76 1.41
CA LEU A 1238 31.66 15.90 1.51
C LEU A 1238 32.00 14.43 1.85
N ALA A 1239 33.23 13.97 1.57
CA ALA A 1239 33.65 12.56 1.53
C ALA A 1239 34.20 12.05 2.87
N GLU A 1240 34.13 12.83 3.94
CA GLU A 1240 34.01 12.23 5.28
C GLU A 1240 32.69 11.44 5.40
N ASP A 1241 31.70 11.73 4.54
CA ASP A 1241 30.51 10.92 4.31
C ASP A 1241 30.51 10.31 2.87
N LEU A 1242 30.99 9.07 2.76
CA LEU A 1242 30.64 8.09 1.70
C LEU A 1242 31.17 8.35 0.26
N ILE A 1243 32.34 7.77 -0.03
CA ILE A 1243 33.02 7.71 -1.34
C ILE A 1243 32.14 6.94 -2.35
N SER A 1244 32.14 7.27 -3.65
CA SER A 1244 31.24 6.73 -4.69
C SER A 1244 31.96 6.33 -5.99
N THR A 1245 31.48 5.33 -6.72
CA THR A 1245 31.97 4.90 -8.07
C THR A 1245 31.87 5.96 -9.19
N GLU A 1246 32.69 5.80 -10.24
CA GLU A 1246 32.83 6.66 -11.43
C GLU A 1246 31.50 6.96 -12.17
N GLN A 1247 30.59 5.98 -12.28
CA GLN A 1247 29.29 6.18 -12.95
C GLN A 1247 28.25 6.86 -12.05
N GLY A 1248 28.34 6.67 -10.73
CA GLY A 1248 27.46 7.33 -9.76
C GLY A 1248 27.74 8.83 -9.66
N PHE A 1249 28.99 9.22 -9.92
CA PHE A 1249 29.43 10.61 -9.92
C PHE A 1249 28.70 11.46 -10.99
N ILE A 1250 28.70 11.02 -12.25
CA ILE A 1250 28.10 11.80 -13.35
C ILE A 1250 26.58 11.92 -13.19
N LYS A 1251 25.93 10.91 -12.59
CA LYS A 1251 24.49 10.97 -12.29
C LYS A 1251 24.11 12.01 -11.24
N LYS A 1252 25.08 12.48 -10.43
CA LYS A 1252 24.86 13.52 -9.41
C LYS A 1252 25.17 14.93 -9.91
N LEU A 1253 25.84 15.08 -11.05
CA LEU A 1253 26.18 16.39 -11.61
C LEU A 1253 24.97 17.00 -12.31
N THR A 1254 24.75 18.29 -12.10
CA THR A 1254 23.74 19.06 -12.82
C THR A 1254 24.17 19.34 -14.26
N GLN A 1255 23.25 19.80 -15.10
CA GLN A 1255 23.58 20.23 -16.46
C GLN A 1255 24.61 21.37 -16.44
N ASP A 1256 24.49 22.30 -15.50
CA ASP A 1256 25.42 23.41 -15.35
C ASP A 1256 26.81 22.94 -14.91
N ASP A 1257 26.89 21.96 -14.00
CA ASP A 1257 28.17 21.36 -13.60
C ASP A 1257 28.88 20.67 -14.79
N ILE A 1258 28.12 19.97 -15.64
CA ILE A 1258 28.67 19.31 -16.82
C ILE A 1258 29.15 20.36 -17.83
N MET A 1259 28.39 21.44 -18.06
CA MET A 1259 28.84 22.50 -18.96
C MET A 1259 30.05 23.26 -18.41
N ALA A 1260 30.12 23.44 -17.08
CA ALA A 1260 31.26 24.07 -16.38
C ALA A 1260 32.56 23.25 -16.47
N LEU A 1261 32.48 21.93 -16.73
CA LEU A 1261 33.66 21.10 -17.00
C LEU A 1261 34.32 21.46 -18.34
N PHE A 1262 33.54 21.94 -19.31
CA PHE A 1262 34.01 22.29 -20.65
C PHE A 1262 34.09 23.82 -20.87
N SER A 1263 33.80 24.63 -19.85
CA SER A 1263 33.78 26.11 -19.88
C SER A 1263 35.11 26.77 -19.59
#